data_AF-A0A9D6JDB5-F1
#
_entry.id   AF-A0A9D6JDB5-F1
#
_cell.length_a   1.000
_cell.length_b   1.000
_cell.length_c   1.000
_cell.angle_alpha   90.00
_cell.angle_beta   90.00
_cell.angle_gamma   90.00
#
_symmetry.space_group_name_H-M   'P 1'
#
loop_
_entity.id
_entity.type
_entity.pdbx_description
1 polymer ?
#
loop_
_entity_poly.entity_id
_entity_poly.type
_entity_poly.pdbx_seq_one_letter_code
_entity_poly.pdbx_strand_id
1 'polypeptide(L)'
;MASNVADEFPSFHAPYWTVGDYVRFADHPSADVRLWALERLEELGLEIPDETLRRRLDDPEESVALLAAVLAGRLEVASLADALLARLERAEDAAGAACAESLARLGDPRILDLIRRRNHLPVEDRNPRVWLALSILTGPEAAGILREAFERFPSHGRGDIASILARSLMVADPGPGISLVVERWAREAKDTLADPLLHGLLLLCGFPEGAEALRDALEHDQEPPDVSLPEEVLDDLADLLPFGPVRDIRKSCRKGKWGRAMEGLLALAAPLASRAPDSSEAALSLLLIGALAERGEAIHRVEEKLRDAVGLLLLALDQIAGAVRMPGLTLPETLDGQLRWLLSDAALPHLEAQAAVVDRLVAAAPTESWKRLCVETLERRAAQAPMAASLLGAWRSEGATPSLVGALGAGEDPELPAAAEEALVNVGEPAMDAVLQALASAEDPRVLEGCLDVRVRLPSRRAVAAIGRRFEDLFILVPEALLHSVDRIGARDFVEPLRAEVREGERQAEDTFVFLCDLHGVADPRLSAIRQRQRREASRAAESGQDLSLVPEEHIDLALQCNGCRRTYTYPVQAVYVDPDPPKDDRIEPFIKDRIRCKGCGREDDYAVTPTAQLALMARLLMLTARMEKEGPEAATEGPLFLMRLGLTDGRRLNPREARRDYEARLATHPDDPALHIGYGNILRFLEETERAEAAYRRALVLEPQAIEAHASLGQLAEARGDLAAAESNYRQGLALGRSARYYQVKDRRAFTQTLEEALEGVQGARAARLPDPIPARAQLEAIVAEDLGVAKVGRNDPCPCGSGRKYKKCCLLKQSPAPVVSRPSGPESRLRERLDSFIERSLPRTEIHRAMREYFGERMDLDERTLEFHPETVDAEWPAFLDWLLYDFRLSGGQTPLAKFLADRGHSLPADERAILEEWQDSVIGLLEVADLDPGKSLTLRDVFTGETFQVREVRGSLSAARWDLLSNRVIRVQGERQLAGAGILFRPSDREGLVQHVTARYDAFRREHPDASWRDFFRAQPLIFRGYAEQLARDFSPPALHTAEGHPVVLGRLRYAVRDHGRLLAALSAAPDFEDTTQPDDPAGTRQFAWLRTGPAERYVTEAPRPEDGMTLTSQRIEGSGKPGPSGLASLTLTRDQLTVEGLSAQRLAWAKARLGELAGDTLSLRADIVEDVWRKVEASARSGRLEKPPSEIPPEVQTRLLGQTLHRHFKAWLDEGIQTLEGRTPRAAAQDLSLRPKVVQLLREIENHQDRARQQGQPW
;
A
#
# COMPACT_ATOMS: atom_id res chain seq x y z
N MET A 1 -5.03 20.11 51.01
CA MET A 1 -6.18 20.83 50.40
C MET A 1 -7.04 19.84 49.61
N ALA A 2 -7.55 18.77 50.25
CA ALA A 2 -8.24 17.67 49.58
C ALA A 2 -9.74 17.56 49.95
N SER A 3 -10.33 18.60 50.55
CA SER A 3 -11.74 18.62 50.96
C SER A 3 -12.62 19.61 50.18
N ASN A 4 -12.03 20.51 49.38
CA ASN A 4 -12.80 21.61 48.75
C ASN A 4 -13.14 21.40 47.27
N VAL A 5 -12.60 20.38 46.60
CA VAL A 5 -12.97 20.06 45.21
C VAL A 5 -14.31 19.31 45.13
N ALA A 6 -14.73 18.67 46.23
CA ALA A 6 -16.00 17.94 46.30
C ALA A 6 -17.25 18.85 46.41
N ASP A 7 -17.08 20.11 46.84
CA ASP A 7 -18.21 21.03 47.10
C ASP A 7 -18.52 21.96 45.91
N GLU A 8 -17.61 22.16 44.94
CA GLU A 8 -17.86 22.96 43.72
C GLU A 8 -18.41 22.13 42.54
N PHE A 9 -18.33 20.79 42.60
CA PHE A 9 -18.87 19.88 41.57
C PHE A 9 -19.67 18.73 42.20
N PRO A 10 -20.96 18.90 42.54
CA PRO A 10 -21.78 17.87 43.19
C PRO A 10 -22.10 16.64 42.33
N SER A 11 -21.69 16.62 41.06
CA SER A 11 -22.06 15.59 40.07
C SER A 11 -20.99 14.52 39.81
N PHE A 12 -19.76 14.67 40.31
CA PHE A 12 -18.72 13.64 40.19
C PHE A 12 -18.62 12.79 41.46
N HIS A 13 -19.56 11.86 41.62
CA HIS A 13 -19.39 10.76 42.57
C HIS A 13 -18.42 9.70 42.02
N ALA A 14 -17.68 9.09 42.94
CA ALA A 14 -16.28 8.71 42.76
C ALA A 14 -15.94 7.82 41.55
N PRO A 15 -14.85 8.13 40.80
CA PRO A 15 -14.24 7.19 39.87
C PRO A 15 -13.95 5.85 40.57
N TYR A 16 -13.98 4.73 39.82
CA TYR A 16 -13.79 3.39 40.38
C TYR A 16 -12.54 3.32 41.30
N TRP A 17 -11.48 4.02 40.89
CA TRP A 17 -10.30 4.33 41.69
C TRP A 17 -10.28 5.81 42.07
N THR A 18 -9.88 6.13 43.29
CA THR A 18 -9.67 7.53 43.69
C THR A 18 -8.40 8.09 43.04
N VAL A 19 -8.27 9.42 42.95
CA VAL A 19 -7.01 10.09 42.56
C VAL A 19 -5.84 9.53 43.38
N GLY A 20 -6.04 9.35 44.69
CA GLY A 20 -5.03 8.79 45.59
C GLY A 20 -4.65 7.33 45.28
N ASP A 21 -5.57 6.54 44.72
CA ASP A 21 -5.27 5.18 44.26
C ASP A 21 -4.40 5.20 43.00
N TYR A 22 -4.74 6.02 42.00
CA TYR A 22 -3.91 6.16 40.79
C TYR A 22 -2.52 6.68 41.11
N VAL A 23 -2.40 7.67 41.99
CA VAL A 23 -1.11 8.17 42.47
C VAL A 23 -0.29 7.06 43.15
N ARG A 24 -0.93 6.19 43.94
CA ARG A 24 -0.27 5.02 44.53
C ARG A 24 0.16 4.02 43.45
N PHE A 25 -0.63 3.81 42.40
CA PHE A 25 -0.29 2.91 41.29
C PHE A 25 0.81 3.46 40.38
N ALA A 26 0.94 4.78 40.27
CA ALA A 26 2.09 5.40 39.64
C ALA A 26 3.41 5.01 40.34
N ASP A 27 3.38 4.52 41.58
CA ASP A 27 4.55 3.99 42.31
C ASP A 27 4.71 2.47 42.27
N HIS A 28 3.97 1.79 41.41
CA HIS A 28 3.97 0.33 41.34
C HIS A 28 5.30 -0.25 40.79
N PRO A 29 5.75 -1.44 41.25
CA PRO A 29 6.98 -2.07 40.73
C PRO A 29 6.93 -2.42 39.24
N SER A 30 5.75 -2.80 38.72
CA SER A 30 5.54 -3.04 37.28
C SER A 30 5.44 -1.72 36.52
N ALA A 31 6.21 -1.57 35.44
CA ALA A 31 6.24 -0.38 34.60
C ALA A 31 4.92 -0.14 33.87
N ASP A 32 4.28 -1.20 33.40
CA ASP A 32 2.99 -1.14 32.70
C ASP A 32 1.91 -0.53 33.59
N VAL A 33 1.92 -0.88 34.88
CA VAL A 33 1.00 -0.31 35.88
C VAL A 33 1.30 1.17 36.15
N ARG A 34 2.57 1.57 36.14
CA ARG A 34 2.94 2.99 36.31
C ARG A 34 2.50 3.83 35.12
N LEU A 35 2.72 3.33 33.90
CA LEU A 35 2.30 3.98 32.67
C LEU A 35 0.78 4.14 32.61
N TRP A 36 0.06 3.03 32.82
CA TRP A 36 -1.40 3.01 32.90
C TRP A 36 -1.96 4.01 33.91
N ALA A 37 -1.34 4.12 35.09
CA ALA A 37 -1.79 5.04 36.13
C ALA A 37 -1.62 6.51 35.74
N LEU A 38 -0.53 6.87 35.05
CA LEU A 38 -0.29 8.22 34.54
C LEU A 38 -1.26 8.58 33.42
N GLU A 39 -1.51 7.67 32.48
CA GLU A 39 -2.50 7.85 31.41
C GLU A 39 -3.92 8.04 31.97
N ARG A 40 -4.30 7.26 32.99
CA ARG A 40 -5.64 7.40 33.61
C ARG A 40 -5.80 8.76 34.27
N LEU A 41 -4.76 9.24 34.95
CA LEU A 41 -4.80 10.56 35.59
C LEU A 41 -4.93 11.68 34.55
N GLU A 42 -4.23 11.56 33.41
CA GLU A 42 -4.35 12.50 32.29
C GLU A 42 -5.75 12.51 31.68
N GLU A 43 -6.26 11.35 31.27
CA GLU A 43 -7.54 11.25 30.55
C GLU A 43 -8.74 11.68 31.39
N LEU A 44 -8.68 11.43 32.70
CA LEU A 44 -9.74 11.86 33.62
C LEU A 44 -9.59 13.34 34.03
N GLY A 45 -8.55 14.03 33.53
CA GLY A 45 -8.26 15.43 33.88
C GLY A 45 -8.00 15.64 35.37
N LEU A 46 -7.48 14.61 36.06
CA LEU A 46 -7.26 14.63 37.50
C LEU A 46 -5.90 15.27 37.82
N GLU A 47 -5.85 16.07 38.88
CA GLU A 47 -4.60 16.70 39.32
C GLU A 47 -3.56 15.64 39.69
N ILE A 48 -2.41 15.68 39.01
CA ILE A 48 -1.29 14.78 39.27
C ILE A 48 -0.34 15.46 40.24
N PRO A 49 -0.06 14.87 41.43
CA PRO A 49 0.84 15.48 42.37
C PRO A 49 2.24 15.66 41.77
N ASP A 50 2.81 16.85 41.93
CA ASP A 50 4.14 17.20 41.42
C ASP A 50 5.20 16.16 41.78
N GLU A 51 5.21 15.67 43.03
CA GLU A 51 6.18 14.68 43.50
C GLU A 51 6.07 13.33 42.76
N THR A 52 4.89 13.00 42.24
CA THR A 52 4.68 11.81 41.40
C THR A 52 5.33 12.00 40.03
N LEU A 53 5.01 13.11 39.34
CA LEU A 53 5.64 13.43 38.05
C LEU A 53 7.15 13.55 38.18
N ARG A 54 7.64 14.23 39.23
CA ARG A 54 9.08 14.36 39.52
C ARG A 54 9.80 13.03 39.59
N ARG A 55 9.23 12.05 40.31
CA ARG A 55 9.81 10.71 40.43
C ARG A 55 9.75 9.93 39.12
N ARG A 56 8.69 10.12 38.31
CA ARG A 56 8.51 9.43 37.03
C ARG A 56 9.35 10.01 35.91
N LEU A 57 9.74 11.28 35.97
CA LEU A 57 10.73 11.83 35.06
C LEU A 57 11.99 10.97 35.07
N ASP A 58 12.46 10.50 36.23
CA ASP A 58 13.66 9.66 36.34
C ASP A 58 13.39 8.14 36.30
N ASP A 59 12.24 7.71 35.76
CA ASP A 59 11.93 6.29 35.62
C ASP A 59 12.94 5.58 34.68
N PRO A 60 13.39 4.36 35.01
CA PRO A 60 14.25 3.58 34.12
C PRO A 60 13.58 3.19 32.81
N GLU A 61 12.24 3.16 32.76
CA GLU A 61 11.49 2.87 31.53
C GLU A 61 11.17 4.17 30.78
N GLU A 62 11.65 4.25 29.54
CA GLU A 62 11.59 5.47 28.72
C GLU A 62 10.15 5.95 28.46
N SER A 63 9.21 5.03 28.27
CA SER A 63 7.78 5.35 28.04
C SER A 63 7.15 6.07 29.21
N VAL A 64 7.46 5.66 30.45
CA VAL A 64 6.96 6.28 31.68
C VAL A 64 7.58 7.67 31.86
N ALA A 65 8.88 7.80 31.62
CA ALA A 65 9.61 9.07 31.72
C ALA A 65 9.15 10.09 30.66
N LEU A 66 8.88 9.64 29.44
CA LEU A 66 8.36 10.45 28.35
C LEU A 66 6.98 11.02 28.70
N LEU A 67 6.04 10.17 29.11
CA LEU A 67 4.69 10.61 29.46
C LEU A 67 4.72 11.60 30.64
N ALA A 68 5.52 11.32 31.68
CA ALA A 68 5.68 12.24 32.80
C ALA A 68 6.22 13.62 32.39
N ALA A 69 7.13 13.66 31.42
CA ALA A 69 7.64 14.92 30.85
C ALA A 69 6.55 15.69 30.12
N VAL A 70 5.83 15.04 29.20
CA VAL A 70 4.73 15.67 28.44
C VAL A 70 3.66 16.23 29.38
N LEU A 71 3.26 15.46 30.39
CA LEU A 71 2.26 15.87 31.37
C LEU A 71 2.68 17.09 32.18
N ALA A 72 3.95 17.17 32.58
CA ALA A 72 4.46 18.32 33.32
C ALA A 72 4.34 19.64 32.52
N GLY A 73 4.54 19.57 31.20
CA GLY A 73 4.38 20.71 30.30
C GLY A 73 2.92 21.07 30.02
N ARG A 74 2.06 20.06 29.79
CA ARG A 74 0.63 20.26 29.52
C ARG A 74 -0.13 20.81 30.73
N LEU A 75 0.22 20.35 31.92
CA LEU A 75 -0.40 20.77 33.19
C LEU A 75 0.24 22.02 33.80
N GLU A 76 1.22 22.62 33.12
CA GLU A 76 1.92 23.83 33.55
C GLU A 76 2.49 23.78 34.99
N VAL A 77 3.03 22.62 35.40
CA VAL A 77 3.55 22.39 36.75
C VAL A 77 4.93 23.05 36.95
N ALA A 78 4.94 24.35 37.25
CA ALA A 78 6.18 25.14 37.39
C ALA A 78 7.17 24.62 38.45
N SER A 79 6.69 23.94 39.49
CA SER A 79 7.54 23.35 40.55
C SER A 79 8.47 22.23 40.05
N LEU A 80 8.18 21.67 38.86
CA LEU A 80 8.97 20.60 38.23
C LEU A 80 10.11 21.12 37.36
N ALA A 81 10.22 22.42 37.16
CA ALA A 81 11.21 22.98 36.25
C ALA A 81 12.67 22.57 36.61
N ASP A 82 13.02 22.47 37.90
CA ASP A 82 14.33 21.96 38.32
C ASP A 82 14.56 20.49 37.91
N ALA A 83 13.53 19.66 38.02
CA ALA A 83 13.60 18.24 37.71
C ALA A 83 13.65 18.00 36.19
N LEU A 84 12.82 18.71 35.43
CA LEU A 84 12.85 18.72 33.97
C LEU A 84 14.20 19.19 33.44
N LEU A 85 14.75 20.25 34.04
CA LEU A 85 16.07 20.77 33.67
C LEU A 85 17.19 19.78 34.00
N ALA A 86 17.17 19.20 35.20
CA ALA A 86 18.16 18.21 35.62
C ALA A 86 18.09 16.91 34.78
N ARG A 87 16.91 16.51 34.30
CA ARG A 87 16.78 15.37 33.38
C ARG A 87 17.23 15.72 31.96
N LEU A 88 16.82 16.89 31.44
CA LEU A 88 17.27 17.41 30.14
C LEU A 88 18.81 17.53 30.07
N GLU A 89 19.46 17.84 31.20
CA GLU A 89 20.92 17.86 31.29
C GLU A 89 21.56 16.47 31.19
N ARG A 90 20.85 15.39 31.56
CA ARG A 90 21.36 14.02 31.70
C ARG A 90 20.93 13.03 30.59
N ALA A 91 19.81 13.24 29.91
CA ALA A 91 19.20 12.26 28.99
C ALA A 91 19.09 12.76 27.53
N GLU A 92 19.47 11.90 26.57
CA GLU A 92 19.41 12.17 25.11
C GLU A 92 18.32 11.35 24.40
N ASP A 93 17.40 10.76 25.17
CA ASP A 93 16.29 9.90 24.75
C ASP A 93 15.02 10.72 24.44
N ALA A 94 13.92 10.09 24.00
CA ALA A 94 12.68 10.80 23.66
C ALA A 94 12.14 11.61 24.85
N ALA A 95 12.28 11.10 26.08
CA ALA A 95 11.88 11.79 27.30
C ALA A 95 12.63 13.11 27.52
N GLY A 96 13.92 13.18 27.16
CA GLY A 96 14.69 14.43 27.17
C GLY A 96 14.13 15.51 26.24
N ALA A 97 13.58 15.13 25.08
CA ALA A 97 12.95 16.08 24.15
C ALA A 97 11.69 16.71 24.76
N ALA A 98 10.82 15.87 25.32
CA ALA A 98 9.59 16.29 25.98
C ALA A 98 9.86 17.20 27.19
N CYS A 99 10.97 17.00 27.91
CA CYS A 99 11.38 17.88 29.00
C CYS A 99 11.68 19.31 28.50
N ALA A 100 12.33 19.45 27.34
CA ALA A 100 12.65 20.76 26.76
C ALA A 100 11.39 21.50 26.29
N GLU A 101 10.46 20.80 25.64
CA GLU A 101 9.17 21.35 25.24
C GLU A 101 8.36 21.83 26.46
N SER A 102 8.36 21.02 27.51
CA SER A 102 7.63 21.31 28.74
C SER A 102 8.18 22.52 29.48
N LEU A 103 9.51 22.65 29.58
CA LEU A 103 10.16 23.84 30.16
C LEU A 103 9.86 25.12 29.37
N ALA A 104 9.73 25.02 28.03
CA ALA A 104 9.36 26.15 27.19
C ALA A 104 7.91 26.59 27.42
N ARG A 105 6.97 25.64 27.52
CA ARG A 105 5.56 25.91 27.87
C ARG A 105 5.42 26.55 29.26
N LEU A 106 6.22 26.11 30.23
CA LEU A 106 6.28 26.68 31.59
C LEU A 106 6.87 28.10 31.64
N GLY A 107 7.53 28.56 30.57
CA GLY A 107 8.22 29.84 30.54
C GLY A 107 9.38 29.95 31.53
N ASP A 108 10.03 28.84 31.92
CA ASP A 108 11.14 28.89 32.88
C ASP A 108 12.38 29.53 32.23
N PRO A 109 12.85 30.70 32.72
CA PRO A 109 13.93 31.44 32.07
C PRO A 109 15.28 30.73 32.14
N ARG A 110 15.46 29.73 33.01
CA ARG A 110 16.70 28.95 33.12
C ARG A 110 16.90 28.02 31.93
N ILE A 111 15.85 27.72 31.16
CA ILE A 111 16.00 27.09 29.85
C ILE A 111 16.89 27.96 28.96
N LEU A 112 16.78 29.30 29.04
CA LEU A 112 17.59 30.25 28.30
C LEU A 112 19.05 30.21 28.73
N ASP A 113 19.32 30.00 30.03
CA ASP A 113 20.68 29.84 30.54
C ASP A 113 21.30 28.49 30.16
N LEU A 114 20.50 27.43 30.08
CA LEU A 114 20.94 26.15 29.51
C LEU A 114 21.23 26.29 28.00
N ILE A 115 20.32 26.94 27.27
CA ILE A 115 20.48 27.31 25.85
C ILE A 115 21.77 28.10 25.69
N ARG A 116 22.00 29.18 26.45
CA ARG A 116 23.21 30.02 26.40
C ARG A 116 24.48 29.25 26.71
N ARG A 117 24.49 28.44 27.78
CA ARG A 117 25.63 27.59 28.16
C ARG A 117 25.97 26.60 27.04
N ARG A 118 24.98 25.98 26.40
CA ARG A 118 25.17 25.08 25.26
C ARG A 118 25.35 25.81 23.92
N ASN A 119 24.96 27.07 23.79
CA ASN A 119 25.20 27.93 22.60
C ASN A 119 26.68 28.33 22.45
N HIS A 120 27.50 28.10 23.48
CA HIS A 120 28.96 28.20 23.37
C HIS A 120 29.61 26.95 22.77
N LEU A 121 28.86 25.86 22.59
CA LEU A 121 29.33 24.68 21.88
C LEU A 121 29.31 24.93 20.35
N PRO A 122 30.21 24.30 19.57
CA PRO A 122 30.13 24.27 18.12
C PRO A 122 28.75 23.80 17.66
N VAL A 123 28.24 24.32 16.54
CA VAL A 123 26.88 24.02 16.08
C VAL A 123 26.65 22.53 15.79
N GLU A 124 27.73 21.82 15.50
CA GLU A 124 27.83 20.37 15.27
C GLU A 124 27.57 19.57 16.56
N ASP A 125 27.81 20.19 17.72
CA ASP A 125 27.62 19.66 19.06
C ASP A 125 26.36 20.24 19.74
N ARG A 126 25.55 21.05 19.03
CA ARG A 126 24.30 21.64 19.56
C ARG A 126 23.13 20.69 19.32
N ASN A 127 22.44 20.32 20.40
CA ASN A 127 21.31 19.39 20.39
C ASN A 127 20.10 19.97 19.59
N PRO A 128 19.60 19.30 18.54
CA PRO A 128 18.43 19.72 17.75
C PRO A 128 17.15 20.01 18.56
N ARG A 129 16.97 19.34 19.69
CA ARG A 129 15.80 19.50 20.58
C ARG A 129 15.78 20.83 21.33
N VAL A 130 16.94 21.47 21.47
CA VAL A 130 17.06 22.84 22.01
C VAL A 130 16.50 23.87 21.02
N TRP A 131 16.58 23.59 19.72
CA TRP A 131 16.03 24.45 18.68
C TRP A 131 14.50 24.34 18.58
N LEU A 132 13.93 23.15 18.83
CA LEU A 132 12.48 22.96 18.95
C LEU A 132 11.90 23.67 20.19
N ALA A 133 12.66 23.74 21.29
CA ALA A 133 12.25 24.50 22.47
C ALA A 133 12.25 26.03 22.21
N LEU A 134 13.12 26.53 21.32
CA LEU A 134 13.18 27.95 20.95
C LEU A 134 11.99 28.40 20.09
N SER A 135 11.36 27.52 19.32
CA SER A 135 10.18 27.85 18.50
C SER A 135 8.89 28.06 19.31
N ILE A 136 8.89 27.73 20.60
CA ILE A 136 7.71 27.80 21.48
C ILE A 136 7.77 29.03 22.42
N LEU A 137 8.93 29.70 22.54
CA LEU A 137 9.10 30.84 23.44
C LEU A 137 8.49 32.13 22.88
N THR A 138 7.62 32.78 23.65
CA THR A 138 7.03 34.09 23.32
C THR A 138 7.62 35.21 24.20
N GLY A 139 7.83 36.41 23.65
CA GLY A 139 8.20 37.61 24.42
C GLY A 139 9.54 38.30 24.05
N PRO A 140 9.84 39.45 24.68
CA PRO A 140 10.96 40.33 24.32
C PRO A 140 12.36 39.73 24.58
N GLU A 141 12.48 38.77 25.50
CA GLU A 141 13.74 38.04 25.74
C GLU A 141 14.01 36.99 24.66
N ALA A 142 12.98 36.29 24.19
CA ALA A 142 13.07 35.45 23.00
C ALA A 142 13.50 36.29 21.79
N ALA A 143 12.91 37.47 21.61
CA ALA A 143 13.32 38.42 20.58
C ALA A 143 14.80 38.87 20.73
N GLY A 144 15.33 38.95 21.95
CA GLY A 144 16.74 39.25 22.22
C GLY A 144 17.69 38.10 21.88
N ILE A 145 17.31 36.86 22.16
CA ILE A 145 18.10 35.66 21.82
C ILE A 145 18.03 35.37 20.32
N LEU A 146 16.86 35.57 19.71
CA LEU A 146 16.69 35.57 18.27
C LEU A 146 17.54 36.67 17.64
N ARG A 147 17.51 37.90 18.18
CA ARG A 147 18.35 39.01 17.72
C ARG A 147 19.85 38.71 17.84
N GLU A 148 20.32 38.13 18.94
CA GLU A 148 21.72 37.72 19.11
C GLU A 148 22.10 36.58 18.13
N ALA A 149 21.18 35.64 17.90
CA ALA A 149 21.32 34.61 16.86
C ALA A 149 21.26 35.18 15.44
N PHE A 150 20.55 36.28 15.20
CA PHE A 150 20.54 36.99 13.92
C PHE A 150 21.83 37.80 13.71
N GLU A 151 22.32 38.47 14.74
CA GLU A 151 23.53 39.32 14.70
C GLU A 151 24.83 38.51 14.57
N ARG A 152 24.90 37.32 15.17
CA ARG A 152 26.09 36.44 15.08
C ARG A 152 26.20 35.67 13.77
N PHE A 153 25.14 35.59 12.97
CA PHE A 153 25.09 34.70 11.79
C PHE A 153 24.59 35.41 10.52
N PRO A 154 25.32 36.39 9.96
CA PRO A 154 24.72 37.33 9.01
C PRO A 154 24.72 36.93 7.54
N SER A 155 25.22 35.78 7.09
CA SER A 155 25.38 35.64 5.63
C SER A 155 25.57 34.26 4.98
N HIS A 156 25.71 33.13 5.66
CA HIS A 156 26.01 31.88 4.93
C HIS A 156 25.18 30.69 5.42
N GLY A 157 24.12 30.38 4.65
CA GLY A 157 23.74 29.00 4.35
C GLY A 157 22.74 28.29 5.26
N ARG A 158 21.68 28.92 5.76
CA ARG A 158 20.63 28.19 6.50
C ARG A 158 19.22 28.67 6.19
N GLY A 159 18.67 28.22 5.05
CA GLY A 159 17.24 28.33 4.72
C GLY A 159 16.34 27.71 5.80
N ASP A 160 16.82 26.66 6.49
CA ASP A 160 16.12 26.02 7.60
C ASP A 160 15.89 26.96 8.78
N ILE A 161 16.88 27.83 9.10
CA ILE A 161 16.75 28.79 10.20
C ILE A 161 15.74 29.88 9.82
N ALA A 162 15.76 30.37 8.58
CA ALA A 162 14.77 31.35 8.11
C ALA A 162 13.35 30.75 8.05
N SER A 163 13.20 29.48 7.63
CA SER A 163 11.91 28.77 7.61
C SER A 163 11.37 28.47 9.02
N ILE A 164 12.23 28.05 9.95
CA ILE A 164 11.87 27.82 11.36
C ILE A 164 11.52 29.14 12.04
N LEU A 165 12.23 30.23 11.73
CA LEU A 165 11.96 31.57 12.29
C LEU A 165 10.70 32.20 11.69
N ALA A 166 10.44 32.01 10.39
CA ALA A 166 9.18 32.43 9.76
C ALA A 166 7.98 31.70 10.37
N ARG A 167 8.08 30.37 10.59
CA ARG A 167 7.06 29.61 11.33
C ARG A 167 6.91 30.09 12.78
N SER A 168 8.01 30.36 13.47
CA SER A 168 7.99 30.84 14.87
C SER A 168 7.40 32.25 15.02
N LEU A 169 7.55 33.12 14.00
CA LEU A 169 6.97 34.47 13.95
C LEU A 169 5.45 34.47 13.73
N MET A 170 4.90 33.38 13.19
CA MET A 170 3.47 33.24 12.85
C MET A 170 2.67 32.55 13.97
N VAL A 171 3.32 31.73 14.81
CA VAL A 171 2.68 31.06 15.97
C VAL A 171 2.59 31.98 17.19
N ALA A 172 3.43 33.01 17.28
CA ALA A 172 3.40 33.99 18.37
C ALA A 172 2.59 35.23 17.96
N ASP A 173 1.55 35.58 18.71
CA ASP A 173 0.81 36.86 18.56
C ASP A 173 1.82 38.01 18.41
N PRO A 174 2.01 38.56 17.19
CA PRO A 174 3.14 39.41 16.90
C PRO A 174 2.78 40.80 17.42
N GLY A 175 3.00 41.01 18.71
CA GLY A 175 2.87 42.33 19.30
C GLY A 175 3.66 43.36 18.49
N PRO A 176 3.29 44.65 18.54
CA PRO A 176 3.76 45.70 17.64
C PRO A 176 5.29 45.89 17.57
N GLY A 177 6.04 45.35 18.53
CA GLY A 177 7.50 45.35 18.53
C GLY A 177 8.13 44.40 17.51
N ILE A 178 7.51 43.27 17.17
CA ILE A 178 8.01 42.32 16.16
C ILE A 178 7.79 42.90 14.75
N SER A 179 6.62 43.48 14.50
CA SER A 179 6.32 44.17 13.23
C SER A 179 7.29 45.31 12.95
N LEU A 180 7.68 46.08 13.97
CA LEU A 180 8.67 47.16 13.83
C LEU A 180 10.09 46.63 13.56
N VAL A 181 10.44 45.46 14.10
CA VAL A 181 11.75 44.81 13.88
C VAL A 181 11.82 44.24 12.46
N VAL A 182 10.76 43.58 11.99
CA VAL A 182 10.65 43.07 10.62
C VAL A 182 10.62 44.21 9.62
N GLU A 183 9.88 45.28 9.88
CA GLU A 183 9.81 46.49 9.04
C GLU A 183 11.17 47.21 8.95
N ARG A 184 11.85 47.39 10.09
CA ARG A 184 13.17 48.01 10.11
C ARG A 184 14.24 47.12 9.45
N TRP A 185 14.15 45.82 9.62
CA TRP A 185 15.05 44.85 9.01
C TRP A 185 14.84 44.74 7.49
N ALA A 186 13.59 44.72 7.01
CA ALA A 186 13.27 44.80 5.59
C ALA A 186 13.82 46.10 4.95
N ARG A 187 13.81 47.21 5.68
CA ARG A 187 14.44 48.47 5.25
C ARG A 187 15.98 48.43 5.24
N GLU A 188 16.61 47.57 6.03
CA GLU A 188 18.08 47.49 6.20
C GLU A 188 18.73 46.32 5.39
N ALA A 189 17.98 45.27 5.06
CA ALA A 189 18.45 44.12 4.27
C ALA A 189 18.72 44.50 2.80
N LYS A 190 19.74 43.87 2.18
CA LYS A 190 20.01 43.96 0.74
C LYS A 190 19.21 42.88 -0.03
N ASP A 191 19.14 42.99 -1.35
CA ASP A 191 18.31 42.27 -2.34
C ASP A 191 18.17 40.73 -2.23
N THR A 192 18.87 40.05 -1.32
CA THR A 192 18.97 38.58 -1.22
C THR A 192 17.90 37.90 -0.35
N LEU A 193 16.95 38.68 0.20
CA LEU A 193 15.97 38.18 1.19
C LEU A 193 14.50 38.37 0.79
N ALA A 194 14.22 39.08 -0.31
CA ALA A 194 12.86 39.22 -0.85
C ALA A 194 12.28 37.85 -1.26
N ASP A 195 13.18 36.98 -1.66
CA ASP A 195 13.01 35.71 -2.33
C ASP A 195 12.48 34.60 -1.37
N PRO A 196 13.14 34.33 -0.22
CA PRO A 196 12.58 33.45 0.83
C PRO A 196 11.29 33.97 1.49
N LEU A 197 11.11 35.29 1.57
CA LEU A 197 9.90 35.90 2.15
C LEU A 197 8.69 35.74 1.24
N LEU A 198 8.86 35.97 -0.06
CA LEU A 198 7.82 35.75 -1.07
C LEU A 198 7.49 34.25 -1.19
N HIS A 199 8.49 33.37 -1.08
CA HIS A 199 8.30 31.92 -1.00
C HIS A 199 7.43 31.51 0.20
N GLY A 200 7.72 32.02 1.40
CA GLY A 200 6.93 31.73 2.61
C GLY A 200 5.48 32.23 2.52
N LEU A 201 5.26 33.40 1.90
CA LEU A 201 3.93 33.96 1.68
C LEU A 201 3.08 33.11 0.70
N LEU A 202 3.69 32.55 -0.34
CA LEU A 202 2.98 31.71 -1.32
C LEU A 202 2.53 30.36 -0.72
N LEU A 203 3.35 29.75 0.12
CA LEU A 203 2.96 28.55 0.87
C LEU A 203 1.76 28.82 1.80
N LEU A 204 1.73 29.97 2.46
CA LEU A 204 0.67 30.37 3.38
C LEU A 204 -0.66 30.65 2.67
N CYS A 205 -0.62 31.25 1.47
CA CYS A 205 -1.83 31.49 0.67
C CYS A 205 -2.34 30.23 -0.07
N GLY A 206 -1.83 29.04 0.27
CA GLY A 206 -2.24 27.78 -0.35
C GLY A 206 -1.78 27.62 -1.80
N PHE A 207 -0.69 28.28 -2.18
CA PHE A 207 -0.08 28.19 -3.52
C PHE A 207 1.30 27.51 -3.46
N PRO A 208 1.37 26.23 -3.03
CA PRO A 208 2.64 25.53 -2.85
C PRO A 208 3.41 25.41 -4.16
N GLU A 209 2.73 25.19 -5.29
CA GLU A 209 3.36 25.05 -6.61
C GLU A 209 4.06 26.34 -7.07
N GLY A 210 3.44 27.50 -6.81
CA GLY A 210 4.03 28.81 -7.11
C GLY A 210 5.17 29.15 -6.16
N ALA A 211 5.08 28.71 -4.90
CA ALA A 211 6.17 28.81 -3.95
C ALA A 211 7.36 27.97 -4.40
N GLU A 212 7.15 26.70 -4.72
CA GLU A 212 8.21 25.80 -5.19
C GLU A 212 8.86 26.30 -6.47
N ALA A 213 8.07 26.79 -7.44
CA ALA A 213 8.61 27.37 -8.67
C ALA A 213 9.47 28.61 -8.40
N LEU A 214 9.05 29.46 -7.46
CA LEU A 214 9.82 30.62 -7.04
C LEU A 214 11.08 30.19 -6.31
N ARG A 215 11.01 29.28 -5.33
CA ARG A 215 12.16 28.72 -4.61
C ARG A 215 13.18 28.14 -5.59
N ASP A 216 12.73 27.31 -6.53
CA ASP A 216 13.58 26.67 -7.53
C ASP A 216 14.26 27.72 -8.44
N ALA A 217 13.52 28.73 -8.90
CA ALA A 217 14.09 29.83 -9.69
C ALA A 217 15.14 30.62 -8.91
N LEU A 218 14.92 30.85 -7.62
CA LEU A 218 15.83 31.58 -6.74
C LEU A 218 17.07 30.78 -6.37
N GLU A 219 16.92 29.50 -6.08
CA GLU A 219 18.01 28.58 -5.73
C GLU A 219 18.96 28.37 -6.91
N HIS A 220 18.45 28.46 -8.14
CA HIS A 220 19.23 28.25 -9.36
C HIS A 220 19.60 29.55 -10.09
N ASP A 221 19.29 30.73 -9.51
CA ASP A 221 19.41 32.06 -10.12
C ASP A 221 18.82 32.14 -11.54
N GLN A 222 17.75 31.38 -11.77
CA GLN A 222 16.99 31.31 -13.02
C GLN A 222 15.83 32.32 -12.99
N GLU A 223 15.36 32.73 -14.17
CA GLU A 223 14.13 33.49 -14.26
C GLU A 223 12.95 32.59 -13.87
N PRO A 224 12.04 33.06 -13.00
CA PRO A 224 10.84 32.30 -12.70
C PRO A 224 10.05 32.07 -14.00
N PRO A 225 9.30 30.96 -14.11
CA PRO A 225 8.52 30.68 -15.31
C PRO A 225 7.48 31.78 -15.52
N ASP A 226 7.31 32.24 -16.77
CA ASP A 226 6.34 33.26 -17.16
C ASP A 226 4.91 32.74 -16.91
N VAL A 227 4.39 33.01 -15.71
CA VAL A 227 3.05 32.56 -15.31
C VAL A 227 2.05 33.45 -16.04
N SER A 228 1.61 33.02 -17.22
CA SER A 228 0.50 33.65 -17.91
C SER A 228 -0.77 33.46 -17.07
N LEU A 229 -1.17 34.53 -16.39
CA LEU A 229 -2.42 34.55 -15.64
C LEU A 229 -3.59 34.18 -16.57
N PRO A 230 -4.44 33.21 -16.17
CA PRO A 230 -5.68 32.94 -16.88
C PRO A 230 -6.52 34.22 -16.97
N GLU A 231 -7.20 34.48 -18.10
CA GLU A 231 -8.06 35.66 -18.21
C GLU A 231 -9.15 35.66 -17.12
N GLU A 232 -9.54 34.49 -16.62
CA GLU A 232 -10.49 34.33 -15.53
C GLU A 232 -10.00 34.98 -14.22
N VAL A 233 -8.72 34.87 -13.84
CA VAL A 233 -8.18 35.47 -12.60
C VAL A 233 -8.18 37.01 -12.67
N LEU A 234 -7.89 37.54 -13.86
CA LEU A 234 -7.93 38.99 -14.11
C LEU A 234 -9.36 39.55 -14.18
N ASP A 235 -10.32 38.73 -14.61
CA ASP A 235 -11.73 39.08 -14.66
C ASP A 235 -12.40 38.93 -13.27
N ASP A 236 -12.04 37.92 -12.47
CA ASP A 236 -12.48 37.76 -11.08
C ASP A 236 -12.02 38.95 -10.21
N LEU A 237 -10.78 39.41 -10.36
CA LEU A 237 -10.28 40.63 -9.70
C LEU A 237 -10.96 41.92 -10.18
N ALA A 238 -11.50 41.95 -11.41
CA ALA A 238 -12.27 43.09 -11.93
C ALA A 238 -13.68 43.16 -11.33
N ASP A 239 -14.27 42.02 -11.01
CA ASP A 239 -15.58 41.92 -10.34
C ASP A 239 -15.50 42.30 -8.85
N LEU A 240 -14.36 42.04 -8.20
CA LEU A 240 -14.09 42.43 -6.81
C LEU A 240 -13.88 43.94 -6.61
N LEU A 241 -13.43 44.67 -7.65
CA LEU A 241 -13.01 46.06 -7.56
C LEU A 241 -13.61 46.89 -8.71
N PRO A 242 -14.84 47.43 -8.55
CA PRO A 242 -15.64 47.99 -9.64
C PRO A 242 -15.16 49.36 -10.17
N PHE A 243 -13.99 49.84 -9.77
CA PHE A 243 -13.44 51.14 -10.18
C PHE A 243 -12.22 50.97 -11.10
N GLY A 244 -12.04 51.94 -11.99
CA GLY A 244 -11.15 51.93 -13.17
C GLY A 244 -9.71 51.38 -13.09
N PRO A 245 -8.98 51.32 -11.95
CA PRO A 245 -7.61 50.78 -11.92
C PRO A 245 -7.41 49.37 -12.51
N VAL A 246 -8.33 48.42 -12.32
CA VAL A 246 -8.13 47.04 -12.81
C VAL A 246 -8.06 46.99 -14.34
N ARG A 247 -8.83 47.83 -15.04
CA ARG A 247 -8.78 47.94 -16.50
C ARG A 247 -7.43 48.50 -16.98
N ASP A 248 -6.85 49.44 -16.25
CA ASP A 248 -5.54 50.02 -16.57
C ASP A 248 -4.38 49.09 -16.21
N ILE A 249 -4.52 48.29 -15.14
CA ILE A 249 -3.58 47.21 -14.78
C ILE A 249 -3.62 46.12 -15.86
N ARG A 250 -4.80 45.62 -16.24
CA ARG A 250 -4.99 44.64 -17.33
C ARG A 250 -4.40 45.14 -18.65
N LYS A 251 -4.61 46.42 -18.97
CA LYS A 251 -4.04 47.06 -20.16
C LYS A 251 -2.53 47.26 -20.07
N SER A 252 -1.98 47.40 -18.88
CA SER A 252 -0.53 47.53 -18.65
C SER A 252 0.15 46.17 -18.74
N CYS A 253 -0.41 45.11 -18.14
CA CYS A 253 0.04 43.72 -18.30
C CYS A 253 0.03 43.29 -19.77
N ARG A 254 -1.09 43.49 -20.49
CA ARG A 254 -1.19 43.16 -21.94
C ARG A 254 -0.23 43.93 -22.84
N LYS A 255 0.33 45.05 -22.37
CA LYS A 255 1.30 45.87 -23.12
C LYS A 255 2.74 45.66 -22.65
N GLY A 256 2.99 44.67 -21.78
CA GLY A 256 4.31 44.41 -21.19
C GLY A 256 4.82 45.55 -20.30
N LYS A 257 3.93 46.42 -19.79
CA LYS A 257 4.28 47.56 -18.95
C LYS A 257 4.20 47.20 -17.46
N TRP A 258 5.01 46.24 -17.04
CA TRP A 258 4.95 45.59 -15.72
C TRP A 258 5.18 46.55 -14.55
N GLY A 259 6.08 47.54 -14.68
CA GLY A 259 6.24 48.59 -13.67
C GLY A 259 4.96 49.39 -13.40
N ARG A 260 4.19 49.73 -14.45
CA ARG A 260 2.88 50.40 -14.29
C ARG A 260 1.79 49.48 -13.75
N ALA A 261 1.85 48.20 -14.07
CA ALA A 261 0.94 47.21 -13.50
C ALA A 261 1.18 47.06 -11.99
N MET A 262 2.44 47.02 -11.57
CA MET A 262 2.86 46.94 -10.17
C MET A 262 2.47 48.21 -9.40
N GLU A 263 2.73 49.40 -9.93
CA GLU A 263 2.25 50.67 -9.34
C GLU A 263 0.72 50.68 -9.15
N GLY A 264 -0.03 50.14 -10.12
CA GLY A 264 -1.48 50.00 -10.02
C GLY A 264 -1.93 49.00 -8.95
N LEU A 265 -1.22 47.87 -8.80
CA LEU A 265 -1.50 46.85 -7.79
C LEU A 265 -1.19 47.31 -6.37
N LEU A 266 -0.11 48.05 -6.19
CA LEU A 266 0.26 48.64 -4.90
C LEU A 266 -0.74 49.71 -4.46
N ALA A 267 -1.27 50.47 -5.41
CA ALA A 267 -2.34 51.42 -5.15
C ALA A 267 -3.66 50.71 -4.74
N LEU A 268 -3.86 49.45 -5.11
CA LEU A 268 -5.00 48.61 -4.71
C LEU A 268 -4.80 47.89 -3.36
N ALA A 269 -3.55 47.58 -2.99
CA ALA A 269 -3.22 46.87 -1.75
C ALA A 269 -3.51 47.70 -0.48
N ALA A 270 -3.27 49.01 -0.50
CA ALA A 270 -3.50 49.88 0.66
C ALA A 270 -4.99 49.98 1.11
N PRO A 271 -5.97 50.14 0.20
CA PRO A 271 -7.39 50.03 0.53
C PRO A 271 -7.85 48.65 1.03
N LEU A 272 -7.22 47.56 0.59
CA LEU A 272 -7.53 46.19 1.04
C LEU A 272 -6.95 45.90 2.41
N ALA A 273 -5.71 46.32 2.68
CA ALA A 273 -5.06 46.18 3.98
C ALA A 273 -5.82 46.92 5.10
N SER A 274 -6.40 48.08 4.79
CA SER A 274 -7.23 48.85 5.73
C SER A 274 -8.64 48.28 5.97
N ARG A 275 -9.05 47.25 5.21
CA ARG A 275 -10.32 46.52 5.39
C ARG A 275 -10.12 45.13 6.00
N ALA A 276 -8.89 44.66 6.11
CA ALA A 276 -8.54 43.41 6.80
C ALA A 276 -8.56 43.64 8.32
N PRO A 277 -8.98 42.64 9.14
CA PRO A 277 -8.87 42.73 10.60
C PRO A 277 -7.41 42.95 11.03
N ASP A 278 -7.19 43.83 12.02
CA ASP A 278 -5.86 44.29 12.49
C ASP A 278 -4.90 43.16 12.95
N SER A 279 -5.38 41.93 13.12
CA SER A 279 -4.62 40.75 13.55
C SER A 279 -4.52 39.62 12.51
N SER A 280 -4.86 39.86 11.24
CA SER A 280 -4.85 38.81 10.21
C SER A 280 -3.49 38.66 9.52
N GLU A 281 -3.06 37.42 9.27
CA GLU A 281 -1.90 37.07 8.45
C GLU A 281 -1.93 37.78 7.07
N ALA A 282 -3.14 38.03 6.56
CA ALA A 282 -3.39 38.80 5.34
C ALA A 282 -2.94 40.28 5.44
N ALA A 283 -3.13 40.93 6.59
CA ALA A 283 -2.69 42.32 6.79
C ALA A 283 -1.15 42.42 6.84
N LEU A 284 -0.49 41.46 7.49
CA LEU A 284 0.97 41.38 7.56
C LEU A 284 1.59 41.15 6.17
N SER A 285 0.95 40.27 5.38
CA SER A 285 1.32 39.97 4.00
C SER A 285 1.27 41.23 3.12
N LEU A 286 0.18 41.99 3.21
CA LEU A 286 -0.02 43.22 2.43
C LEU A 286 0.96 44.35 2.80
N LEU A 287 1.35 44.46 4.08
CA LEU A 287 2.34 45.44 4.54
C LEU A 287 3.76 45.10 4.07
N LEU A 288 4.13 43.81 4.09
CA LEU A 288 5.41 43.31 3.57
C LEU A 288 5.56 43.57 2.06
N ILE A 289 4.48 43.37 1.30
CA ILE A 289 4.42 43.66 -0.14
C ILE A 289 4.62 45.15 -0.42
N GLY A 290 4.00 46.03 0.38
CA GLY A 290 4.16 47.48 0.25
C GLY A 290 5.60 47.95 0.50
N ALA A 291 6.26 47.41 1.53
CA ALA A 291 7.64 47.78 1.88
C ALA A 291 8.67 47.35 0.82
N LEU A 292 8.46 46.20 0.17
CA LEU A 292 9.33 45.73 -0.91
C LEU A 292 9.22 46.60 -2.16
N ALA A 293 8.05 47.20 -2.41
CA ALA A 293 7.82 48.02 -3.59
C ALA A 293 8.32 49.47 -3.48
N GLU A 294 8.33 50.08 -2.28
CA GLU A 294 8.81 51.45 -2.08
C GLU A 294 10.31 51.64 -2.40
N ARG A 295 11.09 50.56 -2.50
CA ARG A 295 12.51 50.58 -2.96
C ARG A 295 12.68 50.72 -4.48
N GLY A 296 11.62 51.11 -5.19
CA GLY A 296 11.55 51.28 -6.64
C GLY A 296 12.37 52.42 -7.27
N GLU A 297 13.65 52.57 -6.91
CA GLU A 297 14.60 53.40 -7.67
C GLU A 297 15.65 52.58 -8.46
N ALA A 298 15.51 51.25 -8.52
CA ALA A 298 16.32 50.38 -9.39
C ALA A 298 15.51 49.64 -10.48
N ILE A 299 14.30 50.12 -10.83
CA ILE A 299 13.35 49.48 -11.76
C ILE A 299 13.71 49.75 -13.24
N HIS A 300 14.98 49.59 -13.62
CA HIS A 300 15.41 49.64 -15.02
C HIS A 300 16.24 48.43 -15.47
N ARG A 301 16.41 47.41 -14.61
CA ARG A 301 17.11 46.16 -14.97
C ARG A 301 16.32 44.88 -14.67
N VAL A 302 15.09 44.99 -14.18
CA VAL A 302 14.27 43.86 -13.72
C VAL A 302 12.94 43.92 -14.46
N GLU A 303 12.91 43.58 -15.74
CA GLU A 303 11.65 43.48 -16.52
C GLU A 303 11.07 42.05 -16.55
N GLU A 304 11.86 41.05 -16.16
CA GLU A 304 11.48 39.62 -16.22
C GLU A 304 11.00 39.11 -14.85
N LYS A 305 11.83 39.18 -13.79
CA LYS A 305 11.44 38.78 -12.42
C LYS A 305 10.24 39.58 -11.85
N LEU A 306 9.98 40.77 -12.40
CA LEU A 306 8.85 41.63 -12.02
C LEU A 306 7.53 41.15 -12.64
N ARG A 307 7.57 40.37 -13.72
CA ARG A 307 6.40 39.75 -14.37
C ARG A 307 5.85 38.63 -13.49
N ASP A 308 6.72 37.77 -12.98
CA ASP A 308 6.33 36.60 -12.20
C ASP A 308 5.94 36.96 -10.78
N ALA A 309 6.65 37.93 -10.17
CA ALA A 309 6.26 38.48 -8.88
C ALA A 309 4.86 39.13 -8.95
N VAL A 310 4.56 39.88 -10.03
CA VAL A 310 3.20 40.44 -10.25
C VAL A 310 2.16 39.34 -10.45
N GLY A 311 2.48 38.29 -11.22
CA GLY A 311 1.60 37.14 -11.43
C GLY A 311 1.27 36.38 -10.15
N LEU A 312 2.30 36.06 -9.36
CA LEU A 312 2.19 35.35 -8.08
C LEU A 312 1.49 36.20 -7.01
N LEU A 313 1.73 37.50 -6.97
CA LEU A 313 1.02 38.44 -6.09
C LEU A 313 -0.46 38.57 -6.45
N LEU A 314 -0.81 38.53 -7.74
CA LEU A 314 -2.19 38.55 -8.22
C LEU A 314 -2.95 37.26 -7.86
N LEU A 315 -2.29 36.10 -7.90
CA LEU A 315 -2.85 34.81 -7.45
C LEU A 315 -3.03 34.76 -5.93
N ALA A 316 -2.05 35.27 -5.18
CA ALA A 316 -2.18 35.42 -3.73
C ALA A 316 -3.31 36.40 -3.36
N LEU A 317 -3.46 37.50 -4.10
CA LEU A 317 -4.58 38.43 -3.94
C LEU A 317 -5.93 37.82 -4.34
N ASP A 318 -5.99 36.91 -5.32
CA ASP A 318 -7.21 36.16 -5.67
C ASP A 318 -7.58 35.14 -4.59
N GLN A 319 -6.62 34.47 -3.96
CA GLN A 319 -6.87 33.61 -2.78
C GLN A 319 -7.26 34.43 -1.54
N ILE A 320 -6.63 35.57 -1.30
CA ILE A 320 -7.06 36.53 -0.27
C ILE A 320 -8.46 37.05 -0.63
N ALA A 321 -8.76 37.31 -1.90
CA ALA A 321 -10.08 37.70 -2.33
C ALA A 321 -11.11 36.55 -2.30
N GLY A 322 -10.63 35.30 -2.39
CA GLY A 322 -11.30 34.03 -2.14
C GLY A 322 -11.66 33.84 -0.66
N ALA A 323 -10.77 34.20 0.24
CA ALA A 323 -11.05 34.35 1.66
C ALA A 323 -12.00 35.54 1.94
N VAL A 324 -11.99 36.56 1.08
CA VAL A 324 -12.98 37.65 1.04
C VAL A 324 -14.24 37.25 0.22
N ARG A 325 -14.32 36.03 -0.35
CA ARG A 325 -15.55 35.52 -0.98
C ARG A 325 -16.57 35.16 0.12
N MET A 326 -17.21 36.19 0.64
CA MET A 326 -18.61 36.13 1.04
C MET A 326 -19.45 37.07 0.15
N PRO A 327 -19.57 36.86 -1.18
CA PRO A 327 -20.62 37.50 -1.94
C PRO A 327 -21.81 36.52 -1.97
N GLY A 328 -22.66 36.59 -0.96
CA GLY A 328 -24.03 36.05 -1.05
C GLY A 328 -24.48 35.01 -0.01
N LEU A 329 -23.61 34.48 0.86
CA LEU A 329 -24.08 33.67 1.99
C LEU A 329 -24.60 34.59 3.10
N THR A 330 -25.88 34.95 3.01
CA THR A 330 -26.58 35.59 4.11
C THR A 330 -26.95 34.52 5.13
N LEU A 331 -26.08 34.29 6.12
CA LEU A 331 -26.44 33.45 7.25
C LEU A 331 -27.69 34.03 7.93
N PRO A 332 -28.65 33.20 8.35
CA PRO A 332 -29.80 33.69 9.09
C PRO A 332 -29.34 34.52 10.30
N GLU A 333 -29.98 35.68 10.53
CA GLU A 333 -29.59 36.58 11.63
C GLU A 333 -29.85 35.96 13.02
N THR A 334 -30.75 34.97 13.09
CA THR A 334 -31.09 34.28 14.32
C THR A 334 -30.31 32.97 14.46
N LEU A 335 -29.89 32.65 15.68
CA LEU A 335 -29.23 31.37 15.99
C LEU A 335 -30.13 30.16 15.66
N ASP A 336 -31.47 30.28 15.77
CA ASP A 336 -32.42 29.23 15.36
C ASP A 336 -32.34 28.96 13.85
N GLY A 337 -32.28 30.03 13.05
CA GLY A 337 -32.09 29.92 11.62
C GLY A 337 -30.74 29.33 11.26
N GLN A 338 -29.68 29.70 11.98
CA GLN A 338 -28.33 29.16 11.77
C GLN A 338 -28.26 27.67 12.11
N LEU A 339 -28.90 27.22 13.19
CA LEU A 339 -29.01 25.80 13.53
C LEU A 339 -29.75 25.00 12.44
N ARG A 340 -30.88 25.51 11.94
CA ARG A 340 -31.64 24.84 10.87
C ARG A 340 -30.86 24.78 9.56
N TRP A 341 -30.10 25.83 9.25
CA TRP A 341 -29.20 25.84 8.10
C TRP A 341 -28.08 24.81 8.28
N LEU A 342 -27.43 24.78 9.45
CA LEU A 342 -26.35 23.85 9.79
C LEU A 342 -26.79 22.38 9.65
N LEU A 343 -28.00 22.06 10.11
CA LEU A 343 -28.56 20.70 10.04
C LEU A 343 -29.22 20.36 8.69
N SER A 344 -28.96 21.13 7.64
CA SER A 344 -29.50 20.90 6.29
C SER A 344 -28.38 20.62 5.27
N ASP A 345 -28.75 20.03 4.14
CA ASP A 345 -27.81 19.76 3.04
C ASP A 345 -27.17 21.04 2.47
N ALA A 346 -27.79 22.21 2.67
CA ALA A 346 -27.27 23.49 2.22
C ALA A 346 -26.00 23.92 2.95
N ALA A 347 -25.70 23.35 4.12
CA ALA A 347 -24.47 23.63 4.86
C ALA A 347 -23.26 22.85 4.30
N LEU A 348 -23.46 21.67 3.69
CA LEU A 348 -22.39 20.74 3.28
C LEU A 348 -21.20 21.37 2.55
N PRO A 349 -21.36 22.30 1.58
CA PRO A 349 -20.22 22.89 0.87
C PRO A 349 -19.50 24.03 1.64
N HIS A 350 -19.89 24.35 2.88
CA HIS A 350 -19.43 25.55 3.60
C HIS A 350 -18.74 25.25 4.95
N LEU A 351 -17.64 24.48 4.94
CA LEU A 351 -16.97 23.98 6.16
C LEU A 351 -16.55 25.07 7.17
N GLU A 352 -15.97 26.18 6.71
CA GLU A 352 -15.57 27.28 7.61
C GLU A 352 -16.76 27.99 8.26
N ALA A 353 -17.85 28.18 7.51
CA ALA A 353 -19.08 28.76 8.04
C ALA A 353 -19.79 27.80 9.01
N GLN A 354 -19.69 26.47 8.79
CA GLN A 354 -20.16 25.47 9.75
C GLN A 354 -19.41 25.62 11.08
N ALA A 355 -18.07 25.65 11.08
CA ALA A 355 -17.26 25.78 12.29
C ALA A 355 -17.62 27.05 13.08
N ALA A 356 -17.69 28.21 12.41
CA ALA A 356 -18.06 29.47 13.06
C ALA A 356 -19.52 29.51 13.58
N VAL A 357 -20.45 28.76 12.97
CA VAL A 357 -21.81 28.60 13.48
C VAL A 357 -21.84 27.67 14.68
N VAL A 358 -21.09 26.56 14.65
CA VAL A 358 -20.96 25.62 15.77
C VAL A 358 -20.44 26.31 17.00
N ASP A 359 -19.36 27.09 16.91
CA ASP A 359 -18.80 27.81 18.07
C ASP A 359 -19.82 28.76 18.71
N ARG A 360 -20.60 29.48 17.89
CA ARG A 360 -21.67 30.37 18.35
C ARG A 360 -22.82 29.61 19.01
N LEU A 361 -23.17 28.45 18.48
CA LEU A 361 -24.23 27.59 19.01
C LEU A 361 -23.81 26.89 20.32
N VAL A 362 -22.56 26.47 20.43
CA VAL A 362 -21.98 25.88 21.64
C VAL A 362 -21.85 26.92 22.75
N ALA A 363 -21.44 28.15 22.42
CA ALA A 363 -21.38 29.26 23.37
C ALA A 363 -22.77 29.76 23.82
N ALA A 364 -23.83 29.43 23.08
CA ALA A 364 -25.20 29.82 23.41
C ALA A 364 -25.89 28.80 24.34
N ALA A 365 -26.81 29.28 25.18
CA ALA A 365 -27.68 28.41 25.97
C ALA A 365 -28.75 27.76 25.05
N PRO A 366 -28.78 26.43 24.89
CA PRO A 366 -29.67 25.76 23.96
C PRO A 366 -31.13 25.77 24.43
N THR A 367 -32.05 25.91 23.49
CA THR A 367 -33.49 25.75 23.76
C THR A 367 -33.93 24.29 23.63
N GLU A 368 -35.03 23.89 24.27
CA GLU A 368 -35.58 22.54 24.12
C GLU A 368 -36.01 22.22 22.67
N SER A 369 -36.39 23.24 21.89
CA SER A 369 -36.64 23.09 20.45
C SER A 369 -35.39 22.73 19.66
N TRP A 370 -34.23 23.27 20.03
CA TRP A 370 -32.96 22.98 19.36
C TRP A 370 -32.50 21.56 19.62
N LYS A 371 -32.57 21.13 20.89
CA LYS A 371 -32.27 19.75 21.28
C LYS A 371 -33.18 18.76 20.55
N ARG A 372 -34.49 19.04 20.48
CA ARG A 372 -35.44 18.20 19.73
C ARG A 372 -35.09 18.11 18.25
N LEU A 373 -34.74 19.22 17.61
CA LEU A 373 -34.35 19.23 16.19
C LEU A 373 -33.09 18.38 15.94
N CYS A 374 -32.09 18.44 16.83
CA CYS A 374 -30.90 17.61 16.74
C CYS A 374 -31.23 16.13 16.93
N VAL A 375 -32.09 15.78 17.90
CA VAL A 375 -32.56 14.40 18.11
C VAL A 375 -33.31 13.88 16.89
N GLU A 376 -34.21 14.68 16.30
CA GLU A 376 -34.92 14.28 15.07
C GLU A 376 -33.97 14.06 13.89
N THR A 377 -32.91 14.87 13.78
CA THR A 377 -31.89 14.74 12.72
C THR A 377 -31.07 13.45 12.92
N LEU A 378 -30.69 13.17 14.16
CA LEU A 378 -29.98 11.97 14.58
C LEU A 378 -30.80 10.70 14.30
N GLU A 379 -32.08 10.67 14.69
CA GLU A 379 -32.97 9.52 14.52
C GLU A 379 -33.33 9.25 13.06
N ARG A 380 -33.36 10.30 12.21
CA ARG A 380 -33.58 10.17 10.77
C ARG A 380 -32.36 9.68 9.99
N ARG A 381 -31.18 9.59 10.63
CA ARG A 381 -29.90 9.23 9.98
C ARG A 381 -29.59 10.10 8.76
N ALA A 382 -29.80 11.41 8.89
CA ALA A 382 -29.42 12.37 7.86
C ALA A 382 -27.88 12.53 7.79
N ALA A 383 -27.34 13.06 6.69
CA ALA A 383 -25.90 13.31 6.52
C ALA A 383 -25.30 14.21 7.62
N GLN A 384 -26.13 15.06 8.25
CA GLN A 384 -25.74 15.95 9.36
C GLN A 384 -25.90 15.30 10.76
N ALA A 385 -26.17 13.99 10.84
CA ALA A 385 -26.35 13.29 12.11
C ALA A 385 -25.11 13.34 13.03
N PRO A 386 -23.86 13.23 12.54
CA PRO A 386 -22.67 13.40 13.38
C PRO A 386 -22.61 14.79 14.02
N MET A 387 -22.88 15.85 13.24
CA MET A 387 -22.93 17.24 13.72
C MET A 387 -24.02 17.42 14.79
N ALA A 388 -25.20 16.83 14.58
CA ALA A 388 -26.29 16.87 15.56
C ALA A 388 -25.91 16.16 16.88
N ALA A 389 -25.22 15.02 16.82
CA ALA A 389 -24.72 14.32 17.99
C ALA A 389 -23.70 15.17 18.77
N SER A 390 -22.74 15.78 18.07
CA SER A 390 -21.73 16.66 18.67
C SER A 390 -22.34 17.86 19.42
N LEU A 391 -23.34 18.52 18.83
CA LEU A 391 -24.07 19.62 19.49
C LEU A 391 -24.82 19.16 20.75
N LEU A 392 -25.51 18.00 20.68
CA LEU A 392 -26.20 17.42 21.84
C LEU A 392 -25.23 17.08 22.98
N GLY A 393 -24.03 16.61 22.63
CA GLY A 393 -22.92 16.36 23.56
C GLY A 393 -22.41 17.63 24.22
N ALA A 394 -22.05 18.65 23.42
CA ALA A 394 -21.57 19.94 23.90
C ALA A 394 -22.57 20.62 24.85
N TRP A 395 -23.86 20.46 24.58
CA TRP A 395 -24.95 20.97 25.40
C TRP A 395 -25.35 20.08 26.59
N ARG A 396 -24.68 18.93 26.75
CA ARG A 396 -24.93 17.95 27.82
C ARG A 396 -26.40 17.55 27.93
N SER A 397 -27.02 17.26 26.79
CA SER A 397 -28.47 17.01 26.70
C SER A 397 -28.88 15.62 27.22
N GLU A 398 -29.23 15.52 28.51
CA GLU A 398 -29.64 14.26 29.16
C GLU A 398 -30.78 13.53 28.43
N GLY A 399 -31.80 14.27 27.97
CA GLY A 399 -32.97 13.70 27.28
C GLY A 399 -32.67 13.08 25.92
N ALA A 400 -31.49 13.34 25.33
CA ALA A 400 -31.06 12.79 24.05
C ALA A 400 -30.28 11.47 24.18
N THR A 401 -29.93 11.07 25.41
CA THR A 401 -29.09 9.88 25.68
C THR A 401 -29.59 8.61 24.98
N PRO A 402 -30.90 8.25 24.99
CA PRO A 402 -31.34 7.03 24.32
C PRO A 402 -31.08 7.04 22.81
N SER A 403 -31.26 8.18 22.16
CA SER A 403 -31.02 8.35 20.72
C SER A 403 -29.53 8.32 20.39
N LEU A 404 -28.68 8.88 21.26
CA LEU A 404 -27.22 8.78 21.16
C LEU A 404 -26.73 7.33 21.32
N VAL A 405 -27.26 6.57 22.29
CA VAL A 405 -26.94 5.14 22.45
C VAL A 405 -27.37 4.33 21.22
N GLY A 406 -28.55 4.64 20.64
CA GLY A 406 -28.97 4.03 19.38
C GLY A 406 -28.08 4.40 18.19
N ALA A 407 -27.40 5.55 18.24
CA ALA A 407 -26.49 5.99 17.20
C ALA A 407 -25.18 5.20 17.15
N LEU A 408 -24.75 4.58 18.27
CA LEU A 408 -23.56 3.72 18.33
C LEU A 408 -23.62 2.53 17.36
N GLY A 409 -24.81 2.03 17.03
CA GLY A 409 -25.01 0.91 16.10
C GLY A 409 -25.09 1.31 14.61
N ALA A 410 -24.77 2.57 14.23
CA ALA A 410 -24.88 3.01 12.84
C ALA A 410 -23.93 2.22 11.92
N GLY A 411 -24.46 1.60 10.86
CA GLY A 411 -23.64 0.77 9.96
C GLY A 411 -23.24 1.39 8.62
N GLU A 412 -23.89 2.48 8.22
CA GLU A 412 -23.72 3.11 6.90
C GLU A 412 -22.89 4.40 6.95
N ASP A 413 -22.74 5.00 8.14
CA ASP A 413 -22.00 6.24 8.39
C ASP A 413 -20.88 5.96 9.43
N PRO A 414 -19.60 6.03 9.04
CA PRO A 414 -18.47 5.72 9.92
C PRO A 414 -18.20 6.82 10.96
N GLU A 415 -18.66 8.06 10.77
CA GLU A 415 -18.37 9.19 11.67
C GLU A 415 -19.38 9.28 12.82
N LEU A 416 -20.60 8.78 12.62
CA LEU A 416 -21.69 8.89 13.57
C LEU A 416 -21.47 8.15 14.90
N PRO A 417 -20.97 6.89 14.94
CA PRO A 417 -20.69 6.22 16.20
C PRO A 417 -19.68 6.99 17.07
N ALA A 418 -18.59 7.47 16.48
CA ALA A 418 -17.57 8.24 17.19
C ALA A 418 -18.12 9.57 17.77
N ALA A 419 -18.93 10.30 16.98
CA ALA A 419 -19.59 11.51 17.46
C ALA A 419 -20.60 11.23 18.60
N ALA A 420 -21.30 10.09 18.54
CA ALA A 420 -22.23 9.66 19.58
C ALA A 420 -21.52 9.24 20.88
N GLU A 421 -20.38 8.55 20.79
CA GLU A 421 -19.55 8.22 21.94
C GLU A 421 -19.04 9.47 22.65
N GLU A 422 -18.45 10.40 21.91
CA GLU A 422 -17.97 11.68 22.45
C GLU A 422 -19.12 12.48 23.06
N ALA A 423 -20.30 12.48 22.44
CA ALA A 423 -21.48 13.13 23.00
C ALA A 423 -21.94 12.48 24.32
N LEU A 424 -21.97 11.15 24.40
CA LEU A 424 -22.34 10.42 25.63
C LEU A 424 -21.34 10.68 26.76
N VAL A 425 -20.04 10.73 26.45
CA VAL A 425 -18.99 11.10 27.42
C VAL A 425 -19.19 12.52 27.92
N ASN A 426 -19.50 13.48 27.02
CA ASN A 426 -19.74 14.88 27.39
C ASN A 426 -21.02 15.09 28.21
N VAL A 427 -22.08 14.30 27.96
CA VAL A 427 -23.29 14.29 28.81
C VAL A 427 -22.96 13.81 30.23
N GLY A 428 -22.04 12.85 30.38
CA GLY A 428 -21.52 12.39 31.68
C GLY A 428 -22.45 11.41 32.40
N GLU A 429 -22.54 11.51 33.73
CA GLU A 429 -23.28 10.54 34.57
C GLU A 429 -24.76 10.33 34.19
N PRO A 430 -25.54 11.36 33.79
CA PRO A 430 -26.91 11.17 33.33
C PRO A 430 -27.04 10.21 32.14
N ALA A 431 -25.99 10.09 31.31
CA ALA A 431 -25.98 9.15 30.20
C ALA A 431 -25.79 7.69 30.65
N MET A 432 -25.25 7.48 31.86
CA MET A 432 -24.82 6.15 32.31
C MET A 432 -25.96 5.19 32.54
N ASP A 433 -27.15 5.65 32.94
CA ASP A 433 -28.28 4.74 33.10
C ASP A 433 -28.68 4.11 31.75
N ALA A 434 -28.69 4.89 30.66
CA ALA A 434 -28.99 4.38 29.33
C ALA A 434 -27.86 3.49 28.78
N VAL A 435 -26.59 3.88 28.98
CA VAL A 435 -25.44 3.06 28.56
C VAL A 435 -25.40 1.73 29.32
N LEU A 436 -25.63 1.73 30.64
CA LEU A 436 -25.69 0.50 31.44
C LEU A 436 -26.91 -0.36 31.08
N GLN A 437 -28.04 0.26 30.77
CA GLN A 437 -29.22 -0.46 30.27
C GLN A 437 -28.93 -1.12 28.93
N ALA A 438 -28.32 -0.41 27.98
CA ALA A 438 -27.92 -0.95 26.69
C ALA A 438 -26.87 -2.06 26.86
N LEU A 439 -25.85 -1.88 27.69
CA LEU A 439 -24.87 -2.93 28.00
C LEU A 439 -25.53 -4.16 28.62
N ALA A 440 -26.63 -4.01 29.37
CA ALA A 440 -27.36 -5.12 29.96
C ALA A 440 -28.26 -5.88 28.98
N SER A 441 -28.78 -5.23 27.92
CA SER A 441 -29.80 -5.82 27.04
C SER A 441 -29.46 -5.88 25.56
N ALA A 442 -28.44 -5.17 25.08
CA ALA A 442 -28.07 -5.16 23.66
C ALA A 442 -27.44 -6.49 23.24
N GLU A 443 -27.76 -6.88 21.99
CA GLU A 443 -27.18 -8.03 21.29
C GLU A 443 -26.31 -7.60 20.11
N ASP A 444 -26.47 -6.36 19.61
CA ASP A 444 -25.66 -5.82 18.52
C ASP A 444 -24.22 -5.53 19.01
N PRO A 445 -23.20 -6.21 18.45
CA PRO A 445 -21.80 -6.00 18.82
C PRO A 445 -21.35 -4.55 18.76
N ARG A 446 -21.81 -3.77 17.77
CA ARG A 446 -21.39 -2.36 17.60
C ARG A 446 -21.88 -1.46 18.74
N VAL A 447 -23.11 -1.69 19.19
CA VAL A 447 -23.67 -0.99 20.35
C VAL A 447 -22.94 -1.39 21.62
N LEU A 448 -22.58 -2.67 21.75
CA LEU A 448 -21.83 -3.17 22.91
C LEU A 448 -20.40 -2.60 22.94
N GLU A 449 -19.71 -2.53 21.80
CA GLU A 449 -18.39 -1.89 21.63
C GLU A 449 -18.42 -0.42 22.04
N GLY A 450 -19.29 0.40 21.43
CA GLY A 450 -19.39 1.81 21.79
C GLY A 450 -19.84 2.03 23.25
N CYS A 451 -20.68 1.16 23.82
CA CYS A 451 -21.01 1.22 25.25
C CYS A 451 -19.78 0.94 26.13
N LEU A 452 -18.94 -0.03 25.76
CA LEU A 452 -17.72 -0.38 26.46
C LEU A 452 -16.69 0.78 26.40
N ASP A 453 -16.53 1.41 25.24
CA ASP A 453 -15.61 2.55 25.05
C ASP A 453 -16.05 3.78 25.85
N VAL A 454 -17.35 4.11 25.86
CA VAL A 454 -17.91 5.14 26.74
C VAL A 454 -17.63 4.81 28.22
N ARG A 455 -17.69 3.53 28.62
CA ARG A 455 -17.42 3.12 30.00
C ARG A 455 -15.96 3.19 30.42
N VAL A 456 -15.01 3.04 29.49
CA VAL A 456 -13.58 3.26 29.74
C VAL A 456 -13.30 4.70 30.15
N ARG A 457 -13.99 5.66 29.52
CA ARG A 457 -13.83 7.10 29.77
C ARG A 457 -14.63 7.60 30.98
N LEU A 458 -15.66 6.85 31.39
CA LEU A 458 -16.45 7.14 32.59
C LEU A 458 -16.50 5.91 33.52
N PRO A 459 -15.42 5.43 34.15
CA PRO A 459 -15.43 4.19 34.94
C PRO A 459 -16.13 4.35 36.30
N SER A 460 -17.04 3.42 36.65
CA SER A 460 -17.75 3.43 37.94
C SER A 460 -18.02 2.01 38.44
N ARG A 461 -18.22 1.83 39.76
CA ARG A 461 -18.55 0.52 40.36
C ARG A 461 -19.80 -0.11 39.74
N ARG A 462 -20.77 0.70 39.30
CA ARG A 462 -21.98 0.23 38.62
C ARG A 462 -21.65 -0.42 37.28
N ALA A 463 -20.71 0.13 36.50
CA ALA A 463 -20.25 -0.49 35.26
C ALA A 463 -19.40 -1.73 35.48
N VAL A 464 -18.48 -1.72 36.45
CA VAL A 464 -17.72 -2.92 36.77
C VAL A 464 -18.65 -4.08 37.11
N ALA A 465 -19.69 -3.80 37.91
CA ALA A 465 -20.71 -4.79 38.22
C ALA A 465 -21.57 -5.18 36.99
N ALA A 466 -21.86 -4.27 36.06
CA ALA A 466 -22.62 -4.55 34.85
C ALA A 466 -21.83 -5.42 33.86
N ILE A 467 -20.58 -5.04 33.57
CA ILE A 467 -19.64 -5.83 32.76
C ILE A 467 -19.43 -7.19 33.40
N GLY A 468 -19.17 -7.24 34.71
CA GLY A 468 -18.96 -8.49 35.44
C GLY A 468 -20.15 -9.47 35.37
N ARG A 469 -21.40 -8.96 35.39
CA ARG A 469 -22.62 -9.80 35.27
C ARG A 469 -22.77 -10.43 33.88
N ARG A 470 -22.29 -9.78 32.83
CA ARG A 470 -22.33 -10.27 31.44
C ARG A 470 -20.95 -10.62 30.89
N PHE A 471 -19.97 -10.89 31.76
CA PHE A 471 -18.57 -11.04 31.33
C PHE A 471 -18.41 -12.16 30.30
N GLU A 472 -19.03 -13.32 30.55
CA GLU A 472 -19.00 -14.46 29.61
C GLU A 472 -19.66 -14.11 28.26
N ASP A 473 -20.82 -13.45 28.28
CA ASP A 473 -21.52 -13.04 27.06
C ASP A 473 -20.69 -12.03 26.25
N LEU A 474 -20.12 -11.03 26.92
CA LEU A 474 -19.30 -10.00 26.30
C LEU A 474 -17.99 -10.59 25.76
N PHE A 475 -17.41 -11.58 26.44
CA PHE A 475 -16.23 -12.30 25.97
C PHE A 475 -16.52 -13.15 24.73
N ILE A 476 -17.78 -13.52 24.50
CA ILE A 476 -18.23 -14.22 23.29
C ILE A 476 -18.54 -13.23 22.16
N LEU A 477 -19.25 -12.15 22.46
CA LEU A 477 -19.78 -11.21 21.47
C LEU A 477 -18.75 -10.19 20.99
N VAL A 478 -17.97 -9.63 21.92
CA VAL A 478 -17.05 -8.50 21.69
C VAL A 478 -15.75 -8.66 22.51
N PRO A 479 -15.00 -9.78 22.34
CA PRO A 479 -13.85 -10.11 23.20
C PRO A 479 -12.76 -9.04 23.22
N GLU A 480 -12.45 -8.44 22.08
CA GLU A 480 -11.37 -7.44 21.97
C GLU A 480 -11.73 -6.14 22.71
N ALA A 481 -12.93 -5.60 22.47
CA ALA A 481 -13.42 -4.41 23.16
C ALA A 481 -13.64 -4.65 24.67
N LEU A 482 -14.06 -5.86 25.06
CA LEU A 482 -14.14 -6.24 26.47
C LEU A 482 -12.75 -6.26 27.12
N LEU A 483 -11.77 -6.93 26.52
CA LEU A 483 -10.41 -7.03 27.06
C LEU A 483 -9.76 -5.65 27.17
N HIS A 484 -9.89 -4.82 26.14
CA HIS A 484 -9.47 -3.42 26.18
C HIS A 484 -10.14 -2.67 27.35
N SER A 485 -11.45 -2.81 27.52
CA SER A 485 -12.17 -2.15 28.61
C SER A 485 -11.74 -2.64 29.99
N VAL A 486 -11.55 -3.95 30.13
CA VAL A 486 -11.13 -4.59 31.38
C VAL A 486 -9.74 -4.11 31.80
N ASP A 487 -8.81 -4.04 30.86
CA ASP A 487 -7.45 -3.51 31.04
C ASP A 487 -7.49 -2.04 31.49
N ARG A 488 -8.25 -1.22 30.78
CA ARG A 488 -8.32 0.24 31.01
C ARG A 488 -9.06 0.62 32.29
N ILE A 489 -10.05 -0.16 32.70
CA ILE A 489 -10.74 0.00 33.99
C ILE A 489 -9.88 -0.55 35.15
N GLY A 490 -9.13 -1.63 34.91
CA GLY A 490 -8.20 -2.19 35.89
C GLY A 490 -8.85 -2.76 37.15
N ALA A 491 -10.13 -3.16 37.10
CA ALA A 491 -10.86 -3.61 38.30
C ALA A 491 -10.46 -5.02 38.75
N ARG A 492 -10.33 -5.21 40.08
CA ARG A 492 -10.00 -6.54 40.66
C ARG A 492 -11.07 -7.57 40.35
N ASP A 493 -12.32 -7.12 40.26
CA ASP A 493 -13.51 -7.92 40.00
C ASP A 493 -13.41 -8.71 38.68
N PHE A 494 -12.58 -8.26 37.73
CA PHE A 494 -12.37 -8.95 36.45
C PHE A 494 -11.34 -10.08 36.52
N VAL A 495 -10.53 -10.17 37.58
CA VAL A 495 -9.47 -11.20 37.69
C VAL A 495 -10.03 -12.62 37.66
N GLU A 496 -11.09 -12.91 38.43
CA GLU A 496 -11.67 -14.26 38.48
C GLU A 496 -12.41 -14.64 37.18
N PRO A 497 -13.29 -13.80 36.62
CA PRO A 497 -13.87 -14.05 35.30
C PRO A 497 -12.80 -14.25 34.23
N LEU A 498 -11.79 -13.38 34.17
CA LEU A 498 -10.71 -13.50 33.18
C LEU A 498 -9.85 -14.75 33.40
N ARG A 499 -9.58 -15.15 34.66
CA ARG A 499 -8.85 -16.40 34.97
C ARG A 499 -9.57 -17.63 34.39
N ALA A 500 -10.90 -17.61 34.38
CA ALA A 500 -11.71 -18.68 33.79
C ALA A 500 -11.62 -18.71 32.26
N GLU A 501 -11.29 -17.59 31.62
CA GLU A 501 -11.26 -17.44 30.15
C GLU A 501 -9.86 -17.53 29.53
N VAL A 502 -8.81 -17.13 30.24
CA VAL A 502 -7.42 -17.15 29.74
C VAL A 502 -7.01 -18.56 29.33
N ARG A 503 -6.52 -18.69 28.10
CA ARG A 503 -5.99 -19.94 27.51
C ARG A 503 -4.62 -19.68 26.92
N GLU A 504 -3.83 -20.74 26.82
CA GLU A 504 -2.50 -20.69 26.24
C GLU A 504 -2.51 -20.19 24.78
N GLY A 505 -1.68 -19.19 24.50
CA GLY A 505 -1.51 -18.59 23.16
C GLY A 505 -2.55 -17.53 22.82
N GLU A 506 -3.49 -17.21 23.71
CA GLU A 506 -4.41 -16.09 23.54
C GLU A 506 -3.77 -14.80 24.07
N ARG A 507 -2.91 -14.19 23.25
CA ARG A 507 -2.02 -13.10 23.66
C ARG A 507 -2.73 -11.97 24.39
N GLN A 508 -3.77 -11.39 23.80
CA GLN A 508 -4.48 -10.25 24.41
C GLN A 508 -5.07 -10.61 25.78
N ALA A 509 -5.67 -11.80 25.93
CA ALA A 509 -6.24 -12.24 27.20
C ALA A 509 -5.14 -12.55 28.23
N GLU A 510 -4.02 -13.15 27.81
CA GLU A 510 -2.84 -13.39 28.64
C GLU A 510 -2.23 -12.08 29.14
N ASP A 511 -2.08 -11.09 28.27
CA ASP A 511 -1.53 -9.76 28.58
C ASP A 511 -2.42 -9.03 29.60
N THR A 512 -3.73 -8.93 29.33
CA THR A 512 -4.70 -8.33 30.27
C THR A 512 -4.72 -9.06 31.62
N PHE A 513 -4.57 -10.39 31.63
CA PHE A 513 -4.55 -11.17 32.86
C PHE A 513 -3.27 -10.97 33.67
N VAL A 514 -2.11 -10.91 33.02
CA VAL A 514 -0.83 -10.59 33.66
C VAL A 514 -0.90 -9.18 34.26
N PHE A 515 -1.38 -8.21 33.48
CA PHE A 515 -1.55 -6.83 33.92
C PHE A 515 -2.43 -6.72 35.16
N LEU A 516 -3.65 -7.29 35.15
CA LEU A 516 -4.54 -7.26 36.30
C LEU A 516 -3.95 -8.00 37.51
N CYS A 517 -3.25 -9.12 37.30
CA CYS A 517 -2.57 -9.81 38.40
C CYS A 517 -1.47 -8.95 39.01
N ASP A 518 -0.69 -8.23 38.20
CA ASP A 518 0.34 -7.32 38.68
C ASP A 518 -0.27 -6.12 39.42
N LEU A 519 -1.27 -5.46 38.83
CA LEU A 519 -1.97 -4.32 39.42
C LEU A 519 -2.53 -4.66 40.82
N HIS A 520 -3.07 -5.86 40.99
CA HIS A 520 -3.72 -6.30 42.23
C HIS A 520 -2.86 -7.20 43.12
N GLY A 521 -1.61 -7.48 42.73
CA GLY A 521 -0.72 -8.38 43.46
C GLY A 521 -1.26 -9.82 43.62
N VAL A 522 -2.01 -10.30 42.62
CA VAL A 522 -2.62 -11.65 42.64
C VAL A 522 -1.61 -12.67 42.13
N ALA A 523 -1.28 -13.66 42.96
CA ALA A 523 -0.43 -14.78 42.55
C ALA A 523 -1.25 -15.84 41.82
N ASP A 524 -0.78 -16.23 40.62
CA ASP A 524 -1.34 -17.35 39.85
C ASP A 524 -0.18 -18.19 39.26
N PRO A 525 -0.23 -19.54 39.35
CA PRO A 525 0.84 -20.41 38.85
C PRO A 525 1.10 -20.25 37.35
N ARG A 526 0.12 -19.80 36.56
CA ARG A 526 0.24 -19.63 35.10
C ARG A 526 1.12 -18.45 34.70
N LEU A 527 1.25 -17.42 35.54
CA LEU A 527 1.97 -16.17 35.21
C LEU A 527 3.43 -16.40 34.82
N SER A 528 4.09 -17.35 35.47
CA SER A 528 5.50 -17.69 35.18
C SER A 528 5.68 -18.21 33.76
N ALA A 529 4.78 -19.08 33.30
CA ALA A 529 4.79 -19.67 31.96
C ALA A 529 4.43 -18.62 30.89
N ILE A 530 3.39 -17.82 31.14
CA ILE A 530 2.95 -16.74 30.24
C ILE A 530 4.10 -15.76 30.01
N ARG A 531 4.73 -15.24 31.08
CA ARG A 531 5.86 -14.30 30.98
C ARG A 531 7.10 -14.89 30.32
N GLN A 532 7.29 -16.20 30.42
CA GLN A 532 8.41 -16.86 29.73
C GLN A 532 8.16 -16.92 28.22
N ARG A 533 6.92 -17.18 27.78
CA ARG A 533 6.55 -17.13 26.36
C ARG A 533 6.65 -15.72 25.80
N GLN A 534 6.01 -14.74 26.44
CA GLN A 534 6.07 -13.33 26.03
C GLN A 534 7.53 -12.85 25.86
N ARG A 535 8.43 -13.20 26.78
CA ARG A 535 9.86 -12.86 26.65
C ARG A 535 10.55 -13.56 25.48
N ARG A 536 10.24 -14.83 25.22
CA ARG A 536 10.81 -15.56 24.06
C ARG A 536 10.31 -14.97 22.75
N GLU A 537 9.04 -14.58 22.68
CA GLU A 537 8.44 -13.96 21.51
C GLU A 537 8.96 -12.55 21.28
N ALA A 538 9.06 -11.73 22.33
CA ALA A 538 9.70 -10.41 22.25
C ALA A 538 11.19 -10.53 21.85
N SER A 539 11.91 -11.53 22.36
CA SER A 539 13.29 -11.81 21.94
C SER A 539 13.37 -12.25 20.49
N ARG A 540 12.44 -13.10 20.02
CA ARG A 540 12.35 -13.50 18.60
C ARG A 540 12.02 -12.32 17.70
N ALA A 541 11.09 -11.46 18.09
CA ALA A 541 10.73 -10.24 17.36
C ALA A 541 11.91 -9.25 17.29
N ALA A 542 12.66 -9.12 18.38
CA ALA A 542 13.87 -8.29 18.43
C ALA A 542 15.05 -8.90 17.65
N GLU A 543 15.19 -10.23 17.63
CA GLU A 543 16.17 -10.96 16.81
C GLU A 543 15.78 -10.98 15.32
N SER A 544 14.49 -10.94 15.02
CA SER A 544 13.91 -10.91 13.67
C SER A 544 13.79 -9.51 13.09
N GLY A 545 14.74 -8.61 13.37
CA GLY A 545 15.03 -7.46 12.49
C GLY A 545 15.52 -7.89 11.08
N GLN A 546 15.14 -9.09 10.65
CA GLN A 546 15.35 -9.74 9.37
C GLN A 546 13.97 -9.90 8.71
N ASP A 547 13.92 -9.55 7.44
CA ASP A 547 12.82 -9.77 6.50
C ASP A 547 12.06 -11.10 6.74
N LEU A 548 10.89 -11.00 7.39
CA LEU A 548 10.02 -12.13 7.73
C LEU A 548 9.39 -12.80 6.49
N SER A 549 9.57 -12.24 5.29
CA SER A 549 9.12 -12.84 4.04
C SER A 549 9.93 -14.08 3.62
N LEU A 550 11.09 -14.33 4.26
CA LEU A 550 12.05 -15.37 3.88
C LEU A 550 12.16 -16.53 4.87
N VAL A 551 11.46 -16.49 6.00
CA VAL A 551 11.36 -17.65 6.90
C VAL A 551 10.11 -18.44 6.49
N PRO A 552 10.23 -19.71 6.09
CA PRO A 552 9.06 -20.55 5.89
C PRO A 552 8.35 -20.68 7.23
N GLU A 553 7.20 -20.01 7.40
CA GLU A 553 6.39 -20.23 8.61
C GLU A 553 5.88 -21.67 8.58
N GLU A 554 6.11 -22.40 9.67
CA GLU A 554 5.69 -23.80 9.80
C GLU A 554 4.16 -23.96 9.97
N HIS A 555 3.43 -22.85 10.21
CA HIS A 555 2.00 -22.83 10.51
C HIS A 555 1.35 -21.48 10.15
N ILE A 556 0.01 -21.45 10.12
CA ILE A 556 -0.84 -20.25 10.00
C ILE A 556 -1.65 -20.13 11.27
N ASP A 557 -1.61 -18.96 11.92
CA ASP A 557 -2.48 -18.68 13.05
C ASP A 557 -3.90 -18.34 12.59
N LEU A 558 -4.85 -19.22 12.93
CA LEU A 558 -6.27 -19.04 12.60
C LEU A 558 -7.10 -18.83 13.86
N ALA A 559 -7.81 -17.69 13.90
CA ALA A 559 -8.83 -17.42 14.89
C ALA A 559 -10.13 -18.19 14.55
N LEU A 560 -10.42 -19.25 15.29
CA LEU A 560 -11.57 -20.13 15.04
C LEU A 560 -12.60 -20.01 16.17
N GLN A 561 -13.87 -19.83 15.82
CA GLN A 561 -14.96 -19.77 16.80
C GLN A 561 -15.53 -21.16 17.04
N CYS A 562 -15.52 -21.66 18.28
CA CYS A 562 -16.12 -22.97 18.57
C CYS A 562 -17.65 -22.91 18.48
N ASN A 563 -18.29 -23.83 17.74
CA ASN A 563 -19.76 -23.90 17.66
C ASN A 563 -20.41 -24.39 18.96
N GLY A 564 -19.63 -25.00 19.86
CA GLY A 564 -20.09 -25.45 21.18
C GLY A 564 -20.15 -24.32 22.20
N CYS A 565 -18.99 -23.72 22.54
CA CYS A 565 -18.91 -22.68 23.58
C CYS A 565 -18.94 -21.24 23.03
N ARG A 566 -19.07 -21.07 21.70
CA ARG A 566 -19.12 -19.78 20.98
C ARG A 566 -17.89 -18.86 21.12
N ARG A 567 -16.88 -19.27 21.89
CA ARG A 567 -15.63 -18.55 22.07
C ARG A 567 -14.71 -18.72 20.85
N THR A 568 -14.00 -17.65 20.53
CA THR A 568 -12.95 -17.63 19.51
C THR A 568 -11.60 -17.86 20.17
N TYR A 569 -10.78 -18.71 19.55
CA TYR A 569 -9.42 -18.99 19.99
C TYR A 569 -8.51 -19.05 18.77
N THR A 570 -7.25 -18.65 18.94
CA THR A 570 -6.23 -18.70 17.89
C THR A 570 -5.49 -20.04 17.93
N TYR A 571 -5.40 -20.72 16.79
CA TYR A 571 -4.71 -21.99 16.64
C TYR A 571 -3.60 -21.87 15.60
N PRO A 572 -2.36 -22.31 15.91
CA PRO A 572 -1.35 -22.50 14.90
C PRO A 572 -1.69 -23.76 14.09
N VAL A 573 -1.96 -23.59 12.81
CA VAL A 573 -2.39 -24.65 11.89
C VAL A 573 -1.32 -24.95 10.86
N GLN A 574 -0.89 -26.20 10.79
CA GLN A 574 0.19 -26.68 9.93
C GLN A 574 -0.26 -26.98 8.50
N ALA A 575 -1.52 -27.34 8.29
CA ALA A 575 -2.02 -27.63 6.95
C ALA A 575 -3.47 -27.18 6.75
N VAL A 576 -3.63 -26.17 5.88
CA VAL A 576 -4.91 -25.62 5.46
C VAL A 576 -5.04 -25.75 3.96
N TYR A 577 -6.12 -26.37 3.50
CA TYR A 577 -6.43 -26.54 2.09
C TYR A 577 -7.53 -25.56 1.68
N VAL A 578 -7.33 -24.86 0.57
CA VAL A 578 -8.23 -23.82 0.10
C VAL A 578 -8.58 -24.05 -1.37
N ASP A 579 -9.84 -23.83 -1.75
CA ASP A 579 -10.24 -23.81 -3.16
C ASP A 579 -9.71 -22.53 -3.81
N PRO A 580 -8.87 -22.61 -4.86
CA PRO A 580 -8.35 -21.44 -5.56
C PRO A 580 -9.42 -20.64 -6.32
N ASP A 581 -10.60 -21.22 -6.57
CA ASP A 581 -11.73 -20.53 -7.22
C ASP A 581 -12.97 -20.53 -6.29
N PRO A 582 -12.99 -19.73 -5.20
CA PRO A 582 -14.18 -19.64 -4.37
C PRO A 582 -15.39 -19.11 -5.19
N PRO A 583 -16.63 -19.53 -4.90
CA PRO A 583 -17.82 -18.99 -5.56
C PRO A 583 -17.84 -17.45 -5.48
N LYS A 584 -18.35 -16.77 -6.51
CA LYS A 584 -18.30 -15.30 -6.69
C LYS A 584 -18.91 -14.45 -5.55
N ASP A 585 -19.53 -15.06 -4.54
CA ASP A 585 -20.15 -14.40 -3.37
C ASP A 585 -19.76 -15.04 -2.01
N ASP A 586 -18.89 -16.06 -1.95
CA ASP A 586 -18.66 -16.82 -0.70
C ASP A 586 -17.29 -16.61 -0.06
N ARG A 587 -17.30 -16.63 1.27
CA ARG A 587 -16.12 -16.71 2.15
C ARG A 587 -15.27 -17.92 1.76
N ILE A 588 -13.95 -17.80 1.88
CA ILE A 588 -13.04 -18.92 1.70
C ILE A 588 -13.43 -20.00 2.73
N GLU A 589 -13.86 -21.19 2.31
CA GLU A 589 -14.07 -22.30 3.25
C GLU A 589 -12.80 -23.16 3.33
N PRO A 590 -11.89 -22.90 4.29
CA PRO A 590 -10.70 -23.70 4.46
C PRO A 590 -11.04 -25.10 4.96
N PHE A 591 -10.41 -26.10 4.35
CA PHE A 591 -10.28 -27.42 4.95
C PHE A 591 -9.00 -27.45 5.79
N ILE A 592 -9.16 -27.33 7.11
CA ILE A 592 -8.05 -27.52 8.05
C ILE A 592 -7.85 -29.03 8.24
N LYS A 593 -6.65 -29.51 7.90
CA LYS A 593 -6.29 -30.94 8.05
C LYS A 593 -5.98 -31.27 9.51
N ASP A 594 -5.42 -30.31 10.24
CA ASP A 594 -5.09 -30.45 11.66
C ASP A 594 -6.34 -30.74 12.49
N ARG A 595 -6.15 -31.54 13.55
CA ARG A 595 -7.23 -31.80 14.51
C ARG A 595 -7.31 -30.65 15.51
N ILE A 596 -8.35 -29.85 15.41
CA ILE A 596 -8.60 -28.70 16.27
C ILE A 596 -9.43 -29.15 17.47
N ARG A 597 -8.85 -29.06 18.66
CA ARG A 597 -9.56 -29.28 19.92
C ARG A 597 -9.81 -27.96 20.61
N CYS A 598 -11.07 -27.62 20.85
CA CYS A 598 -11.45 -26.37 21.48
C CYS A 598 -10.78 -26.22 22.86
N LYS A 599 -10.02 -25.13 23.07
CA LYS A 599 -9.35 -24.80 24.35
C LYS A 599 -10.34 -24.60 25.51
N GLY A 600 -11.59 -24.25 25.21
CA GLY A 600 -12.65 -24.02 26.19
C GLY A 600 -13.39 -25.29 26.57
N CYS A 601 -14.21 -25.83 25.66
CA CYS A 601 -15.11 -26.96 25.94
C CYS A 601 -14.57 -28.33 25.53
N GLY A 602 -13.41 -28.41 24.89
CA GLY A 602 -12.78 -29.66 24.48
C GLY A 602 -13.44 -30.37 23.30
N ARG A 603 -14.45 -29.77 22.66
CA ARG A 603 -15.05 -30.28 21.42
C ARG A 603 -14.02 -30.29 20.29
N GLU A 604 -14.09 -31.30 19.44
CA GLU A 604 -13.11 -31.53 18.38
C GLU A 604 -13.72 -31.20 17.01
N ASP A 605 -12.96 -30.50 16.17
CA ASP A 605 -13.25 -30.10 14.80
C ASP A 605 -14.66 -29.51 14.56
N ASP A 606 -15.20 -28.82 15.56
CA ASP A 606 -16.51 -28.16 15.50
C ASP A 606 -16.35 -26.66 15.78
N TYR A 607 -16.03 -25.94 14.72
CA TYR A 607 -15.77 -24.52 14.73
C TYR A 607 -16.31 -23.85 13.46
N ALA A 608 -16.48 -22.53 13.54
CA ALA A 608 -16.72 -21.63 12.42
C ALA A 608 -15.46 -20.79 12.16
N VAL A 609 -15.19 -20.53 10.89
CA VAL A 609 -14.07 -19.68 10.46
C VAL A 609 -14.49 -18.22 10.63
N THR A 610 -13.73 -17.47 11.44
CA THR A 610 -14.03 -16.06 11.72
C THR A 610 -13.59 -15.16 10.57
N PRO A 611 -14.10 -13.91 10.47
CA PRO A 611 -13.59 -12.92 9.51
C PRO A 611 -12.08 -12.69 9.63
N THR A 612 -11.52 -12.70 10.84
CA THR A 612 -10.08 -12.55 11.07
C THR A 612 -9.29 -13.73 10.48
N ALA A 613 -9.79 -14.96 10.65
CA ALA A 613 -9.20 -16.13 10.00
C ALA A 613 -9.34 -16.07 8.46
N GLN A 614 -10.43 -15.49 7.92
CA GLN A 614 -10.58 -15.27 6.49
C GLN A 614 -9.50 -14.32 5.95
N LEU A 615 -9.25 -13.21 6.66
CA LEU A 615 -8.21 -12.24 6.30
C LEU A 615 -6.82 -12.88 6.35
N ALA A 616 -6.51 -13.64 7.41
CA ALA A 616 -5.25 -14.36 7.53
C ALA A 616 -5.03 -15.36 6.37
N LEU A 617 -6.07 -16.11 6.01
CA LEU A 617 -6.02 -17.04 4.88
C LEU A 617 -5.89 -16.35 3.53
N MET A 618 -6.59 -15.23 3.32
CA MET A 618 -6.49 -14.44 2.09
C MET A 618 -5.10 -13.84 1.94
N ALA A 619 -4.53 -13.27 3.00
CA ALA A 619 -3.15 -12.79 3.00
C ALA A 619 -2.17 -13.91 2.65
N ARG A 620 -2.34 -15.09 3.27
CA ARG A 620 -1.46 -16.24 2.99
C ARG A 620 -1.65 -16.82 1.58
N LEU A 621 -2.87 -16.77 1.05
CA LEU A 621 -3.19 -17.16 -0.32
C LEU A 621 -2.51 -16.22 -1.32
N LEU A 622 -2.56 -14.90 -1.09
CA LEU A 622 -1.86 -13.89 -1.89
C LEU A 622 -0.35 -14.10 -1.87
N MET A 623 0.22 -14.42 -0.70
CA MET A 623 1.64 -14.76 -0.58
C MET A 623 1.98 -16.05 -1.33
N LEU A 624 1.14 -17.09 -1.23
CA LEU A 624 1.32 -18.34 -1.94
C LEU A 624 1.25 -18.14 -3.46
N THR A 625 0.29 -17.35 -3.95
CA THR A 625 0.19 -17.04 -5.39
C THR A 625 1.41 -16.27 -5.87
N ALA A 626 1.89 -15.28 -5.11
CA ALA A 626 3.11 -14.55 -5.42
C ALA A 626 4.35 -15.46 -5.42
N ARG A 627 4.44 -16.41 -4.48
CA ARG A 627 5.50 -17.45 -4.47
C ARG A 627 5.38 -18.38 -5.67
N MET A 628 4.18 -18.84 -6.03
CA MET A 628 3.96 -19.69 -7.20
C MET A 628 4.33 -18.99 -8.52
N GLU A 629 4.12 -17.68 -8.62
CA GLU A 629 4.57 -16.89 -9.78
C GLU A 629 6.10 -16.75 -9.87
N LYS A 630 6.78 -16.77 -8.73
CA LYS A 630 8.24 -16.57 -8.62
C LYS A 630 9.03 -17.89 -8.68
N GLU A 631 8.56 -18.90 -7.97
CA GLU A 631 9.20 -20.20 -7.75
C GLU A 631 8.58 -21.31 -8.61
N GLY A 632 7.44 -21.05 -9.25
CA GLY A 632 6.69 -22.03 -10.03
C GLY A 632 5.69 -22.83 -9.19
N PRO A 633 4.94 -23.76 -9.81
CA PRO A 633 3.87 -24.52 -9.15
C PRO A 633 4.34 -25.40 -7.99
N GLU A 634 5.64 -25.68 -7.88
CA GLU A 634 6.24 -26.43 -6.77
C GLU A 634 6.09 -25.70 -5.42
N ALA A 635 6.01 -24.36 -5.41
CA ALA A 635 5.74 -23.58 -4.20
C ALA A 635 4.37 -23.89 -3.57
N ALA A 636 3.40 -24.39 -4.35
CA ALA A 636 2.11 -24.85 -3.84
C ALA A 636 2.20 -26.11 -2.96
N THR A 637 3.38 -26.73 -2.88
CA THR A 637 3.64 -27.94 -2.09
C THR A 637 4.46 -27.65 -0.83
N GLU A 638 4.85 -26.39 -0.60
CA GLU A 638 5.68 -25.96 0.52
C GLU A 638 4.96 -24.96 1.43
N GLY A 639 4.93 -25.27 2.72
CA GLY A 639 4.34 -24.40 3.75
C GLY A 639 2.93 -24.84 4.16
N PRO A 640 2.25 -24.04 5.00
CA PRO A 640 1.04 -24.49 5.70
C PRO A 640 -0.27 -24.24 4.94
N LEU A 641 -0.22 -23.57 3.79
CA LEU A 641 -1.37 -23.33 2.91
C LEU A 641 -1.21 -24.13 1.62
N PHE A 642 -2.25 -24.88 1.25
CA PHE A 642 -2.29 -25.73 0.07
C PHE A 642 -3.50 -25.42 -0.80
N LEU A 643 -3.31 -25.40 -2.12
CA LEU A 643 -4.42 -25.26 -3.06
C LEU A 643 -5.03 -26.63 -3.37
N MET A 644 -6.35 -26.73 -3.27
CA MET A 644 -7.08 -27.98 -3.48
C MET A 644 -8.21 -27.80 -4.49
N ARG A 645 -8.22 -28.65 -5.53
CA ARG A 645 -9.34 -28.81 -6.47
C ARG A 645 -9.92 -30.22 -6.31
N LEU A 646 -10.92 -30.41 -5.45
CA LEU A 646 -11.64 -31.69 -5.35
C LEU A 646 -12.98 -31.60 -6.08
N GLY A 647 -13.07 -32.26 -7.23
CA GLY A 647 -14.32 -32.50 -7.94
C GLY A 647 -14.86 -33.89 -7.65
N LEU A 648 -16.16 -33.99 -7.37
CA LEU A 648 -16.90 -35.25 -7.39
C LEU A 648 -17.09 -35.77 -8.82
N THR A 649 -17.50 -37.04 -8.96
CA THR A 649 -17.83 -37.65 -10.27
C THR A 649 -18.93 -36.94 -11.06
N ASP A 650 -19.77 -36.14 -10.40
CA ASP A 650 -20.83 -35.32 -11.01
C ASP A 650 -20.43 -33.84 -11.21
N GLY A 651 -19.14 -33.51 -11.03
CA GLY A 651 -18.61 -32.16 -11.26
C GLY A 651 -18.85 -31.18 -10.11
N ARG A 652 -19.56 -31.58 -9.05
CA ARG A 652 -19.71 -30.76 -7.83
C ARG A 652 -18.36 -30.65 -7.10
N ARG A 653 -18.01 -29.44 -6.68
CA ARG A 653 -16.87 -29.19 -5.78
C ARG A 653 -17.37 -29.31 -4.34
N LEU A 654 -16.74 -30.16 -3.53
CA LEU A 654 -17.05 -30.33 -2.10
C LEU A 654 -15.76 -30.47 -1.32
N ASN A 655 -15.76 -30.02 -0.06
CA ASN A 655 -14.66 -30.32 0.84
C ASN A 655 -14.56 -31.85 1.08
N PRO A 656 -13.38 -32.38 1.45
CA PRO A 656 -13.15 -33.83 1.59
C PRO A 656 -14.15 -34.56 2.50
N ARG A 657 -14.65 -33.90 3.55
CA ARG A 657 -15.58 -34.49 4.52
C ARG A 657 -17.00 -34.57 3.97
N GLU A 658 -17.44 -33.55 3.25
CA GLU A 658 -18.70 -33.55 2.50
C GLU A 658 -18.67 -34.52 1.33
N ALA A 659 -17.56 -34.55 0.60
CA ALA A 659 -17.33 -35.52 -0.47
C ALA A 659 -17.44 -36.94 0.05
N ARG A 660 -16.86 -37.26 1.22
CA ARG A 660 -16.99 -38.56 1.86
C ARG A 660 -18.46 -38.92 2.14
N ARG A 661 -19.22 -38.00 2.76
CA ARG A 661 -20.65 -38.23 3.07
C ARG A 661 -21.50 -38.41 1.82
N ASP A 662 -21.22 -37.62 0.77
CA ASP A 662 -21.93 -37.68 -0.50
C ASP A 662 -21.65 -39.00 -1.24
N TYR A 663 -20.38 -39.44 -1.32
CA TYR A 663 -20.04 -40.76 -1.85
C TYR A 663 -20.64 -41.90 -1.02
N GLU A 664 -20.67 -41.81 0.32
CA GLU A 664 -21.33 -42.81 1.17
C GLU A 664 -22.84 -42.90 0.88
N ALA A 665 -23.52 -41.77 0.71
CA ALA A 665 -24.94 -41.72 0.35
C ALA A 665 -25.21 -42.28 -1.06
N ARG A 666 -24.36 -41.96 -2.04
CA ARG A 666 -24.48 -42.49 -3.40
C ARG A 666 -24.18 -43.99 -3.45
N LEU A 667 -23.18 -44.46 -2.73
CA LEU A 667 -22.86 -45.89 -2.63
C LEU A 667 -23.95 -46.68 -1.88
N ALA A 668 -24.67 -46.06 -0.95
CA ALA A 668 -25.82 -46.69 -0.30
C ALA A 668 -26.98 -46.95 -1.28
N THR A 669 -27.12 -46.11 -2.32
CA THR A 669 -28.19 -46.22 -3.33
C THR A 669 -27.75 -46.94 -4.60
N HIS A 670 -26.46 -46.87 -4.95
CA HIS A 670 -25.85 -47.45 -6.14
C HIS A 670 -24.55 -48.20 -5.76
N PRO A 671 -24.66 -49.31 -4.99
CA PRO A 671 -23.49 -50.03 -4.46
C PRO A 671 -22.66 -50.75 -5.52
N ASP A 672 -23.18 -50.90 -6.73
CA ASP A 672 -22.55 -51.65 -7.82
C ASP A 672 -22.00 -50.74 -8.94
N ASP A 673 -21.83 -49.43 -8.68
CA ASP A 673 -21.21 -48.50 -9.62
C ASP A 673 -19.68 -48.43 -9.42
N PRO A 674 -18.86 -48.91 -10.38
CA PRO A 674 -17.40 -48.85 -10.28
C PRO A 674 -16.84 -47.43 -10.17
N ALA A 675 -17.49 -46.44 -10.79
CA ALA A 675 -17.03 -45.05 -10.80
C ALA A 675 -17.12 -44.42 -9.41
N LEU A 676 -18.19 -44.74 -8.67
CA LEU A 676 -18.40 -44.27 -7.30
C LEU A 676 -17.40 -44.90 -6.33
N HIS A 677 -17.06 -46.18 -6.49
CA HIS A 677 -16.03 -46.83 -5.68
C HIS A 677 -14.63 -46.25 -5.93
N ILE A 678 -14.30 -45.92 -7.18
CA ILE A 678 -13.03 -45.24 -7.53
C ILE A 678 -12.98 -43.83 -6.93
N GLY A 679 -14.07 -43.06 -7.06
CA GLY A 679 -14.17 -41.71 -6.49
C GLY A 679 -14.10 -41.70 -4.97
N TYR A 680 -14.79 -42.63 -4.32
CA TYR A 680 -14.74 -42.79 -2.87
C TYR A 680 -13.35 -43.20 -2.38
N GLY A 681 -12.68 -44.12 -3.09
CA GLY A 681 -11.29 -44.50 -2.80
C GLY A 681 -10.33 -43.31 -2.88
N ASN A 682 -10.50 -42.43 -3.88
CA ASN A 682 -9.69 -41.22 -4.04
C ASN A 682 -9.87 -40.25 -2.86
N ILE A 683 -11.11 -40.02 -2.41
CA ILE A 683 -11.40 -39.20 -1.23
C ILE A 683 -10.82 -39.81 0.05
N LEU A 684 -10.97 -41.13 0.24
CA LEU A 684 -10.43 -41.82 1.41
C LEU A 684 -8.89 -41.79 1.44
N ARG A 685 -8.24 -41.94 0.28
CA ARG A 685 -6.78 -41.82 0.17
C ARG A 685 -6.32 -40.41 0.52
N PHE A 686 -7.03 -39.38 0.07
CA PHE A 686 -6.75 -37.98 0.43
C PHE A 686 -6.90 -37.73 1.94
N LEU A 687 -7.88 -38.38 2.58
CA LEU A 687 -8.09 -38.38 4.03
C LEU A 687 -7.15 -39.32 4.80
N GLU A 688 -6.16 -39.93 4.13
CA GLU A 688 -5.20 -40.91 4.69
C GLU A 688 -5.84 -42.20 5.27
N GLU A 689 -7.10 -42.50 4.94
CA GLU A 689 -7.80 -43.74 5.31
C GLU A 689 -7.43 -44.89 4.35
N THR A 690 -6.14 -45.27 4.31
CA THR A 690 -5.57 -46.10 3.24
C THR A 690 -6.15 -47.51 3.12
N GLU A 691 -6.52 -48.19 4.22
CA GLU A 691 -7.13 -49.53 4.11
C GLU A 691 -8.53 -49.48 3.49
N ARG A 692 -9.32 -48.46 3.84
CA ARG A 692 -10.66 -48.27 3.27
C ARG A 692 -10.58 -47.86 1.80
N ALA A 693 -9.60 -47.03 1.44
CA ALA A 693 -9.34 -46.65 0.05
C ALA A 693 -9.01 -47.89 -0.82
N GLU A 694 -8.12 -48.76 -0.33
CA GLU A 694 -7.77 -50.02 -1.01
C GLU A 694 -8.96 -50.95 -1.18
N ALA A 695 -9.81 -51.07 -0.14
CA ALA A 695 -11.04 -51.86 -0.22
C ALA A 695 -12.00 -51.33 -1.29
N ALA A 696 -12.14 -50.00 -1.40
CA ALA A 696 -12.97 -49.36 -2.42
C ALA A 696 -12.44 -49.61 -3.84
N TYR A 697 -11.13 -49.44 -4.09
CA TYR A 697 -10.55 -49.71 -5.42
C TYR A 697 -10.65 -51.19 -5.81
N ARG A 698 -10.46 -52.12 -4.86
CA ARG A 698 -10.67 -53.55 -5.12
C ARG A 698 -12.12 -53.87 -5.45
N ARG A 699 -13.08 -53.23 -4.77
CA ARG A 699 -14.50 -53.39 -5.09
C ARG A 699 -14.80 -52.88 -6.50
N ALA A 700 -14.21 -51.78 -6.93
CA ALA A 700 -14.33 -51.30 -8.30
C ALA A 700 -13.81 -52.33 -9.32
N LEU A 701 -12.68 -52.99 -9.07
CA LEU A 701 -12.15 -54.04 -9.95
C LEU A 701 -12.97 -55.33 -9.98
N VAL A 702 -13.70 -55.64 -8.91
CA VAL A 702 -14.66 -56.75 -8.90
C VAL A 702 -15.86 -56.45 -9.81
N LEU A 703 -16.32 -55.20 -9.81
CA LEU A 703 -17.46 -54.75 -10.60
C LEU A 703 -17.08 -54.52 -12.07
N GLU A 704 -15.91 -53.93 -12.31
CA GLU A 704 -15.35 -53.72 -13.65
C GLU A 704 -13.84 -54.04 -13.66
N PRO A 705 -13.45 -55.26 -14.08
CA PRO A 705 -12.04 -55.65 -14.17
C PRO A 705 -11.21 -54.82 -15.15
N GLN A 706 -11.86 -54.13 -16.10
CA GLN A 706 -11.21 -53.26 -17.09
C GLN A 706 -11.05 -51.81 -16.60
N ALA A 707 -11.38 -51.50 -15.35
CA ALA A 707 -11.23 -50.16 -14.79
C ALA A 707 -9.75 -49.81 -14.56
N ILE A 708 -9.15 -49.08 -15.50
CA ILE A 708 -7.71 -48.81 -15.49
C ILE A 708 -7.32 -47.88 -14.33
N GLU A 709 -8.19 -46.95 -13.93
CA GLU A 709 -7.94 -46.07 -12.78
C GLU A 709 -7.82 -46.83 -11.46
N ALA A 710 -8.60 -47.90 -11.27
CA ALA A 710 -8.53 -48.69 -10.03
C ALA A 710 -7.20 -49.46 -9.93
N HIS A 711 -6.67 -49.98 -11.05
CA HIS A 711 -5.33 -50.56 -11.11
C HIS A 711 -4.26 -49.51 -10.82
N ALA A 712 -4.36 -48.32 -11.41
CA ALA A 712 -3.43 -47.23 -11.16
C ALA A 712 -3.43 -46.79 -9.68
N SER A 713 -4.61 -46.59 -9.08
CA SER A 713 -4.71 -46.15 -7.67
C SER A 713 -4.22 -47.21 -6.68
N LEU A 714 -4.42 -48.51 -6.96
CA LEU A 714 -3.82 -49.58 -6.16
C LEU A 714 -2.29 -49.63 -6.29
N GLY A 715 -1.76 -49.35 -7.49
CA GLY A 715 -0.32 -49.22 -7.70
C GLY A 715 0.29 -48.08 -6.89
N GLN A 716 -0.36 -46.91 -6.87
CA GLN A 716 0.07 -45.76 -6.07
C GLN A 716 0.03 -46.04 -4.57
N LEU A 717 -1.01 -46.72 -4.07
CA LEU A 717 -1.08 -47.14 -2.67
C LEU A 717 0.03 -48.13 -2.31
N ALA A 718 0.37 -49.06 -3.21
CA ALA A 718 1.45 -50.02 -3.00
C ALA A 718 2.82 -49.34 -2.97
N GLU A 719 3.03 -48.35 -3.85
CA GLU A 719 4.25 -47.53 -3.89
C GLU A 719 4.42 -46.69 -2.61
N ALA A 720 3.34 -46.04 -2.14
CA ALA A 720 3.34 -45.31 -0.87
C ALA A 720 3.66 -46.20 0.34
N ARG A 721 3.37 -47.50 0.26
CA ARG A 721 3.74 -48.52 1.27
C ARG A 721 5.11 -49.14 1.03
N GLY A 722 5.80 -48.77 -0.04
CA GLY A 722 7.10 -49.30 -0.43
C GLY A 722 7.08 -50.71 -1.05
N ASP A 723 5.90 -51.27 -1.36
CA ASP A 723 5.75 -52.55 -2.05
C ASP A 723 5.85 -52.35 -3.57
N LEU A 724 7.08 -52.17 -4.03
CA LEU A 724 7.40 -51.95 -5.44
C LEU A 724 6.96 -53.12 -6.33
N ALA A 725 6.89 -54.35 -5.81
CA ALA A 725 6.46 -55.51 -6.58
C ALA A 725 4.96 -55.49 -6.84
N ALA A 726 4.16 -55.16 -5.82
CA ALA A 726 2.73 -54.96 -5.98
C ALA A 726 2.42 -53.73 -6.85
N ALA A 727 3.16 -52.63 -6.70
CA ALA A 727 2.99 -51.44 -7.53
C ALA A 727 3.21 -51.74 -9.02
N GLU A 728 4.33 -52.39 -9.35
CA GLU A 728 4.67 -52.81 -10.71
C GLU A 728 3.62 -53.76 -11.31
N SER A 729 3.11 -54.70 -10.50
CA SER A 729 2.06 -55.62 -10.94
C SER A 729 0.77 -54.89 -11.30
N ASN A 730 0.32 -53.97 -10.45
CA ASN A 730 -0.91 -53.21 -10.67
C ASN A 730 -0.78 -52.28 -11.89
N TYR A 731 0.34 -51.56 -12.04
CA TYR A 731 0.57 -50.71 -13.20
C TYR A 731 0.65 -51.52 -14.51
N ARG A 732 1.31 -52.69 -14.51
CA ARG A 732 1.31 -53.60 -15.68
C ARG A 732 -0.08 -54.11 -16.02
N GLN A 733 -0.88 -54.48 -15.02
CA GLN A 733 -2.24 -54.95 -15.24
C GLN A 733 -3.10 -53.86 -15.88
N GLY A 734 -2.99 -52.61 -15.40
CA GLY A 734 -3.66 -51.47 -16.03
C GLY A 734 -3.24 -51.24 -17.48
N LEU A 735 -1.94 -51.23 -17.78
CA LEU A 735 -1.43 -51.01 -19.14
C LEU A 735 -1.76 -52.16 -20.11
N ALA A 736 -1.79 -53.41 -19.62
CA ALA A 736 -2.13 -54.58 -20.42
C ALA A 736 -3.56 -54.56 -20.96
N LEU A 737 -4.46 -53.77 -20.35
CA LEU A 737 -5.83 -53.58 -20.85
C LEU A 737 -5.85 -52.88 -22.23
N GLY A 738 -4.86 -52.04 -22.53
CA GLY A 738 -4.73 -51.36 -23.82
C GLY A 738 -6.06 -50.73 -24.31
N ARG A 739 -6.51 -51.14 -25.50
CA ARG A 739 -7.77 -50.64 -26.10
C ARG A 739 -9.04 -51.09 -25.36
N SER A 740 -8.96 -52.09 -24.49
CA SER A 740 -10.08 -52.58 -23.69
C SER A 740 -10.25 -51.88 -22.34
N ALA A 741 -9.36 -50.94 -22.00
CA ALA A 741 -9.45 -50.15 -20.78
C ALA A 741 -10.72 -49.31 -20.73
N ARG A 742 -11.41 -49.33 -19.59
CA ARG A 742 -12.52 -48.43 -19.26
C ARG A 742 -12.04 -47.31 -18.36
N TYR A 743 -12.44 -46.10 -18.72
CA TYR A 743 -12.10 -44.85 -18.04
C TYR A 743 -13.38 -44.23 -17.50
N TYR A 744 -13.33 -43.79 -16.25
CA TYR A 744 -14.44 -43.20 -15.52
C TYR A 744 -14.19 -41.74 -15.16
N GLN A 745 -13.01 -41.42 -14.61
CA GLN A 745 -12.70 -40.07 -14.09
C GLN A 745 -11.67 -39.32 -14.94
N VAL A 746 -10.96 -40.04 -15.80
CA VAL A 746 -9.90 -39.50 -16.65
C VAL A 746 -10.48 -38.87 -17.91
N LYS A 747 -10.26 -37.56 -18.10
CA LYS A 747 -10.63 -36.83 -19.32
C LYS A 747 -9.64 -37.06 -20.47
N ASP A 748 -8.33 -36.99 -20.21
CA ASP A 748 -7.28 -37.28 -21.19
C ASP A 748 -6.68 -38.68 -20.97
N ARG A 749 -7.18 -39.64 -21.75
CA ARG A 749 -6.77 -41.05 -21.67
C ARG A 749 -5.32 -41.26 -22.10
N ARG A 750 -4.83 -40.45 -23.05
CA ARG A 750 -3.48 -40.61 -23.59
C ARG A 750 -2.46 -40.12 -22.57
N ALA A 751 -2.67 -38.94 -21.99
CA ALA A 751 -1.84 -38.42 -20.92
C ALA A 751 -1.83 -39.38 -19.71
N PHE A 752 -2.99 -39.88 -19.30
CA PHE A 752 -3.06 -40.82 -18.17
C PHE A 752 -2.33 -42.14 -18.42
N THR A 753 -2.43 -42.70 -19.63
CA THR A 753 -1.71 -43.92 -19.99
C THR A 753 -0.20 -43.68 -19.97
N GLN A 754 0.26 -42.53 -20.47
CA GLN A 754 1.67 -42.14 -20.42
C GLN A 754 2.17 -41.99 -18.97
N THR A 755 1.40 -41.35 -18.08
CA THR A 755 1.76 -41.26 -16.66
C THR A 755 1.86 -42.64 -15.99
N LEU A 756 1.01 -43.58 -16.39
CA LEU A 756 1.05 -44.95 -15.89
C LEU A 756 2.27 -45.74 -16.42
N GLU A 757 2.69 -45.48 -17.67
CA GLU A 757 3.94 -46.00 -18.25
C GLU A 757 5.16 -45.45 -17.51
N GLU A 758 5.20 -44.14 -17.26
CA GLU A 758 6.28 -43.47 -16.51
C GLU A 758 6.37 -43.99 -15.06
N ALA A 759 5.23 -44.16 -14.39
CA ALA A 759 5.18 -44.74 -13.04
C ALA A 759 5.66 -46.20 -13.03
N LEU A 760 5.30 -46.99 -14.04
CA LEU A 760 5.80 -48.36 -14.20
C LEU A 760 7.31 -48.39 -14.43
N GLU A 761 7.85 -47.52 -15.28
CA GLU A 761 9.28 -47.39 -15.53
C GLU A 761 10.03 -46.97 -14.26
N GLY A 762 9.49 -46.01 -13.51
CA GLY A 762 10.06 -45.54 -12.24
C GLY A 762 10.16 -46.67 -11.20
N VAL A 763 9.09 -47.43 -11.01
CA VAL A 763 9.06 -48.57 -10.08
C VAL A 763 10.00 -49.70 -10.54
N GLN A 764 10.07 -49.98 -11.84
CA GLN A 764 11.02 -50.94 -12.41
C GLN A 764 12.47 -50.51 -12.21
N GLY A 765 12.77 -49.23 -12.40
CA GLY A 765 14.09 -48.64 -12.15
C GLY A 765 14.49 -48.71 -10.68
N ALA A 766 13.59 -48.33 -9.77
CA ALA A 766 13.80 -48.42 -8.32
C ALA A 766 14.01 -49.87 -7.84
N ARG A 767 13.36 -50.83 -8.48
CA ARG A 767 13.53 -52.26 -8.21
C ARG A 767 14.84 -52.81 -8.81
N ALA A 768 15.24 -52.36 -9.99
CA ALA A 768 16.49 -52.74 -10.65
C ALA A 768 17.72 -52.20 -9.91
N ALA A 769 17.66 -50.98 -9.37
CA ALA A 769 18.71 -50.37 -8.54
C ALA A 769 18.94 -51.10 -7.19
N ARG A 770 18.05 -52.02 -6.80
CA ARG A 770 18.21 -52.88 -5.62
C ARG A 770 18.89 -54.24 -5.89
N LEU A 771 19.32 -54.52 -7.13
CA LEU A 771 20.14 -55.70 -7.44
C LEU A 771 21.63 -55.31 -7.51
N PRO A 772 22.54 -56.07 -6.88
CA PRO A 772 23.97 -55.71 -6.85
C PRO A 772 24.65 -55.94 -8.22
N ASP A 773 25.42 -54.95 -8.65
CA ASP A 773 26.12 -54.83 -9.95
C ASP A 773 27.07 -56.00 -10.29
N PRO A 774 27.30 -56.21 -11.61
CA PRO A 774 28.68 -56.14 -12.11
C PRO A 774 28.87 -55.22 -13.33
N ILE A 775 29.97 -54.46 -13.26
CA ILE A 775 30.57 -53.45 -14.16
C ILE A 775 31.10 -54.09 -15.49
N PRO A 776 31.36 -53.36 -16.61
CA PRO A 776 30.53 -52.48 -17.44
C PRO A 776 30.58 -52.87 -18.95
N ALA A 777 29.42 -53.09 -19.58
CA ALA A 777 29.31 -53.33 -21.03
C ALA A 777 29.41 -52.04 -21.89
N ARG A 778 30.29 -51.10 -21.51
CA ARG A 778 30.50 -49.85 -22.28
C ARG A 778 31.12 -50.11 -23.65
N ALA A 779 31.73 -51.28 -23.87
CA ALA A 779 32.34 -51.67 -25.14
C ALA A 779 31.39 -52.39 -26.13
N GLN A 780 30.22 -52.87 -25.70
CA GLN A 780 29.29 -53.61 -26.59
C GLN A 780 28.13 -52.75 -27.11
N LEU A 781 27.74 -51.69 -26.38
CA LEU A 781 26.72 -50.75 -26.84
C LEU A 781 27.21 -49.79 -27.93
N GLU A 782 28.52 -49.59 -28.07
CA GLU A 782 29.09 -48.75 -29.12
C GLU A 782 29.00 -49.39 -30.52
N ALA A 783 28.76 -50.71 -30.61
CA ALA A 783 28.65 -51.42 -31.88
C ALA A 783 27.21 -51.55 -32.42
N ILE A 784 26.18 -51.50 -31.57
CA ILE A 784 24.79 -51.80 -31.98
C ILE A 784 24.02 -50.53 -32.39
N VAL A 785 24.41 -49.35 -31.90
CA VAL A 785 23.69 -48.09 -32.16
C VAL A 785 24.00 -47.51 -33.55
N ALA A 786 24.93 -48.09 -34.31
CA ALA A 786 25.38 -47.53 -35.58
C ALA A 786 24.47 -47.81 -36.78
N GLU A 787 23.53 -48.77 -36.74
CA GLU A 787 22.90 -49.24 -37.99
C GLU A 787 21.42 -48.90 -38.24
N ASP A 788 20.53 -48.62 -37.26
CA ASP A 788 19.10 -48.84 -37.57
C ASP A 788 18.02 -47.76 -37.33
N LEU A 789 18.26 -46.55 -36.79
CA LEU A 789 17.19 -45.53 -36.75
C LEU A 789 17.69 -44.11 -37.04
N GLY A 790 17.79 -43.80 -38.32
CA GLY A 790 18.14 -42.50 -38.87
C GLY A 790 17.10 -41.39 -38.60
N VAL A 791 17.14 -40.82 -37.40
CA VAL A 791 16.76 -39.42 -37.14
C VAL A 791 17.90 -38.81 -36.31
N ALA A 792 18.63 -37.88 -36.92
CA ALA A 792 19.89 -37.38 -36.40
C ALA A 792 19.73 -36.72 -35.02
N LYS A 793 20.24 -37.39 -33.97
CA LYS A 793 20.66 -36.69 -32.75
C LYS A 793 21.61 -35.59 -33.18
N VAL A 794 21.22 -34.33 -32.97
CA VAL A 794 22.11 -33.20 -33.18
C VAL A 794 23.34 -33.43 -32.32
N GLY A 795 24.45 -33.77 -32.97
CA GLY A 795 25.71 -34.04 -32.33
C GLY A 795 26.13 -32.80 -31.55
N ARG A 796 26.82 -32.99 -30.43
CA ARG A 796 27.38 -31.89 -29.64
C ARG A 796 28.14 -30.86 -30.50
N ASN A 797 28.70 -31.26 -31.64
CA ASN A 797 29.43 -30.37 -32.55
C ASN A 797 28.64 -29.90 -33.77
N ASP A 798 27.38 -30.30 -33.94
CA ASP A 798 26.55 -30.03 -35.11
C ASP A 798 25.89 -28.65 -35.00
N PRO A 799 25.48 -28.03 -36.13
CA PRO A 799 24.74 -26.78 -36.11
C PRO A 799 23.47 -26.90 -35.25
N CYS A 800 23.31 -25.96 -34.32
CA CYS A 800 22.22 -25.99 -33.37
C CYS A 800 20.88 -25.74 -34.08
N PRO A 801 19.84 -26.57 -33.85
CA PRO A 801 18.56 -26.50 -34.57
C PRO A 801 17.73 -25.26 -34.25
N CYS A 802 18.12 -24.46 -33.24
CA CYS A 802 17.51 -23.16 -32.95
C CYS A 802 17.88 -22.05 -33.96
N GLY A 803 18.59 -22.39 -35.04
CA GLY A 803 18.96 -21.45 -36.11
C GLY A 803 20.16 -20.56 -35.80
N SER A 804 20.86 -20.77 -34.68
CA SER A 804 21.94 -19.89 -34.23
C SER A 804 23.25 -19.98 -35.02
N GLY A 805 23.38 -20.97 -35.92
CA GLY A 805 24.62 -21.23 -36.68
C GLY A 805 25.80 -21.75 -35.83
N ARG A 806 25.68 -21.82 -34.50
CA ARG A 806 26.70 -22.31 -33.58
C ARG A 806 26.58 -23.82 -33.35
N LYS A 807 27.66 -24.47 -32.89
CA LYS A 807 27.66 -25.89 -32.50
C LYS A 807 26.74 -26.13 -31.29
N TYR A 808 25.92 -27.19 -31.30
CA TYR A 808 24.89 -27.48 -30.29
C TYR A 808 25.40 -27.48 -28.83
N LYS A 809 26.61 -28.00 -28.57
CA LYS A 809 27.26 -27.97 -27.24
C LYS A 809 27.63 -26.57 -26.74
N LYS A 810 27.71 -25.60 -27.65
CA LYS A 810 28.01 -24.20 -27.36
C LYS A 810 26.75 -23.32 -27.44
N CYS A 811 25.56 -23.94 -27.49
CA CYS A 811 24.27 -23.27 -27.60
C CYS A 811 23.23 -23.89 -26.66
N CYS A 812 22.21 -24.59 -27.15
CA CYS A 812 21.08 -25.07 -26.33
C CYS A 812 21.45 -26.11 -25.26
N LEU A 813 22.53 -26.89 -25.43
CA LEU A 813 22.93 -27.88 -24.44
C LEU A 813 23.46 -27.27 -23.12
N LEU A 814 23.99 -26.05 -23.16
CA LEU A 814 24.42 -25.32 -21.96
C LEU A 814 23.24 -24.77 -21.14
N LYS A 815 22.07 -24.60 -21.77
CA LYS A 815 20.86 -24.08 -21.13
C LYS A 815 20.05 -25.14 -20.36
N GLN A 816 20.35 -26.43 -20.58
CA GLN A 816 19.63 -27.56 -19.96
C GLN A 816 20.35 -28.14 -18.73
N SER A 817 21.45 -27.52 -18.30
CA SER A 817 22.07 -27.85 -17.00
C SER A 817 21.55 -26.87 -15.95
N PRO A 818 20.98 -27.33 -14.83
CA PRO A 818 20.75 -26.47 -13.67
C PRO A 818 22.08 -25.78 -13.34
N ALA A 819 22.04 -24.48 -13.08
CA ALA A 819 23.22 -23.80 -12.57
C ALA A 819 23.69 -24.57 -11.33
N PRO A 820 25.00 -24.88 -11.20
CA PRO A 820 25.50 -25.41 -9.95
C PRO A 820 25.10 -24.45 -8.84
N VAL A 821 24.70 -24.98 -7.68
CA VAL A 821 24.60 -24.23 -6.44
C VAL A 821 25.90 -23.45 -6.28
N VAL A 822 25.89 -22.16 -6.60
CA VAL A 822 26.98 -21.28 -6.24
C VAL A 822 26.84 -21.14 -4.74
N SER A 823 27.71 -21.86 -4.02
CA SER A 823 28.03 -21.62 -2.61
C SER A 823 27.95 -20.12 -2.32
N ARG A 824 27.41 -19.74 -1.13
CA ARG A 824 27.54 -18.38 -0.55
C ARG A 824 28.79 -17.70 -1.10
N PRO A 825 28.71 -16.52 -1.73
CA PRO A 825 29.86 -15.94 -2.41
C PRO A 825 31.00 -15.80 -1.39
N SER A 826 31.95 -16.73 -1.45
CA SER A 826 33.11 -16.77 -0.58
C SER A 826 34.23 -16.08 -1.35
N GLY A 827 34.28 -14.76 -1.22
CA GLY A 827 35.24 -13.92 -1.92
C GLY A 827 35.52 -12.62 -1.15
N PRO A 828 36.61 -11.92 -1.50
CA PRO A 828 36.94 -10.63 -0.88
C PRO A 828 35.81 -9.61 -1.04
N GLU A 829 35.07 -9.61 -2.16
CA GLU A 829 33.94 -8.72 -2.40
C GLU A 829 32.83 -8.83 -1.34
N SER A 830 32.33 -10.03 -1.06
CA SER A 830 31.23 -10.23 -0.10
C SER A 830 31.65 -9.87 1.32
N ARG A 831 32.90 -10.19 1.70
CA ARG A 831 33.46 -9.75 3.00
C ARG A 831 33.63 -8.25 3.09
N LEU A 832 34.02 -7.59 2.00
CA LEU A 832 34.14 -6.15 1.93
C LEU A 832 32.77 -5.47 2.03
N ARG A 833 31.74 -5.99 1.34
CA ARG A 833 30.35 -5.50 1.47
C ARG A 833 29.83 -5.65 2.90
N GLU A 834 29.94 -6.83 3.52
CA GLU A 834 29.54 -7.04 4.93
C GLU A 834 30.24 -6.06 5.89
N ARG A 835 31.52 -5.75 5.66
CA ARG A 835 32.27 -4.77 6.47
C ARG A 835 31.80 -3.33 6.23
N LEU A 836 31.45 -2.98 5.01
CA LEU A 836 30.93 -1.65 4.65
C LEU A 836 29.52 -1.45 5.19
N ASP A 837 28.64 -2.46 5.08
CA ASP A 837 27.29 -2.44 5.66
C ASP A 837 27.37 -2.28 7.18
N SER A 838 28.21 -3.07 7.84
CA SER A 838 28.43 -2.95 9.29
C SER A 838 29.04 -1.59 9.68
N PHE A 839 29.88 -0.99 8.83
CA PHE A 839 30.41 0.35 9.05
C PHE A 839 29.31 1.41 8.93
N ILE A 840 28.43 1.29 7.93
CA ILE A 840 27.27 2.18 7.77
C ILE A 840 26.37 2.08 9.01
N GLU A 841 26.03 0.87 9.46
CA GLU A 841 25.13 0.69 10.61
C GLU A 841 25.74 1.14 11.95
N ARG A 842 27.02 0.85 12.19
CA ARG A 842 27.63 0.99 13.52
C ARG A 842 28.50 2.22 13.70
N SER A 843 29.00 2.79 12.60
CA SER A 843 30.05 3.81 12.64
C SER A 843 29.67 5.11 11.93
N LEU A 844 28.72 5.10 10.99
CA LEU A 844 28.18 6.34 10.44
C LEU A 844 27.15 6.94 11.41
N PRO A 845 27.19 8.26 11.66
CA PRO A 845 26.16 8.92 12.44
C PRO A 845 24.79 8.74 11.80
N ARG A 846 23.77 8.42 12.62
CA ARG A 846 22.38 8.28 12.13
C ARG A 846 21.88 9.54 11.43
N THR A 847 22.36 10.71 11.83
CA THR A 847 22.05 12.00 11.21
C THR A 847 22.51 12.09 9.74
N GLU A 848 23.65 11.52 9.40
CA GLU A 848 24.15 11.46 8.01
C GLU A 848 23.31 10.49 7.18
N ILE A 849 22.94 9.34 7.77
CA ILE A 849 22.04 8.38 7.12
C ILE A 849 20.68 9.03 6.85
N HIS A 850 20.10 9.76 7.81
CA HIS A 850 18.84 10.47 7.63
C HIS A 850 18.93 11.59 6.59
N ARG A 851 20.06 12.30 6.50
CA ARG A 851 20.30 13.30 5.45
C ARG A 851 20.34 12.65 4.08
N ALA A 852 21.06 11.54 3.96
CA ALA A 852 21.10 10.75 2.74
C ALA A 852 19.69 10.24 2.36
N MET A 853 18.90 9.76 3.34
CA MET A 853 17.53 9.29 3.08
C MET A 853 16.61 10.41 2.59
N ARG A 854 16.66 11.61 3.20
CA ARG A 854 15.88 12.76 2.72
C ARG A 854 16.28 13.17 1.30
N GLU A 855 17.58 13.19 1.01
CA GLU A 855 18.09 13.54 -0.33
C GLU A 855 17.72 12.48 -1.38
N TYR A 856 17.72 11.20 -1.00
CA TYR A 856 17.39 10.11 -1.92
C TYR A 856 15.88 9.93 -2.13
N PHE A 857 15.06 9.98 -1.08
CA PHE A 857 13.64 9.64 -1.12
C PHE A 857 12.70 10.87 -1.23
N GLY A 858 13.19 12.09 -0.94
CA GLY A 858 12.41 13.32 -1.06
C GLY A 858 11.15 13.33 -0.16
N GLU A 859 10.03 13.84 -0.69
CA GLU A 859 8.74 13.97 0.00
C GLU A 859 8.02 12.64 0.27
N ARG A 860 8.46 11.52 -0.33
CA ARG A 860 7.90 10.17 -0.07
C ARG A 860 8.32 9.61 1.29
N MET A 861 9.15 10.35 2.02
CA MET A 861 9.51 10.11 3.42
C MET A 861 8.35 10.58 4.33
N ASP A 862 7.28 9.81 4.41
CA ASP A 862 6.35 9.91 5.54
C ASP A 862 7.04 9.31 6.78
N LEU A 863 7.86 10.13 7.43
CA LEU A 863 8.33 9.85 8.78
C LEU A 863 7.18 10.15 9.73
N ASP A 864 6.58 9.11 10.31
CA ASP A 864 5.84 9.32 11.56
C ASP A 864 6.87 9.73 12.63
N GLU A 865 6.89 11.03 12.93
CA GLU A 865 7.79 11.64 13.92
C GLU A 865 7.62 11.04 15.32
N ARG A 866 6.58 10.24 15.58
CA ARG A 866 6.31 9.61 16.88
C ARG A 866 6.85 8.18 17.03
N THR A 867 7.03 7.43 15.96
CA THR A 867 7.34 5.98 16.05
C THR A 867 8.72 5.61 15.50
N LEU A 868 9.35 6.46 14.66
CA LEU A 868 10.60 6.11 13.95
C LEU A 868 10.48 4.78 13.15
N GLU A 869 9.27 4.29 12.86
CA GLU A 869 9.02 3.06 12.10
C GLU A 869 8.60 3.37 10.66
N PHE A 870 9.10 2.55 9.74
CA PHE A 870 8.95 2.72 8.28
C PHE A 870 7.60 2.16 7.79
N HIS A 871 6.99 2.80 6.78
CA HIS A 871 5.97 2.15 5.95
C HIS A 871 6.66 1.13 5.01
N PRO A 872 6.47 -0.20 5.16
CA PRO A 872 7.33 -1.21 4.53
C PRO A 872 7.24 -1.29 3.00
N GLU A 873 6.08 -1.02 2.42
CA GLU A 873 5.79 -1.48 1.05
C GLU A 873 6.49 -0.68 -0.07
N THR A 874 6.90 0.57 0.18
CA THR A 874 7.53 1.43 -0.83
C THR A 874 9.06 1.56 -0.71
N VAL A 875 9.63 1.31 0.48
CA VAL A 875 11.05 1.55 0.76
C VAL A 875 11.91 0.29 0.50
N ASP A 876 11.36 -0.90 0.76
CA ASP A 876 12.14 -2.16 0.69
C ASP A 876 12.66 -2.48 -0.71
N ALA A 877 11.94 -2.11 -1.78
CA ALA A 877 12.37 -2.34 -3.15
C ALA A 877 13.50 -1.40 -3.61
N GLU A 878 13.56 -0.17 -3.07
CA GLU A 878 14.56 0.85 -3.43
C GLU A 878 15.78 0.86 -2.48
N TRP A 879 15.68 0.18 -1.33
CA TRP A 879 16.72 0.14 -0.29
C TRP A 879 18.11 -0.27 -0.80
N PRO A 880 18.27 -1.31 -1.63
CA PRO A 880 19.60 -1.68 -2.14
C PRO A 880 20.21 -0.62 -3.08
N ALA A 881 19.38 0.13 -3.81
CA ALA A 881 19.85 1.22 -4.67
C ALA A 881 20.24 2.46 -3.84
N PHE A 882 19.48 2.73 -2.77
CA PHE A 882 19.82 3.76 -1.77
C PHE A 882 21.16 3.49 -1.10
N LEU A 883 21.41 2.27 -0.62
CA LEU A 883 22.68 1.92 0.06
C LEU A 883 23.89 2.05 -0.86
N ASP A 884 23.77 1.66 -2.12
CA ASP A 884 24.86 1.82 -3.10
C ASP A 884 25.10 3.32 -3.38
N TRP A 885 24.06 4.14 -3.59
CA TRP A 885 24.22 5.59 -3.73
C TRP A 885 24.84 6.24 -2.48
N LEU A 886 24.37 5.87 -1.29
CA LEU A 886 24.92 6.32 -0.01
C LEU A 886 26.42 6.00 0.07
N LEU A 887 26.80 4.78 -0.26
CA LEU A 887 28.17 4.29 -0.13
C LEU A 887 29.14 4.99 -1.10
N TYR A 888 28.74 5.13 -2.37
CA TYR A 888 29.63 5.56 -3.45
C TYR A 888 29.57 7.06 -3.75
N ASP A 889 28.43 7.71 -3.55
CA ASP A 889 28.15 9.03 -4.11
C ASP A 889 27.80 10.08 -3.04
N PHE A 890 27.07 9.70 -1.98
CA PHE A 890 26.68 10.63 -0.94
C PHE A 890 27.88 11.24 -0.22
N ARG A 891 27.85 12.57 -0.03
CA ARG A 891 28.91 13.33 0.61
C ARG A 891 28.54 13.62 2.05
N LEU A 892 29.26 12.98 2.98
CA LEU A 892 29.19 13.29 4.41
C LEU A 892 29.54 14.77 4.64
N SER A 893 29.20 15.32 5.81
CA SER A 893 29.51 16.71 6.16
C SER A 893 31.01 17.05 6.03
N GLY A 894 31.89 16.05 6.13
CA GLY A 894 33.34 16.18 5.89
C GLY A 894 33.78 16.14 4.40
N GLY A 895 32.86 16.15 3.44
CA GLY A 895 33.12 16.17 1.99
C GLY A 895 33.60 14.84 1.36
N GLN A 896 33.89 13.84 2.18
CA GLN A 896 34.22 12.48 1.74
C GLN A 896 32.99 11.58 1.67
N THR A 897 33.05 10.53 0.84
CA THR A 897 32.00 9.50 0.79
C THR A 897 32.17 8.51 1.95
N PRO A 898 31.12 7.76 2.36
CA PRO A 898 31.25 6.68 3.34
C PRO A 898 32.35 5.68 3.02
N LEU A 899 32.49 5.29 1.74
CA LEU A 899 33.57 4.41 1.31
C LEU A 899 34.96 5.04 1.51
N ALA A 900 35.13 6.31 1.16
CA ALA A 900 36.39 7.04 1.36
C ALA A 900 36.73 7.17 2.86
N LYS A 901 35.71 7.44 3.69
CA LYS A 901 35.85 7.48 5.15
C LYS A 901 36.26 6.11 5.71
N PHE A 902 35.65 5.03 5.23
CA PHE A 902 36.02 3.68 5.63
C PHE A 902 37.48 3.36 5.27
N LEU A 903 37.92 3.71 4.06
CA LEU A 903 39.31 3.56 3.63
C LEU A 903 40.28 4.36 4.51
N ALA A 904 39.92 5.59 4.90
CA ALA A 904 40.73 6.41 5.80
C ALA A 904 40.80 5.81 7.22
N ASP A 905 39.66 5.43 7.79
CA ASP A 905 39.55 4.99 9.18
C ASP A 905 40.07 3.55 9.39
N ARG A 906 39.82 2.66 8.41
CA ARG A 906 40.02 1.22 8.54
C ARG A 906 40.88 0.60 7.44
N GLY A 907 41.17 1.32 6.37
CA GLY A 907 41.91 0.78 5.21
C GLY A 907 43.31 0.26 5.53
N HIS A 908 43.98 0.81 6.56
CA HIS A 908 45.28 0.32 7.02
C HIS A 908 45.22 -1.07 7.67
N SER A 909 44.04 -1.50 8.15
CA SER A 909 43.81 -2.81 8.77
C SER A 909 43.37 -3.89 7.78
N LEU A 910 43.14 -3.51 6.52
CA LEU A 910 42.73 -4.45 5.47
C LEU A 910 43.94 -5.14 4.83
N PRO A 911 43.77 -6.40 4.39
CA PRO A 911 44.68 -7.03 3.44
C PRO A 911 44.93 -6.14 2.20
N ALA A 912 46.16 -6.17 1.66
CA ALA A 912 46.55 -5.29 0.56
C ALA A 912 45.71 -5.47 -0.71
N ASP A 913 45.26 -6.70 -0.97
CA ASP A 913 44.35 -7.05 -2.06
C ASP A 913 42.92 -6.52 -1.82
N GLU A 914 42.39 -6.65 -0.61
CA GLU A 914 41.08 -6.10 -0.24
C GLU A 914 41.08 -4.56 -0.27
N ARG A 915 42.16 -3.93 0.19
CA ARG A 915 42.33 -2.47 0.11
C ARG A 915 42.37 -1.97 -1.33
N ALA A 916 43.13 -2.63 -2.20
CA ALA A 916 43.24 -2.24 -3.61
C ALA A 916 41.88 -2.32 -4.34
N ILE A 917 41.05 -3.31 -3.99
CA ILE A 917 39.68 -3.42 -4.52
C ILE A 917 38.83 -2.20 -4.12
N LEU A 918 38.85 -1.81 -2.84
CA LEU A 918 38.09 -0.66 -2.36
C LEU A 918 38.58 0.68 -2.95
N GLU A 919 39.90 0.84 -3.12
CA GLU A 919 40.49 2.01 -3.78
C GLU A 919 40.01 2.12 -5.24
N GLU A 920 39.87 1.00 -5.96
CA GLU A 920 39.30 0.97 -7.31
C GLU A 920 37.79 1.25 -7.33
N TRP A 921 37.05 0.80 -6.30
CA TRP A 921 35.62 1.03 -6.18
C TRP A 921 35.26 2.49 -5.91
N GLN A 922 36.07 3.21 -5.12
CA GLN A 922 35.91 4.64 -4.82
C GLN A 922 35.83 5.52 -6.08
N ASP A 923 36.40 5.01 -7.16
CA ASP A 923 36.54 5.67 -8.42
C ASP A 923 35.40 5.37 -9.41
N SER A 924 34.54 4.39 -9.13
CA SER A 924 33.41 4.05 -9.99
C SER A 924 32.37 5.19 -10.06
N VAL A 925 31.52 5.19 -11.09
CA VAL A 925 30.35 6.08 -11.23
C VAL A 925 29.16 5.29 -11.78
N ILE A 926 27.93 5.78 -11.53
CA ILE A 926 26.73 5.27 -12.18
C ILE A 926 26.79 5.56 -13.69
N GLY A 927 26.29 4.65 -14.52
CA GLY A 927 26.24 4.84 -15.97
C GLY A 927 24.99 4.23 -16.59
N LEU A 928 24.69 4.66 -17.82
CA LEU A 928 23.63 4.08 -18.64
C LEU A 928 24.24 3.07 -19.61
N LEU A 929 23.86 1.81 -19.43
CA LEU A 929 24.43 0.66 -20.10
C LEU A 929 23.37 0.04 -21.01
N GLU A 930 23.63 0.00 -22.31
CA GLU A 930 22.81 -0.72 -23.29
C GLU A 930 23.28 -2.17 -23.37
N VAL A 931 22.36 -3.13 -23.24
CA VAL A 931 22.65 -4.55 -23.42
C VAL A 931 22.85 -4.82 -24.90
N ALA A 932 24.11 -4.94 -25.31
CA ALA A 932 24.47 -5.21 -26.71
C ALA A 932 24.36 -6.71 -27.05
N ASP A 933 24.77 -7.57 -26.13
CA ASP A 933 24.67 -9.03 -26.24
C ASP A 933 24.68 -9.67 -24.84
N LEU A 934 24.30 -10.94 -24.73
CA LEU A 934 24.32 -11.66 -23.44
C LEU A 934 24.59 -13.16 -23.61
N ASP A 935 25.30 -13.74 -22.63
CA ASP A 935 25.40 -15.19 -22.43
C ASP A 935 24.60 -15.55 -21.17
N PRO A 936 23.34 -16.04 -21.31
CA PRO A 936 22.45 -16.29 -20.20
C PRO A 936 23.09 -17.15 -19.10
N GLY A 937 22.98 -16.70 -17.85
CA GLY A 937 23.55 -17.38 -16.69
C GLY A 937 25.05 -17.16 -16.49
N LYS A 938 25.68 -16.23 -17.23
CA LYS A 938 27.14 -16.00 -17.14
C LYS A 938 27.55 -14.54 -17.22
N SER A 939 27.16 -13.83 -18.28
CA SER A 939 27.71 -12.50 -18.54
C SER A 939 26.82 -11.65 -19.43
N LEU A 940 26.92 -10.34 -19.27
CA LEU A 940 26.34 -9.35 -20.17
C LEU A 940 27.46 -8.66 -20.95
N THR A 941 27.25 -8.43 -22.24
CA THR A 941 28.04 -7.48 -23.03
C THR A 941 27.30 -6.16 -23.02
N LEU A 942 27.85 -5.21 -22.29
CA LEU A 942 27.26 -3.90 -22.08
C LEU A 942 28.01 -2.86 -22.90
N ARG A 943 27.25 -1.92 -23.45
CA ARG A 943 27.78 -0.73 -24.11
C ARG A 943 27.36 0.49 -23.32
N ASP A 944 28.32 1.25 -22.83
CA ASP A 944 28.05 2.56 -22.26
C ASP A 944 27.50 3.48 -23.36
N VAL A 945 26.33 4.05 -23.12
CA VAL A 945 25.58 4.82 -24.12
C VAL A 945 26.29 6.14 -24.47
N PHE A 946 27.00 6.73 -23.51
CA PHE A 946 27.61 8.07 -23.66
C PHE A 946 29.07 8.00 -24.09
N THR A 947 29.84 7.07 -23.53
CA THR A 947 31.25 6.88 -23.91
C THR A 947 31.41 5.98 -25.14
N GLY A 948 30.41 5.13 -25.41
CA GLY A 948 30.47 4.12 -26.45
C GLY A 948 31.35 2.91 -26.13
N GLU A 949 31.99 2.89 -24.96
CA GLU A 949 32.82 1.77 -24.53
C GLU A 949 31.97 0.50 -24.43
N THR A 950 32.42 -0.57 -25.05
CA THR A 950 31.76 -1.88 -24.98
C THR A 950 32.63 -2.84 -24.19
N PHE A 951 32.04 -3.51 -23.22
CA PHE A 951 32.76 -4.41 -22.31
C PHE A 951 31.87 -5.52 -21.80
N GLN A 952 32.51 -6.59 -21.35
CA GLN A 952 31.83 -7.73 -20.75
C GLN A 952 31.85 -7.59 -19.23
N VAL A 953 30.69 -7.81 -18.60
CA VAL A 953 30.57 -7.92 -17.16
C VAL A 953 30.14 -9.34 -16.79
N ARG A 954 30.71 -9.87 -15.71
CA ARG A 954 30.24 -11.12 -15.13
C ARG A 954 28.93 -10.81 -14.38
N GLU A 955 27.84 -11.38 -14.88
CA GLU A 955 26.50 -11.18 -14.32
C GLU A 955 25.68 -12.45 -14.58
N VAL A 956 25.40 -13.20 -13.51
CA VAL A 956 24.79 -14.54 -13.61
C VAL A 956 23.26 -14.45 -13.56
N ARG A 957 22.69 -13.63 -12.67
CA ARG A 957 21.24 -13.54 -12.49
C ARG A 957 20.63 -12.54 -13.46
N GLY A 958 21.23 -11.36 -13.59
CA GLY A 958 20.77 -10.32 -14.51
C GLY A 958 20.78 -10.76 -15.97
N SER A 959 21.69 -11.67 -16.37
CA SER A 959 21.71 -12.22 -17.73
C SER A 959 20.60 -13.24 -18.03
N LEU A 960 19.83 -13.68 -17.03
CA LEU A 960 18.66 -14.54 -17.24
C LEU A 960 17.39 -13.75 -17.54
N SER A 961 17.32 -12.48 -17.13
CA SER A 961 16.15 -11.61 -17.26
C SER A 961 16.33 -10.43 -18.21
N ALA A 962 17.56 -10.05 -18.56
CA ALA A 962 17.85 -8.97 -19.50
C ALA A 962 17.71 -9.40 -20.97
N ALA A 963 17.18 -8.53 -21.81
CA ALA A 963 17.08 -8.71 -23.26
C ALA A 963 18.00 -7.74 -24.02
N ARG A 964 18.32 -8.03 -25.29
CA ARG A 964 19.08 -7.09 -26.11
C ARG A 964 18.33 -5.76 -26.22
N TRP A 965 19.08 -4.67 -26.25
CA TRP A 965 18.60 -3.29 -26.28
C TRP A 965 17.97 -2.79 -24.98
N ASP A 966 17.90 -3.61 -23.93
CA ASP A 966 17.58 -3.11 -22.60
C ASP A 966 18.59 -2.04 -22.19
N LEU A 967 18.08 -1.01 -21.53
CA LEU A 967 18.88 0.07 -20.97
C LEU A 967 18.89 -0.09 -19.46
N LEU A 968 20.09 -0.15 -18.89
CA LEU A 968 20.31 -0.37 -17.47
C LEU A 968 21.10 0.81 -16.91
N SER A 969 20.53 1.53 -15.93
CA SER A 969 21.30 2.43 -15.07
C SER A 969 21.94 1.61 -13.97
N ASN A 970 23.25 1.37 -14.03
CA ASN A 970 23.97 0.60 -13.02
C ASN A 970 25.46 0.98 -12.98
N ARG A 971 26.14 0.64 -11.89
CA ARG A 971 27.54 0.95 -11.61
C ARG A 971 28.40 -0.25 -11.96
N VAL A 972 29.50 0.01 -12.67
CA VAL A 972 30.48 -1.02 -13.04
C VAL A 972 31.68 -0.93 -12.09
N ILE A 973 31.90 -1.98 -11.32
CA ILE A 973 33.05 -2.12 -10.41
C ILE A 973 34.00 -3.20 -10.93
N ARG A 974 35.20 -3.25 -10.35
CA ARG A 974 36.19 -4.29 -10.64
C ARG A 974 36.54 -5.07 -9.39
N VAL A 975 36.64 -6.38 -9.54
CA VAL A 975 37.01 -7.30 -8.46
C VAL A 975 38.05 -8.23 -9.02
N GLN A 976 39.27 -8.16 -8.50
CA GLN A 976 40.41 -8.96 -8.96
C GLN A 976 40.63 -8.88 -10.49
N GLY A 977 40.35 -7.72 -11.09
CA GLY A 977 40.51 -7.47 -12.54
C GLY A 977 39.31 -7.80 -13.42
N GLU A 978 38.28 -8.49 -12.91
CA GLU A 978 37.02 -8.74 -13.61
C GLU A 978 36.02 -7.60 -13.38
N ARG A 979 35.27 -7.19 -14.42
CA ARG A 979 34.19 -6.19 -14.30
C ARG A 979 32.90 -6.86 -13.83
N GLN A 980 32.25 -6.25 -12.86
CA GLN A 980 30.97 -6.69 -12.28
C GLN A 980 30.02 -5.50 -12.14
N LEU A 981 28.73 -5.77 -12.00
CA LEU A 981 27.73 -4.75 -11.66
C LEU A 981 27.61 -4.62 -10.14
N ALA A 982 27.39 -3.41 -9.65
CA ALA A 982 27.19 -3.13 -8.23
C ALA A 982 25.81 -2.52 -7.98
N GLY A 983 25.06 -3.15 -7.07
CA GLY A 983 23.79 -2.63 -6.58
C GLY A 983 22.57 -2.99 -7.43
N ALA A 984 21.43 -2.44 -7.05
CA ALA A 984 20.17 -2.55 -7.80
C ALA A 984 20.07 -1.40 -8.82
N GLY A 985 20.16 -1.74 -10.11
CA GLY A 985 20.05 -0.77 -11.19
C GLY A 985 18.61 -0.58 -11.69
N ILE A 986 18.33 0.57 -12.30
CA ILE A 986 17.02 0.86 -12.93
C ILE A 986 17.03 0.34 -14.37
N LEU A 987 15.97 -0.38 -14.76
CA LEU A 987 15.76 -0.86 -16.11
C LEU A 987 14.83 0.08 -16.88
N PHE A 988 15.29 0.59 -18.02
CA PHE A 988 14.51 1.40 -18.96
C PHE A 988 14.20 0.61 -20.23
N ARG A 989 13.10 0.94 -20.89
CA ARG A 989 12.72 0.29 -22.16
C ARG A 989 13.57 0.86 -23.31
N PRO A 990 13.73 0.11 -24.41
CA PRO A 990 14.40 0.63 -25.60
C PRO A 990 13.78 1.92 -26.14
N SER A 991 12.46 2.10 -25.96
CA SER A 991 11.71 3.29 -26.36
C SER A 991 12.11 4.55 -25.58
N ASP A 992 12.55 4.39 -24.33
CA ASP A 992 12.90 5.49 -23.44
C ASP A 992 14.30 6.05 -23.79
N ARG A 993 15.06 5.37 -24.66
CA ARG A 993 16.45 5.70 -25.00
C ARG A 993 16.63 7.13 -25.48
N GLU A 994 15.81 7.56 -26.42
CA GLU A 994 16.02 8.85 -27.07
C GLU A 994 15.74 10.00 -26.10
N GLY A 995 14.61 9.94 -25.39
CA GLY A 995 14.27 10.90 -24.34
C GLY A 995 15.31 10.92 -23.21
N LEU A 996 15.75 9.75 -22.73
CA LEU A 996 16.73 9.66 -21.67
C LEU A 996 18.11 10.19 -22.09
N VAL A 997 18.58 9.84 -23.29
CA VAL A 997 19.86 10.36 -23.82
C VAL A 997 19.79 11.87 -24.01
N GLN A 998 18.69 12.40 -24.55
CA GLN A 998 18.50 13.84 -24.70
C GLN A 998 18.49 14.55 -23.34
N HIS A 999 17.75 14.02 -22.37
CA HIS A 999 17.65 14.56 -21.01
C HIS A 999 19.01 14.62 -20.30
N VAL A 1000 19.80 13.55 -20.41
CA VAL A 1000 21.13 13.47 -19.78
C VAL A 1000 22.15 14.32 -20.54
N THR A 1001 22.14 14.30 -21.87
CA THR A 1001 23.08 15.09 -22.69
C THR A 1001 22.85 16.59 -22.51
N ALA A 1002 21.59 17.04 -22.43
CA ALA A 1002 21.28 18.44 -22.18
C ALA A 1002 21.84 18.93 -20.83
N ARG A 1003 21.75 18.12 -19.77
CA ARG A 1003 22.34 18.41 -18.46
C ARG A 1003 23.87 18.35 -18.48
N TYR A 1004 24.45 17.42 -19.22
CA TYR A 1004 25.90 17.36 -19.40
C TYR A 1004 26.43 18.58 -20.14
N ASP A 1005 25.77 19.02 -21.21
CA ASP A 1005 26.14 20.22 -21.95
C ASP A 1005 25.97 21.50 -21.11
N ALA A 1006 25.01 21.52 -20.18
CA ALA A 1006 24.89 22.57 -19.17
C ALA A 1006 26.06 22.53 -18.17
N PHE A 1007 26.36 21.35 -17.61
CA PHE A 1007 27.48 21.15 -16.70
C PHE A 1007 28.83 21.53 -17.31
N ARG A 1008 29.03 21.23 -18.60
CA ARG A 1008 30.27 21.60 -19.32
C ARG A 1008 30.41 23.09 -19.61
N ARG A 1009 29.32 23.87 -19.61
CA ARG A 1009 29.42 25.33 -19.72
C ARG A 1009 30.07 25.93 -18.47
N GLU A 1010 29.80 25.34 -17.31
CA GLU A 1010 30.38 25.72 -16.02
C GLU A 1010 31.73 25.04 -15.77
N HIS A 1011 31.93 23.85 -16.34
CA HIS A 1011 33.15 23.05 -16.24
C HIS A 1011 33.66 22.61 -17.63
N PRO A 1012 34.38 23.48 -18.37
CA PRO A 1012 34.73 23.27 -19.79
C PRO A 1012 35.46 21.96 -20.10
N ASP A 1013 36.31 21.52 -19.16
CA ASP A 1013 37.16 20.33 -19.27
C ASP A 1013 36.57 19.09 -18.58
N ALA A 1014 35.34 19.17 -18.04
CA ALA A 1014 34.71 18.04 -17.36
C ALA A 1014 34.38 16.90 -18.33
N SER A 1015 34.68 15.68 -17.89
CA SER A 1015 34.32 14.43 -18.56
C SER A 1015 32.93 13.93 -18.15
N TRP A 1016 32.38 12.97 -18.89
CA TRP A 1016 31.15 12.25 -18.50
C TRP A 1016 31.24 11.66 -17.09
N ARG A 1017 32.43 11.21 -16.70
CA ARG A 1017 32.67 10.65 -15.36
C ARG A 1017 32.59 11.73 -14.28
N ASP A 1018 33.10 12.93 -14.53
CA ASP A 1018 32.99 14.05 -13.60
C ASP A 1018 31.52 14.47 -13.43
N PHE A 1019 30.78 14.47 -14.53
CA PHE A 1019 29.35 14.75 -14.53
C PHE A 1019 28.53 13.73 -13.74
N PHE A 1020 28.68 12.43 -14.00
CA PHE A 1020 27.93 11.40 -13.27
C PHE A 1020 28.28 11.35 -11.77
N ARG A 1021 29.49 11.80 -11.40
CA ARG A 1021 29.87 11.97 -9.99
C ARG A 1021 29.20 13.19 -9.35
N ALA A 1022 28.93 14.25 -10.12
CA ALA A 1022 28.22 15.44 -9.66
C ALA A 1022 26.69 15.26 -9.67
N GLN A 1023 26.16 14.37 -10.52
CA GLN A 1023 24.74 14.14 -10.74
C GLN A 1023 24.37 12.65 -10.60
N PRO A 1024 24.61 12.02 -9.43
CA PRO A 1024 24.47 10.57 -9.26
C PRO A 1024 23.01 10.08 -9.29
N LEU A 1025 22.02 10.95 -9.08
CA LEU A 1025 20.58 10.63 -9.08
C LEU A 1025 19.87 10.90 -10.42
N ILE A 1026 20.60 11.28 -11.47
CA ILE A 1026 20.02 11.73 -12.74
C ILE A 1026 19.06 10.72 -13.39
N PHE A 1027 19.41 9.44 -13.36
CA PHE A 1027 18.58 8.38 -13.94
C PHE A 1027 17.31 8.13 -13.11
N ARG A 1028 17.40 8.26 -11.78
CA ARG A 1028 16.27 8.14 -10.86
C ARG A 1028 15.27 9.27 -11.09
N GLY A 1029 15.73 10.52 -11.16
CA GLY A 1029 14.87 11.68 -11.44
C GLY A 1029 14.12 11.57 -12.78
N TYR A 1030 14.75 11.01 -13.81
CA TYR A 1030 14.07 10.74 -15.08
C TYR A 1030 13.01 9.64 -14.96
N ALA A 1031 13.28 8.57 -14.21
CA ALA A 1031 12.31 7.51 -13.96
C ALA A 1031 11.08 8.03 -13.21
N GLU A 1032 11.27 8.91 -12.21
CA GLU A 1032 10.16 9.55 -11.49
C GLU A 1032 9.34 10.48 -12.38
N GLN A 1033 9.99 11.21 -13.29
CA GLN A 1033 9.30 12.03 -14.28
C GLN A 1033 8.43 11.16 -15.21
N LEU A 1034 8.98 10.07 -15.74
CA LEU A 1034 8.23 9.13 -16.58
C LEU A 1034 7.01 8.53 -15.87
N ALA A 1035 7.11 8.29 -14.57
CA ALA A 1035 6.00 7.78 -13.77
C ALA A 1035 4.88 8.82 -13.57
N ARG A 1036 5.24 10.12 -13.41
CA ARG A 1036 4.27 11.22 -13.29
C ARG A 1036 3.58 11.54 -14.61
N ASP A 1037 4.31 11.50 -15.72
CA ASP A 1037 3.80 11.86 -17.05
C ASP A 1037 2.95 10.75 -17.71
N PHE A 1038 2.83 9.58 -17.07
CA PHE A 1038 2.06 8.45 -17.58
C PHE A 1038 0.56 8.66 -17.38
N SER A 1039 -0.14 9.14 -18.42
CA SER A 1039 -1.60 9.06 -18.53
C SER A 1039 -2.02 7.89 -19.44
N PRO A 1040 -2.86 6.95 -18.99
CA PRO A 1040 -3.33 5.86 -19.84
C PRO A 1040 -4.20 6.38 -21.00
N PRO A 1041 -4.14 5.77 -22.20
CA PRO A 1041 -5.02 6.15 -23.32
C PRO A 1041 -6.48 5.85 -22.99
N ALA A 1042 -7.39 6.80 -23.20
CA ALA A 1042 -8.82 6.62 -22.90
C ALA A 1042 -9.42 5.45 -23.72
N LEU A 1043 -10.11 4.51 -23.06
CA LEU A 1043 -10.76 3.37 -23.71
C LEU A 1043 -12.21 3.70 -24.08
N HIS A 1044 -12.59 3.44 -25.33
CA HIS A 1044 -13.93 3.69 -25.86
C HIS A 1044 -14.53 2.43 -26.51
N THR A 1045 -15.85 2.25 -26.48
CA THR A 1045 -16.53 1.20 -27.23
C THR A 1045 -16.52 1.50 -28.73
N ALA A 1046 -16.89 0.52 -29.57
CA ALA A 1046 -17.04 0.71 -31.02
C ALA A 1046 -17.94 1.90 -31.41
N GLU A 1047 -18.90 2.27 -30.55
CA GLU A 1047 -19.82 3.40 -30.75
C GLU A 1047 -19.27 4.73 -30.19
N GLY A 1048 -18.07 4.76 -29.62
CA GLY A 1048 -17.41 5.98 -29.13
C GLY A 1048 -17.67 6.33 -27.66
N HIS A 1049 -18.43 5.51 -26.93
CA HIS A 1049 -18.71 5.77 -25.50
C HIS A 1049 -17.55 5.29 -24.62
N PRO A 1050 -17.24 5.97 -23.50
CA PRO A 1050 -16.24 5.49 -22.55
C PRO A 1050 -16.51 4.06 -22.07
N VAL A 1051 -15.46 3.24 -21.98
CA VAL A 1051 -15.57 1.87 -21.49
C VAL A 1051 -15.73 1.88 -19.96
N VAL A 1052 -16.88 1.43 -19.48
CA VAL A 1052 -17.16 1.19 -18.06
C VAL A 1052 -17.75 -0.20 -17.88
N LEU A 1053 -17.45 -0.88 -16.77
CA LEU A 1053 -18.06 -2.17 -16.45
C LEU A 1053 -19.30 -1.91 -15.63
N GLY A 1054 -20.48 -2.15 -16.21
CA GLY A 1054 -21.73 -2.01 -15.47
C GLY A 1054 -22.59 -3.27 -15.52
N ARG A 1055 -23.44 -3.40 -14.51
CA ARG A 1055 -24.30 -4.55 -14.28
C ARG A 1055 -25.69 -4.11 -13.85
N LEU A 1056 -26.72 -4.65 -14.52
CA LEU A 1056 -28.12 -4.55 -14.11
C LEU A 1056 -28.57 -5.88 -13.51
N ARG A 1057 -29.31 -5.83 -12.38
CA ARG A 1057 -29.92 -7.02 -11.77
C ARG A 1057 -31.44 -6.86 -11.71
N TYR A 1058 -32.15 -7.84 -12.25
CA TYR A 1058 -33.62 -7.92 -12.20
C TYR A 1058 -34.05 -9.18 -11.44
N ALA A 1059 -35.12 -9.06 -10.65
CA ALA A 1059 -35.88 -10.21 -10.16
C ALA A 1059 -36.85 -10.69 -11.25
N VAL A 1060 -36.91 -12.00 -11.46
CA VAL A 1060 -37.72 -12.67 -12.49
C VAL A 1060 -39.03 -13.16 -11.86
N ARG A 1061 -40.17 -12.69 -12.38
CA ARG A 1061 -41.51 -13.07 -11.91
C ARG A 1061 -42.08 -14.28 -12.64
N ASP A 1062 -41.71 -14.44 -13.91
CA ASP A 1062 -42.12 -15.57 -14.75
C ASP A 1062 -40.95 -16.00 -15.66
N HIS A 1063 -40.19 -16.97 -15.17
CA HIS A 1063 -39.00 -17.49 -15.86
C HIS A 1063 -39.34 -18.14 -17.20
N GLY A 1064 -40.45 -18.89 -17.28
CA GLY A 1064 -40.83 -19.61 -18.50
C GLY A 1064 -41.16 -18.66 -19.63
N ARG A 1065 -41.92 -17.60 -19.33
CA ARG A 1065 -42.29 -16.58 -20.32
C ARG A 1065 -41.10 -15.71 -20.73
N LEU A 1066 -40.24 -15.33 -19.79
CA LEU A 1066 -39.02 -14.57 -20.08
C LEU A 1066 -38.04 -15.37 -20.95
N LEU A 1067 -37.81 -16.64 -20.63
CA LEU A 1067 -36.95 -17.52 -21.41
C LEU A 1067 -37.47 -17.69 -22.84
N ALA A 1068 -38.78 -17.90 -23.01
CA ALA A 1068 -39.41 -17.98 -24.33
C ALA A 1068 -39.27 -16.66 -25.11
N ALA A 1069 -39.41 -15.51 -24.44
CA ALA A 1069 -39.29 -14.20 -25.06
C ALA A 1069 -37.85 -13.91 -25.53
N LEU A 1070 -36.84 -14.21 -24.70
CA LEU A 1070 -35.42 -14.07 -25.06
C LEU A 1070 -35.03 -15.02 -26.19
N SER A 1071 -35.48 -16.28 -26.13
CA SER A 1071 -35.14 -17.29 -27.15
C SER A 1071 -35.81 -17.02 -28.51
N ALA A 1072 -36.94 -16.31 -28.52
CA ALA A 1072 -37.65 -15.94 -29.75
C ALA A 1072 -37.19 -14.60 -30.36
N ALA A 1073 -36.42 -13.81 -29.61
CA ALA A 1073 -35.98 -12.49 -30.04
C ALA A 1073 -34.77 -12.59 -30.99
N PRO A 1074 -34.81 -11.96 -32.18
CA PRO A 1074 -33.77 -12.13 -33.20
C PRO A 1074 -32.45 -11.42 -32.88
N ASP A 1075 -32.44 -10.54 -31.89
CA ASP A 1075 -31.27 -9.81 -31.40
C ASP A 1075 -30.59 -10.47 -30.19
N PHE A 1076 -31.11 -11.62 -29.72
CA PHE A 1076 -30.52 -12.40 -28.63
C PHE A 1076 -30.11 -13.79 -29.14
N GLU A 1077 -28.84 -14.15 -28.91
CA GLU A 1077 -28.29 -15.47 -29.23
C GLU A 1077 -28.11 -16.26 -27.94
N ASP A 1078 -28.66 -17.47 -27.86
CA ASP A 1078 -28.39 -18.40 -26.75
C ASP A 1078 -26.94 -18.90 -26.86
N THR A 1079 -26.15 -18.58 -25.85
CA THR A 1079 -24.71 -18.89 -25.75
C THR A 1079 -24.41 -19.87 -24.62
N THR A 1080 -25.46 -20.50 -24.07
CA THR A 1080 -25.34 -21.46 -22.97
C THR A 1080 -24.39 -22.59 -23.34
N GLN A 1081 -23.38 -22.81 -22.52
CA GLN A 1081 -22.42 -23.90 -22.70
C GLN A 1081 -22.93 -25.18 -22.01
N PRO A 1082 -22.50 -26.37 -22.47
CA PRO A 1082 -22.88 -27.64 -21.85
C PRO A 1082 -22.51 -27.74 -20.36
N ASP A 1083 -21.47 -26.99 -19.94
CA ASP A 1083 -20.92 -26.98 -18.58
C ASP A 1083 -21.58 -25.91 -17.67
N ASP A 1084 -22.53 -25.12 -18.19
CA ASP A 1084 -23.26 -24.13 -17.37
C ASP A 1084 -24.18 -24.81 -16.33
N PRO A 1085 -24.33 -24.25 -15.11
CA PRO A 1085 -25.14 -24.84 -14.05
C PRO A 1085 -26.59 -25.14 -14.49
N ALA A 1086 -27.10 -26.32 -14.12
CA ALA A 1086 -28.43 -26.77 -14.51
C ALA A 1086 -29.53 -25.74 -14.14
N GLY A 1087 -30.21 -25.20 -15.16
CA GLY A 1087 -31.25 -24.18 -14.99
C GLY A 1087 -30.78 -22.74 -15.21
N THR A 1088 -29.50 -22.53 -15.53
CA THR A 1088 -28.98 -21.24 -16.00
C THR A 1088 -28.98 -21.19 -17.53
N ARG A 1089 -29.25 -20.00 -18.08
CA ARG A 1089 -29.19 -19.73 -19.53
C ARG A 1089 -28.38 -18.46 -19.78
N GLN A 1090 -27.47 -18.52 -20.73
CA GLN A 1090 -26.66 -17.39 -21.13
C GLN A 1090 -27.09 -16.87 -22.50
N PHE A 1091 -27.23 -15.55 -22.64
CA PHE A 1091 -27.55 -14.91 -23.91
C PHE A 1091 -26.55 -13.80 -24.24
N ALA A 1092 -26.17 -13.71 -25.51
CA ALA A 1092 -25.50 -12.53 -26.05
C ALA A 1092 -26.54 -11.62 -26.72
N TRP A 1093 -26.55 -10.34 -26.37
CA TRP A 1093 -27.35 -9.33 -27.06
C TRP A 1093 -26.52 -8.70 -28.17
N LEU A 1094 -26.99 -8.78 -29.41
CA LEU A 1094 -26.22 -8.46 -30.61
C LEU A 1094 -26.75 -7.19 -31.28
N ARG A 1095 -25.84 -6.42 -31.89
CA ARG A 1095 -26.16 -5.27 -32.76
C ARG A 1095 -26.74 -5.76 -34.09
N THR A 1096 -27.94 -6.31 -34.04
CA THR A 1096 -28.70 -6.81 -35.20
C THR A 1096 -30.19 -6.60 -34.98
N GLY A 1097 -30.94 -6.35 -36.06
CA GLY A 1097 -32.40 -6.32 -36.00
C GLY A 1097 -32.92 -5.23 -35.04
N PRO A 1098 -33.84 -5.54 -34.09
CA PRO A 1098 -34.44 -4.54 -33.19
C PRO A 1098 -33.46 -3.78 -32.29
N ALA A 1099 -32.23 -4.26 -32.12
CA ALA A 1099 -31.20 -3.57 -31.33
C ALA A 1099 -30.64 -2.32 -32.04
N GLU A 1100 -30.70 -2.25 -33.38
CA GLU A 1100 -30.11 -1.16 -34.16
C GLU A 1100 -30.72 0.21 -33.86
N ARG A 1101 -31.98 0.26 -33.43
CA ARG A 1101 -32.70 1.51 -33.13
C ARG A 1101 -32.21 2.24 -31.87
N TYR A 1102 -31.47 1.56 -30.99
CA TYR A 1102 -30.99 2.16 -29.75
C TYR A 1102 -29.57 2.71 -29.87
N VAL A 1103 -28.79 2.21 -30.84
CA VAL A 1103 -27.37 2.51 -30.96
C VAL A 1103 -27.15 3.96 -31.38
N THR A 1104 -26.51 4.75 -30.52
CA THR A 1104 -26.07 6.11 -30.83
C THR A 1104 -24.54 6.19 -30.82
N GLU A 1105 -23.95 6.90 -31.78
CA GLU A 1105 -22.50 7.10 -31.88
C GLU A 1105 -22.07 8.39 -31.17
N ALA A 1106 -20.90 8.35 -30.52
CA ALA A 1106 -20.25 9.50 -29.87
C ALA A 1106 -18.92 9.85 -30.57
N PRO A 1107 -18.45 11.12 -30.47
CA PRO A 1107 -17.17 11.53 -31.03
C PRO A 1107 -16.01 10.72 -30.42
N ARG A 1108 -15.11 10.21 -31.26
CA ARG A 1108 -13.93 9.45 -30.80
C ARG A 1108 -12.76 10.41 -30.55
N PRO A 1109 -12.12 10.38 -29.38
CA PRO A 1109 -10.89 11.15 -29.15
C PRO A 1109 -9.76 10.67 -30.09
N GLU A 1110 -8.89 11.58 -30.53
CA GLU A 1110 -7.78 11.27 -31.45
C GLU A 1110 -6.78 10.27 -30.86
N ASP A 1111 -6.65 10.23 -29.52
CA ASP A 1111 -5.72 9.36 -28.78
C ASP A 1111 -6.40 8.17 -28.06
N GLY A 1112 -7.70 7.93 -28.32
CA GLY A 1112 -8.50 6.92 -27.63
C GLY A 1112 -8.44 5.52 -28.25
N MET A 1113 -8.20 4.49 -27.44
CA MET A 1113 -8.23 3.09 -27.89
C MET A 1113 -9.66 2.55 -27.97
N THR A 1114 -10.04 1.98 -29.12
CA THR A 1114 -11.39 1.43 -29.33
C THR A 1114 -11.43 -0.08 -28.99
N LEU A 1115 -12.25 -0.44 -28.01
CA LEU A 1115 -12.55 -1.83 -27.66
C LEU A 1115 -13.73 -2.34 -28.51
N THR A 1116 -13.49 -3.38 -29.30
CA THR A 1116 -14.52 -4.02 -30.15
C THR A 1116 -14.84 -5.42 -29.64
N SER A 1117 -16.15 -5.73 -29.55
CA SER A 1117 -16.69 -7.03 -29.14
C SER A 1117 -17.30 -7.75 -30.35
N GLN A 1118 -16.47 -8.04 -31.37
CA GLN A 1118 -16.89 -8.74 -32.59
C GLN A 1118 -16.44 -10.21 -32.57
N ARG A 1119 -17.38 -11.12 -32.82
CA ARG A 1119 -17.10 -12.55 -32.95
C ARG A 1119 -16.67 -12.84 -34.39
N ILE A 1120 -15.64 -13.66 -34.59
CA ILE A 1120 -15.23 -14.12 -35.92
C ILE A 1120 -15.96 -15.43 -36.23
N GLU A 1121 -16.74 -15.45 -37.29
CA GLU A 1121 -17.39 -16.68 -37.75
C GLU A 1121 -16.35 -17.67 -38.28
N GLY A 1122 -16.64 -18.97 -38.28
CA GLY A 1122 -15.71 -20.02 -38.75
C GLY A 1122 -15.22 -19.87 -40.21
N SER A 1123 -15.79 -18.93 -40.97
CA SER A 1123 -15.37 -18.51 -42.31
C SER A 1123 -14.26 -17.42 -42.32
N GLY A 1124 -13.88 -16.88 -41.16
CA GLY A 1124 -12.96 -15.75 -41.02
C GLY A 1124 -13.62 -14.38 -41.23
N LYS A 1125 -14.94 -14.31 -41.41
CA LYS A 1125 -15.69 -13.04 -41.51
C LYS A 1125 -16.11 -12.53 -40.12
N PRO A 1126 -16.08 -11.21 -39.88
CA PRO A 1126 -16.60 -10.64 -38.64
C PRO A 1126 -18.13 -10.80 -38.61
N GLY A 1127 -18.63 -11.43 -37.55
CA GLY A 1127 -20.05 -11.49 -37.21
C GLY A 1127 -20.53 -10.21 -36.52
N PRO A 1128 -21.81 -10.15 -36.14
CA PRO A 1128 -22.40 -8.97 -35.49
C PRO A 1128 -21.73 -8.62 -34.15
N SER A 1129 -21.70 -7.32 -33.84
CA SER A 1129 -21.04 -6.81 -32.62
C SER A 1129 -21.92 -7.08 -31.39
N GLY A 1130 -21.34 -7.63 -30.32
CA GLY A 1130 -22.04 -7.85 -29.05
C GLY A 1130 -22.20 -6.55 -28.26
N LEU A 1131 -23.41 -6.26 -27.81
CA LEU A 1131 -23.76 -5.07 -27.03
C LEU A 1131 -23.73 -5.34 -25.52
N ALA A 1132 -24.25 -6.49 -25.06
CA ALA A 1132 -24.27 -6.91 -23.65
C ALA A 1132 -24.36 -8.43 -23.53
N SER A 1133 -23.95 -8.99 -22.37
CA SER A 1133 -24.19 -10.39 -22.00
C SER A 1133 -25.28 -10.48 -20.93
N LEU A 1134 -26.08 -11.53 -20.99
CA LEU A 1134 -27.19 -11.77 -20.08
C LEU A 1134 -27.09 -13.17 -19.48
N THR A 1135 -27.30 -13.27 -18.18
CA THR A 1135 -27.38 -14.54 -17.45
C THR A 1135 -28.75 -14.63 -16.78
N LEU A 1136 -29.53 -15.63 -17.17
CA LEU A 1136 -30.86 -15.91 -16.65
C LEU A 1136 -30.82 -17.15 -15.75
N THR A 1137 -31.20 -16.98 -14.49
CA THR A 1137 -31.51 -18.05 -13.53
C THR A 1137 -33.03 -18.10 -13.28
N ARG A 1138 -33.51 -19.05 -12.48
CA ARG A 1138 -34.95 -19.20 -12.17
C ARG A 1138 -35.60 -17.94 -11.61
N ASP A 1139 -34.86 -17.15 -10.85
CA ASP A 1139 -35.35 -16.03 -10.04
C ASP A 1139 -34.66 -14.69 -10.38
N GLN A 1140 -33.58 -14.71 -11.16
CA GLN A 1140 -32.80 -13.51 -11.45
C GLN A 1140 -32.35 -13.43 -12.92
N LEU A 1141 -32.36 -12.22 -13.45
CA LEU A 1141 -31.72 -11.88 -14.72
C LEU A 1141 -30.64 -10.84 -14.45
N THR A 1142 -29.41 -11.16 -14.85
CA THR A 1142 -28.27 -10.24 -14.76
C THR A 1142 -27.84 -9.83 -16.17
N VAL A 1143 -27.61 -8.53 -16.38
CA VAL A 1143 -27.13 -7.97 -17.65
C VAL A 1143 -25.80 -7.28 -17.40
N GLU A 1144 -24.78 -7.60 -18.17
CA GLU A 1144 -23.44 -7.00 -18.08
C GLU A 1144 -23.09 -6.30 -19.39
N GLY A 1145 -22.53 -5.09 -19.29
CA GLY A 1145 -22.27 -4.22 -20.43
C GLY A 1145 -21.01 -3.38 -20.23
N LEU A 1146 -20.39 -3.02 -21.36
CA LEU A 1146 -19.10 -2.30 -21.43
C LEU A 1146 -19.26 -0.78 -21.56
N SER A 1147 -20.47 -0.25 -21.41
CA SER A 1147 -20.71 1.17 -21.21
C SER A 1147 -22.05 1.42 -20.53
N ALA A 1148 -22.16 2.54 -19.80
CA ALA A 1148 -23.44 2.98 -19.23
C ALA A 1148 -24.53 3.12 -20.31
N GLN A 1149 -24.14 3.59 -21.50
CA GLN A 1149 -25.05 3.76 -22.63
C GLN A 1149 -25.60 2.42 -23.15
N ARG A 1150 -24.75 1.39 -23.27
CA ARG A 1150 -25.17 0.03 -23.69
C ARG A 1150 -26.12 -0.61 -22.68
N LEU A 1151 -25.93 -0.36 -21.38
CA LEU A 1151 -26.84 -0.83 -20.32
C LEU A 1151 -28.18 -0.11 -20.36
N ALA A 1152 -28.18 1.20 -20.59
CA ALA A 1152 -29.42 1.96 -20.79
C ALA A 1152 -30.23 1.42 -22.00
N TRP A 1153 -29.55 1.07 -23.10
CA TRP A 1153 -30.19 0.43 -24.25
C TRP A 1153 -30.74 -0.96 -23.91
N ALA A 1154 -29.97 -1.78 -23.19
CA ALA A 1154 -30.40 -3.11 -22.76
C ALA A 1154 -31.64 -3.04 -21.85
N LYS A 1155 -31.66 -2.08 -20.93
CA LYS A 1155 -32.80 -1.79 -20.03
C LYS A 1155 -34.06 -1.43 -20.80
N ALA A 1156 -33.95 -0.58 -21.82
CA ALA A 1156 -35.07 -0.23 -22.70
C ALA A 1156 -35.57 -1.45 -23.50
N ARG A 1157 -34.64 -2.23 -24.08
CA ARG A 1157 -34.98 -3.41 -24.87
C ARG A 1157 -35.66 -4.50 -24.04
N LEU A 1158 -35.17 -4.79 -22.84
CA LEU A 1158 -35.77 -5.75 -21.91
C LEU A 1158 -37.13 -5.27 -21.39
N GLY A 1159 -37.30 -3.97 -21.18
CA GLY A 1159 -38.60 -3.38 -20.83
C GLY A 1159 -39.67 -3.62 -21.89
N GLU A 1160 -39.33 -3.49 -23.16
CA GLU A 1160 -40.24 -3.78 -24.27
C GLU A 1160 -40.51 -5.28 -24.46
N LEU A 1161 -39.50 -6.11 -24.26
CA LEU A 1161 -39.60 -7.55 -24.51
C LEU A 1161 -40.36 -8.28 -23.40
N ALA A 1162 -40.14 -7.88 -22.14
CA ALA A 1162 -40.54 -8.68 -20.99
C ALA A 1162 -40.73 -7.85 -19.69
N GLY A 1163 -41.04 -6.55 -19.80
CA GLY A 1163 -41.10 -5.63 -18.66
C GLY A 1163 -42.13 -5.98 -17.57
N ASP A 1164 -43.21 -6.69 -17.92
CA ASP A 1164 -44.21 -7.20 -16.96
C ASP A 1164 -43.72 -8.43 -16.16
N THR A 1165 -42.70 -9.12 -16.68
CA THR A 1165 -42.08 -10.30 -16.06
C THR A 1165 -40.82 -10.00 -15.24
N LEU A 1166 -40.34 -8.75 -15.28
CA LEU A 1166 -39.08 -8.32 -14.66
C LEU A 1166 -39.32 -7.20 -13.63
N SER A 1167 -38.51 -7.18 -12.57
CA SER A 1167 -38.46 -6.08 -11.59
C SER A 1167 -37.02 -5.69 -11.33
N LEU A 1168 -36.61 -4.47 -11.70
CA LEU A 1168 -35.24 -4.01 -11.46
C LEU A 1168 -34.95 -3.95 -9.96
N ARG A 1169 -33.79 -4.48 -9.55
CA ARG A 1169 -33.34 -4.54 -8.14
C ARG A 1169 -32.10 -3.69 -7.88
N ALA A 1170 -31.17 -3.61 -8.84
CA ALA A 1170 -29.96 -2.81 -8.71
C ALA A 1170 -29.41 -2.38 -10.08
N ASP A 1171 -28.77 -1.21 -10.11
CA ASP A 1171 -28.11 -0.58 -11.25
C ASP A 1171 -26.72 -0.13 -10.77
N ILE A 1172 -25.65 -0.83 -11.16
CA ILE A 1172 -24.28 -0.61 -10.67
C ILE A 1172 -23.38 -0.34 -11.89
N VAL A 1173 -22.68 0.79 -11.89
CA VAL A 1173 -21.72 1.17 -12.94
C VAL A 1173 -20.38 1.48 -12.28
N GLU A 1174 -19.34 0.72 -12.61
CA GLU A 1174 -17.98 0.86 -12.07
C GLU A 1174 -16.99 1.35 -13.14
N ASP A 1175 -16.07 2.23 -12.75
CA ASP A 1175 -15.00 2.76 -13.60
C ASP A 1175 -13.85 1.73 -13.75
N VAL A 1176 -13.45 1.48 -14.99
CA VAL A 1176 -12.45 0.47 -15.37
C VAL A 1176 -11.03 0.91 -15.00
N TRP A 1177 -10.72 2.21 -15.01
CA TRP A 1177 -9.37 2.68 -14.71
C TRP A 1177 -9.00 2.52 -13.24
N ARG A 1178 -9.97 2.66 -12.33
CA ARG A 1178 -9.76 2.39 -10.90
C ARG A 1178 -9.35 0.94 -10.61
N LYS A 1179 -9.81 -0.02 -11.43
CA LYS A 1179 -9.41 -1.44 -11.37
C LYS A 1179 -8.10 -1.73 -12.10
N VAL A 1180 -7.82 -1.02 -13.20
CA VAL A 1180 -6.55 -1.14 -13.94
C VAL A 1180 -5.40 -0.52 -13.16
N GLU A 1181 -5.58 0.62 -12.49
CA GLU A 1181 -4.59 1.23 -11.60
C GLU A 1181 -4.32 0.35 -10.36
N ALA A 1182 -5.36 -0.27 -9.80
CA ALA A 1182 -5.21 -1.26 -8.72
C ALA A 1182 -4.49 -2.55 -9.19
N SER A 1183 -4.66 -2.94 -10.46
CA SER A 1183 -3.96 -4.09 -11.06
C SER A 1183 -2.54 -3.76 -11.56
N ALA A 1184 -2.28 -2.51 -11.94
CA ALA A 1184 -0.96 -2.05 -12.39
C ALA A 1184 0.04 -1.94 -11.22
N ARG A 1185 -0.45 -1.69 -10.01
CA ARG A 1185 0.34 -1.74 -8.77
C ARG A 1185 0.68 -3.16 -8.28
N SER A 1186 0.00 -4.20 -8.79
CA SER A 1186 0.22 -5.60 -8.41
C SER A 1186 0.90 -6.46 -9.47
N GLY A 1187 1.27 -5.90 -10.63
CA GLY A 1187 2.29 -6.46 -11.49
C GLY A 1187 2.12 -7.94 -11.91
N ARG A 1188 0.97 -8.35 -12.46
CA ARG A 1188 0.84 -9.28 -13.62
C ARG A 1188 -0.61 -9.60 -13.96
N LEU A 1189 -0.95 -9.40 -15.23
CA LEU A 1189 -2.08 -10.04 -15.91
C LEU A 1189 -1.57 -11.35 -16.54
N GLU A 1190 -2.02 -12.51 -16.09
CA GLU A 1190 -1.86 -13.76 -16.83
C GLU A 1190 -3.12 -14.09 -17.65
N LYS A 1191 -2.90 -14.49 -18.90
CA LYS A 1191 -3.93 -15.04 -19.80
C LYS A 1191 -4.15 -16.54 -19.50
N PRO A 1192 -5.38 -17.05 -19.68
CA PRO A 1192 -5.66 -18.48 -19.51
C PRO A 1192 -4.87 -19.33 -20.53
N PRO A 1193 -4.56 -20.60 -20.19
CA PRO A 1193 -3.77 -21.49 -21.04
C PRO A 1193 -4.50 -21.83 -22.34
N SER A 1194 -3.75 -21.82 -23.44
CA SER A 1194 -4.22 -22.21 -24.77
C SER A 1194 -4.38 -23.73 -24.88
N GLU A 1195 -5.55 -24.18 -25.36
CA GLU A 1195 -5.87 -25.59 -25.66
C GLU A 1195 -5.07 -26.17 -26.85
N ILE A 1196 -4.26 -25.35 -27.53
CA ILE A 1196 -3.46 -25.75 -28.69
C ILE A 1196 -2.07 -26.26 -28.21
N PRO A 1197 -1.63 -27.47 -28.62
CA PRO A 1197 -0.30 -27.98 -28.29
C PRO A 1197 0.82 -26.98 -28.64
N PRO A 1198 1.84 -26.80 -27.78
CA PRO A 1198 2.87 -25.76 -27.96
C PRO A 1198 3.58 -25.78 -29.31
N GLU A 1199 3.76 -26.97 -29.90
CA GLU A 1199 4.37 -27.18 -31.21
C GLU A 1199 3.49 -26.67 -32.36
N VAL A 1200 2.16 -26.84 -32.24
CA VAL A 1200 1.16 -26.38 -33.21
C VAL A 1200 0.95 -24.88 -33.07
N GLN A 1201 0.93 -24.36 -31.84
CA GLN A 1201 0.89 -22.93 -31.53
C GLN A 1201 2.14 -22.23 -32.07
N THR A 1202 3.33 -22.78 -31.85
CA THR A 1202 4.59 -22.23 -32.37
C THR A 1202 4.62 -22.20 -33.90
N ARG A 1203 4.13 -23.25 -34.56
CA ARG A 1203 4.05 -23.30 -36.03
C ARG A 1203 3.02 -22.32 -36.59
N LEU A 1204 1.82 -22.24 -36.01
CA LEU A 1204 0.75 -21.33 -36.45
C LEU A 1204 1.10 -19.87 -36.17
N LEU A 1205 1.62 -19.58 -34.98
CA LEU A 1205 2.07 -18.25 -34.60
C LEU A 1205 3.27 -17.85 -35.44
N GLY A 1206 4.26 -18.72 -35.65
CA GLY A 1206 5.39 -18.45 -36.55
C GLY A 1206 4.98 -18.17 -37.99
N GLN A 1207 4.02 -18.93 -38.56
CA GLN A 1207 3.48 -18.64 -39.90
C GLN A 1207 2.66 -17.34 -39.95
N THR A 1208 2.03 -16.96 -38.84
CA THR A 1208 1.22 -15.74 -38.73
C THR A 1208 2.10 -14.52 -38.53
N LEU A 1209 3.09 -14.58 -37.62
CA LEU A 1209 4.13 -13.57 -37.42
C LEU A 1209 4.96 -13.37 -38.68
N HIS A 1210 5.34 -14.44 -39.38
CA HIS A 1210 6.06 -14.33 -40.65
C HIS A 1210 5.24 -13.59 -41.72
N ARG A 1211 3.93 -13.90 -41.84
CA ARG A 1211 3.03 -13.16 -42.75
C ARG A 1211 2.86 -11.71 -42.31
N HIS A 1212 2.67 -11.49 -41.01
CA HIS A 1212 2.51 -10.17 -40.41
C HIS A 1212 3.75 -9.30 -40.65
N PHE A 1213 4.95 -9.71 -40.26
CA PHE A 1213 6.18 -8.93 -40.46
C PHE A 1213 6.53 -8.73 -41.94
N LYS A 1214 6.17 -9.68 -42.81
CA LYS A 1214 6.34 -9.51 -44.26
C LYS A 1214 5.40 -8.44 -44.82
N ALA A 1215 4.16 -8.38 -44.35
CA ALA A 1215 3.20 -7.35 -44.72
C ALA A 1215 3.54 -5.99 -44.08
N TRP A 1216 3.94 -5.99 -42.81
CA TRP A 1216 4.33 -4.83 -42.02
C TRP A 1216 5.37 -3.94 -42.72
N LEU A 1217 6.33 -4.53 -43.43
CA LEU A 1217 7.34 -3.79 -44.21
C LEU A 1217 6.75 -2.85 -45.27
N ASP A 1218 5.55 -3.16 -45.75
CA ASP A 1218 4.86 -2.51 -46.85
C ASP A 1218 3.50 -1.90 -46.40
N GLU A 1219 3.19 -1.90 -45.10
CA GLU A 1219 2.02 -1.27 -44.49
C GLU A 1219 2.36 0.12 -43.92
N GLY A 1220 1.45 1.09 -44.05
CA GLY A 1220 1.65 2.45 -43.54
C GLY A 1220 1.54 2.52 -42.02
N ILE A 1221 2.58 3.03 -41.35
CA ILE A 1221 2.63 3.12 -39.88
C ILE A 1221 2.55 4.58 -39.45
N GLN A 1222 1.61 4.88 -38.55
CA GLN A 1222 1.36 6.25 -38.08
C GLN A 1222 2.59 6.91 -37.43
N THR A 1223 3.36 6.17 -36.63
CA THR A 1223 4.62 6.64 -36.02
C THR A 1223 5.67 7.02 -37.06
N LEU A 1224 5.55 6.46 -38.27
CA LEU A 1224 6.37 6.78 -39.45
C LEU A 1224 5.63 7.74 -40.41
N GLU A 1225 4.72 8.55 -39.87
CA GLU A 1225 3.91 9.54 -40.61
C GLU A 1225 3.05 8.90 -41.72
N GLY A 1226 2.53 7.71 -41.43
CA GLY A 1226 1.72 6.92 -42.37
C GLY A 1226 2.53 6.24 -43.48
N ARG A 1227 3.86 6.38 -43.49
CA ARG A 1227 4.74 5.71 -44.47
C ARG A 1227 5.02 4.26 -44.07
N THR A 1228 5.41 3.47 -45.06
CA THR A 1228 5.85 2.09 -44.82
C THR A 1228 7.26 2.07 -44.21
N PRO A 1229 7.62 1.07 -43.40
CA PRO A 1229 8.99 0.91 -42.88
C PRO A 1229 10.06 0.97 -43.96
N ARG A 1230 9.79 0.36 -45.13
CA ARG A 1230 10.71 0.38 -46.27
C ARG A 1230 10.91 1.77 -46.86
N ALA A 1231 9.84 2.56 -46.97
CA ALA A 1231 9.92 3.94 -47.45
C ALA A 1231 10.57 4.86 -46.41
N ALA A 1232 10.19 4.70 -45.13
CA ALA A 1232 10.75 5.47 -44.02
C ALA A 1232 12.24 5.20 -43.79
N ALA A 1233 12.74 3.98 -44.03
CA ALA A 1233 14.17 3.68 -43.94
C ALA A 1233 15.04 4.42 -44.98
N GLN A 1234 14.45 4.78 -46.12
CA GLN A 1234 15.11 5.56 -47.17
C GLN A 1234 15.14 7.05 -46.85
N ASP A 1235 14.24 7.52 -45.97
CA ASP A 1235 14.20 8.88 -45.48
C ASP A 1235 15.16 9.07 -44.28
N LEU A 1236 16.09 10.02 -44.38
CA LEU A 1236 17.09 10.24 -43.34
C LEU A 1236 16.48 10.74 -42.02
N SER A 1237 15.34 11.44 -42.06
CA SER A 1237 14.67 11.94 -40.84
C SER A 1237 13.87 10.85 -40.12
N LEU A 1238 13.36 9.86 -40.86
CA LEU A 1238 12.52 8.78 -40.30
C LEU A 1238 13.30 7.50 -40.01
N ARG A 1239 14.51 7.33 -40.58
CA ARG A 1239 15.37 6.18 -40.34
C ARG A 1239 15.62 5.88 -38.85
N PRO A 1240 15.88 6.87 -37.96
CA PRO A 1240 16.03 6.60 -36.53
C PRO A 1240 14.79 5.95 -35.90
N LYS A 1241 13.58 6.40 -36.26
CA LYS A 1241 12.31 5.84 -35.80
C LYS A 1241 12.12 4.39 -36.27
N VAL A 1242 12.55 4.08 -37.51
CA VAL A 1242 12.54 2.69 -38.02
C VAL A 1242 13.50 1.80 -37.23
N VAL A 1243 14.70 2.29 -36.91
CA VAL A 1243 15.68 1.54 -36.09
C VAL A 1243 15.14 1.29 -34.69
N GLN A 1244 14.45 2.26 -34.09
CA GLN A 1244 13.81 2.10 -32.78
C GLN A 1244 12.73 1.00 -32.81
N LEU A 1245 11.82 1.03 -33.79
CA LEU A 1245 10.79 0.00 -33.95
C LEU A 1245 11.40 -1.41 -34.11
N LEU A 1246 12.49 -1.54 -34.86
CA LEU A 1246 13.20 -2.81 -35.01
C LEU A 1246 13.83 -3.30 -33.69
N ARG A 1247 14.40 -2.38 -32.90
CA ARG A 1247 14.95 -2.71 -31.57
C ARG A 1247 13.87 -3.18 -30.60
N GLU A 1248 12.70 -2.58 -30.62
CA GLU A 1248 11.55 -2.99 -29.81
C GLU A 1248 11.06 -4.40 -30.20
N ILE A 1249 10.97 -4.67 -31.50
CA ILE A 1249 10.63 -6.01 -32.01
C ILE A 1249 11.67 -7.04 -31.54
N GLU A 1250 12.96 -6.75 -31.72
CA GLU A 1250 14.04 -7.66 -31.29
C GLU A 1250 14.06 -7.88 -29.78
N ASN A 1251 13.83 -6.83 -28.98
CA ASN A 1251 13.75 -6.92 -27.53
C ASN A 1251 12.57 -7.81 -27.09
N HIS A 1252 11.39 -7.59 -27.69
CA HIS A 1252 10.20 -8.40 -27.41
C HIS A 1252 10.40 -9.87 -27.79
N GLN A 1253 11.01 -10.13 -28.94
CA GLN A 1253 11.35 -11.49 -29.38
C GLN A 1253 12.37 -12.17 -28.47
N ASP A 1254 13.40 -11.45 -28.01
CA ASP A 1254 14.37 -11.99 -27.05
C ASP A 1254 13.70 -12.35 -25.71
N ARG A 1255 12.78 -11.51 -25.21
CA ARG A 1255 11.99 -11.79 -23.99
C ARG A 1255 11.06 -12.99 -24.18
N ALA A 1256 10.33 -13.05 -25.29
CA ALA A 1256 9.49 -14.20 -25.64
C ALA A 1256 10.34 -15.48 -25.73
N ARG A 1257 11.51 -15.42 -26.36
CA ARG A 1257 12.47 -16.52 -26.45
C ARG A 1257 13.01 -16.96 -25.09
N GLN A 1258 13.27 -16.03 -24.17
CA GLN A 1258 13.71 -16.34 -22.80
C GLN A 1258 12.61 -17.01 -21.97
N GLN A 1259 11.36 -16.60 -22.18
CA GLN A 1259 10.17 -17.14 -21.52
C GLN A 1259 9.64 -18.43 -22.17
N GLY A 1260 10.32 -18.97 -23.18
CA GLY A 1260 9.88 -20.17 -23.90
C GLY A 1260 8.62 -19.95 -24.75
N GLN A 1261 8.24 -18.71 -25.00
CA GLN A 1261 7.11 -18.34 -25.86
C GLN A 1261 7.52 -18.37 -27.35
N PRO A 1262 6.56 -18.54 -28.28
CA PRO A 1262 6.85 -18.45 -29.71
C PRO A 1262 7.12 -16.98 -30.12
N TRP A 1263 8.13 -16.75 -30.97
CA TRP A 1263 8.70 -15.42 -31.27
C TRP A 1263 8.96 -15.20 -32.77
#